data_AF-A0A7S1STG5-F1
#
_entry.id   AF-A0A7S1STG5-F1
#
_cell.length_a   1.000
_cell.length_b   1.000
_cell.length_c   1.000
_cell.angle_alpha   90.00
_cell.angle_beta   90.00
_cell.angle_gamma   90.00
#
_symmetry.space_group_name_H-M   'P 1'
#
loop_
_entity.id
_entity.type
_entity.pdbx_description
1 polymer ?
#
loop_
_entity_poly.entity_id
_entity_poly.type
_entity_poly.pdbx_seq_one_letter_code
_entity_poly.pdbx_strand_id
1 'polypeptide(L)'
;MMKVGDMVTLVRDQPAVAAALVAAAIPAVVATGMAGSFLTLLIAPLLPWIAVFLGAAYYFSPKRGEVKEAAVKAVTEAVPAAVSSDAPAPTAGSAPTPASDVPTYKPWTDPLEKSAAFDQLEQLISSRIFYIDGAMGTSIQKYKLEEPDFVGDRYKGHSKDLKGNNDILVLTRPDVIAEIHTAFLEAGADIIETNTFSGTTIAQADYALDTVEEVFAINKTAAELAKKCTAEYMAKHPGEVKFVAGAIGPTNKTLSVSPSVENPALRGATFDEIEQAYYEQAEGLYAGGVDIFLVETIFDTLNAKAAVFALERFFYDKKLRIPVMISGTIVDNSGRTLSGQTNEAFWNSVSHVKPFAIGLNCALGAKDMIKFIANLSKCADCWVFCYPNAGLPNAMGGYDQKGPEMADECRPFFEQGLINGIGGCCGTGPEHIAALRKMSIDYPVRPKAVVDPVMRISGLEPLNYYPDANSQRSTFLNIGERCNVAGSIMYKKAIVDGDYEKAAAIAMKQVQQGAHVLDINMDDGLIEGVSAMTKFVNLLVSDPEISRVPFMIDSSKFHIVEAGLKCSQGKCIVNSISLKEGEDAFKKHAWIVKRHGAAVVVMAFDEQGQAATEAEKVSMCQRAYRILVEEVGFCPQDIVFDPNILTVGTGLDEHNNYAVDFINATREIKRVCPGSKISGGVSNIAFSFRGNEAVRRCFHSAFLHHACAAGMDMGIVNSQQVIADKYEDLDKELLSFVEDVLLNRRPDSTERMMEYAATLEPKCKPTAVRKLGESENQVKISPKQNPIPDGFDPIAPRTDLTPVPTYKPWTDPLEKSAAFDQLEQLISSRIFYIDGAMGTSIQKYKLEEPDFVGDRYKGHSKDLKGNNDILVLTRPDVIAEIHTAFLEAGADIIETNTFSGTTIAQADYALDTVEEVFAINKTAAELAKKCTAEYMAKHPGEVKFVAGAIGPTNKTLSVSPSVENPALRGATFDEIEQAYYEQAEGLYAGGVDIFLVETIFDTLNAKAAVFALERFFYDKKLRIPVMISGTIVDNSGRTLSGQTNEAFWNSVSHVKPFAIGLNCALGAKDMIKFIANLSKCADCWVFCYPNAGLPNAMGGYDQKGPEMADECRPFFEQGLINGIGGCCGTGPEHIAALRKMSIDYPVRPKAVVDPVMRISGLEPLNYYPDANSQRSTFLNIGERCNVAGSIMYKKAIVDGDYEKAAAIAMKQVQQGAHVLDINMDDGLIEGVSAMTKFVNLLVSDPEISRVPFMIDSSKFHIVEAG
;
A
#
# COMPACT_ATOMS: atom_id res chain seq x y z
N MET A 1 -32.21 56.28 29.35
CA MET A 1 -31.39 55.37 30.19
C MET A 1 -32.21 54.96 31.39
N MET A 2 -32.66 53.70 31.42
CA MET A 2 -33.40 53.08 32.52
C MET A 2 -32.45 52.11 33.25
N LYS A 3 -32.55 51.94 34.58
CA LYS A 3 -31.68 50.98 35.29
C LYS A 3 -32.11 49.55 34.95
N VAL A 4 -31.14 48.65 34.88
CA VAL A 4 -31.34 47.26 34.39
C VAL A 4 -32.44 46.52 35.17
N GLY A 5 -32.54 46.74 36.50
CA GLY A 5 -33.61 46.13 37.31
C GLY A 5 -35.02 46.57 36.92
N ASP A 6 -35.21 47.85 36.56
CA ASP A 6 -36.50 48.37 36.09
C ASP A 6 -36.83 47.84 34.69
N MET A 7 -35.79 47.63 33.88
CA MET A 7 -35.91 47.08 32.53
C MET A 7 -36.35 45.61 32.55
N VAL A 8 -35.82 44.82 33.49
CA VAL A 8 -36.24 43.42 33.69
C VAL A 8 -37.69 43.36 34.17
N THR A 9 -38.09 44.28 35.05
CA THR A 9 -39.47 44.36 35.54
C THR A 9 -40.44 44.75 34.42
N LEU A 10 -40.04 45.69 33.55
CA LEU A 10 -40.83 46.10 32.37
C LEU A 10 -41.02 44.95 31.37
N VAL A 11 -39.98 44.15 31.12
CA VAL A 11 -40.08 42.98 30.23
C VAL A 11 -40.96 41.88 30.81
N ARG A 12 -40.91 41.66 32.13
CA ARG A 12 -41.72 40.65 32.78
C ARG A 12 -43.20 41.04 32.82
N ASP A 13 -43.49 42.28 33.20
CA ASP A 13 -44.86 42.67 33.54
C ASP A 13 -45.59 43.35 32.37
N GLN A 14 -44.88 44.01 31.44
CA GLN A 14 -45.44 44.62 30.22
C GLN A 14 -44.57 44.36 28.97
N PRO A 15 -44.43 43.09 28.55
CA PRO A 15 -43.50 42.68 27.48
C PRO A 15 -43.79 43.31 26.12
N ALA A 16 -45.06 43.59 25.79
CA ALA A 16 -45.44 44.22 24.53
C ALA A 16 -44.97 45.69 24.45
N VAL A 17 -45.00 46.42 25.58
CA VAL A 17 -44.52 47.81 25.66
C VAL A 17 -42.99 47.85 25.59
N ALA A 18 -42.31 46.89 26.22
CA ALA A 18 -40.86 46.75 26.13
C ALA A 18 -40.40 46.45 24.69
N ALA A 19 -41.08 45.53 23.99
CA ALA A 19 -40.77 45.21 22.60
C ALA A 19 -41.00 46.41 21.67
N ALA A 20 -42.08 47.18 21.87
CA ALA A 20 -42.36 48.38 21.09
C ALA A 20 -41.31 49.50 21.31
N LEU A 21 -40.83 49.69 22.54
CA LEU A 21 -39.76 50.65 22.86
C LEU A 21 -38.43 50.28 22.19
N VAL A 22 -38.07 48.99 22.16
CA VAL A 22 -36.85 48.51 21.49
C VAL A 22 -36.97 48.64 19.98
N ALA A 23 -38.13 48.26 19.41
CA ALA A 23 -38.38 48.39 17.98
C ALA A 23 -38.39 49.85 17.50
N ALA A 24 -38.87 50.79 18.32
CA ALA A 24 -38.87 52.22 17.98
C ALA A 24 -37.48 52.89 18.10
N ALA A 25 -36.57 52.35 18.90
CA ALA A 25 -35.23 52.90 19.09
C ALA A 25 -34.27 52.58 17.92
N ILE A 26 -34.48 51.45 17.24
CA ILE A 26 -33.59 50.95 16.17
C ILE A 26 -33.57 51.89 14.95
N PRO A 27 -34.72 52.37 14.40
CA PRO A 27 -34.71 53.29 13.26
C PRO A 27 -34.11 54.66 13.60
N ALA A 28 -34.29 55.15 14.83
CA ALA A 28 -33.78 56.45 15.26
C ALA A 28 -32.24 56.50 15.34
N VAL A 29 -31.59 55.36 15.60
CA VAL A 29 -30.11 55.25 15.59
C VAL A 29 -29.58 55.16 14.16
N VAL A 30 -30.30 54.47 13.26
CA VAL A 30 -29.91 54.29 11.86
C VAL A 30 -30.11 55.57 11.03
N ALA A 31 -31.09 56.41 11.36
CA ALA A 31 -31.42 57.62 10.61
C ALA A 31 -30.48 58.83 10.83
N THR A 32 -29.44 58.72 11.68
CA THR A 32 -28.57 59.88 12.01
C THR A 32 -27.39 60.12 11.05
N GLY A 33 -27.24 59.32 9.99
CA GLY A 33 -26.44 59.72 8.82
C GLY A 33 -24.95 60.01 9.06
N MET A 34 -24.30 59.32 10.01
CA MET A 34 -22.83 59.38 10.20
C MET A 34 -22.14 58.07 9.79
N ALA A 35 -21.00 58.22 9.11
CA ALA A 35 -20.37 57.21 8.25
C ALA A 35 -19.96 55.88 8.92
N GLY A 36 -20.52 54.79 8.39
CA GLY A 36 -19.87 53.54 7.95
C GLY A 36 -19.08 52.65 8.91
N SER A 37 -18.15 53.19 9.70
CA SER A 37 -17.15 52.39 10.41
C SER A 37 -17.21 52.52 11.93
N PHE A 38 -17.83 53.57 12.47
CA PHE A 38 -17.95 53.76 13.93
C PHE A 38 -19.24 53.15 14.52
N LEU A 39 -20.30 52.97 13.71
CA LEU A 39 -21.59 52.45 14.16
C LEU A 39 -21.56 50.91 14.35
N THR A 40 -20.81 50.20 13.51
CA THR A 40 -20.68 48.73 13.55
C THR A 40 -19.99 48.25 14.84
N LEU A 41 -19.03 49.03 15.35
CA LEU A 41 -18.31 48.74 16.60
C LEU A 41 -19.16 48.96 17.86
N LEU A 42 -20.17 49.83 17.81
CA LEU A 42 -21.07 50.09 18.94
C LEU A 42 -22.32 49.19 18.93
N ILE A 43 -22.85 48.82 17.75
CA ILE A 43 -24.10 48.05 17.61
C ILE A 43 -23.85 46.53 17.57
N ALA A 44 -22.76 46.06 16.95
CA ALA A 44 -22.48 44.63 16.82
C ALA A 44 -22.46 43.86 18.16
N PRO A 45 -21.87 44.37 19.26
CA PRO A 45 -21.91 43.66 20.53
C PRO A 45 -23.26 43.75 21.26
N LEU A 46 -24.16 44.68 20.88
CA LEU A 46 -25.50 44.80 21.45
C LEU A 46 -26.55 43.94 20.73
N LEU A 47 -26.29 43.52 19.48
CA LEU A 47 -27.19 42.68 18.68
C LEU A 47 -27.54 41.32 19.33
N PRO A 48 -26.60 40.59 19.95
CA PRO A 48 -26.93 39.36 20.68
C PRO A 48 -27.84 39.64 21.88
N TRP A 49 -27.60 40.74 22.60
CA TRP A 49 -28.43 41.12 23.75
C TRP A 49 -29.83 41.58 23.33
N ILE A 50 -29.98 42.25 22.18
CA ILE A 50 -31.28 42.61 21.60
C ILE A 50 -32.04 41.37 21.14
N ALA A 51 -31.36 40.40 20.51
CA ALA A 51 -31.94 39.12 20.12
C ALA A 51 -32.38 38.30 21.34
N VAL A 52 -31.58 38.27 22.42
CA VAL A 52 -31.94 37.64 23.69
C VAL A 52 -33.10 38.37 24.36
N PHE A 53 -33.16 39.71 24.30
CA PHE A 53 -34.26 40.50 24.86
C PHE A 53 -35.58 40.27 24.10
N LEU A 54 -35.55 40.26 22.76
CA LEU A 54 -36.72 39.97 21.92
C LEU A 54 -37.16 38.51 22.07
N GLY A 55 -36.20 37.58 22.22
CA GLY A 55 -36.46 36.18 22.53
C GLY A 55 -37.12 36.00 23.89
N ALA A 56 -36.63 36.68 24.93
CA ALA A 56 -37.23 36.65 26.27
C ALA A 56 -38.63 37.29 26.28
N ALA A 57 -38.82 38.46 25.64
CA ALA A 57 -40.12 39.10 25.51
C ALA A 57 -41.12 38.23 24.73
N TYR A 58 -40.67 37.52 23.70
CA TYR A 58 -41.49 36.54 22.97
C TYR A 58 -41.86 35.33 23.83
N TYR A 59 -40.94 34.85 24.67
CA TYR A 59 -41.17 33.65 25.49
C TYR A 59 -42.15 33.91 26.65
N PHE A 60 -42.01 35.07 27.30
CA PHE A 60 -42.82 35.45 28.47
C PHE A 60 -44.10 36.23 28.14
N SER A 61 -44.28 36.73 26.91
CA SER A 61 -45.51 37.42 26.51
C SER A 61 -46.65 36.43 26.19
N PRO A 62 -47.85 36.59 26.77
CA PRO A 62 -49.02 35.79 26.40
C PRO A 62 -49.55 36.12 24.99
N LYS A 63 -49.05 37.19 24.35
CA LYS A 63 -49.40 37.60 22.98
C LYS A 63 -48.19 37.49 22.03
N ARG A 64 -47.72 36.26 21.83
CA ARG A 64 -46.50 35.94 21.05
C ARG A 64 -46.52 36.42 19.60
N GLY A 65 -47.69 36.45 18.97
CA GLY A 65 -47.85 36.85 17.57
C GLY A 65 -47.43 38.29 17.30
N GLU A 66 -47.86 39.23 18.14
CA GLU A 66 -47.56 40.67 17.98
C GLU A 66 -46.05 40.97 18.17
N VAL A 67 -45.36 40.23 19.05
CA VAL A 67 -43.92 40.37 19.26
C VAL A 67 -43.12 39.83 18.06
N LYS A 68 -43.61 38.77 17.41
CA LYS A 68 -42.98 38.18 16.23
C LYS A 68 -43.05 39.12 15.02
N GLU A 69 -44.19 39.76 14.82
CA GLU A 69 -44.38 40.71 13.71
C GLU A 69 -43.49 41.95 13.86
N ALA A 70 -43.37 42.51 15.07
CA ALA A 70 -42.50 43.65 15.33
C ALA A 70 -41.01 43.33 15.11
N ALA A 71 -40.56 42.13 15.51
CA ALA A 71 -39.17 41.70 15.35
C ALA A 71 -38.80 41.41 13.89
N VAL A 72 -39.69 40.76 13.14
CA VAL A 72 -39.46 40.45 11.72
C VAL A 72 -39.37 41.72 10.89
N LYS A 73 -40.26 42.70 11.14
CA LYS A 73 -40.28 43.96 10.40
C LYS A 73 -39.01 44.80 10.60
N ALA A 74 -38.45 44.81 11.81
CA ALA A 74 -37.21 45.53 12.12
C ALA A 74 -35.97 44.97 11.39
N VAL A 75 -35.95 43.66 11.10
CA VAL A 75 -34.83 42.98 10.44
C VAL A 75 -34.93 43.07 8.92
N THR A 76 -36.14 43.07 8.36
CA THR A 76 -36.33 43.06 6.89
C THR A 76 -36.04 44.41 6.24
N GLU A 77 -36.20 45.53 6.95
CA GLU A 77 -36.02 46.88 6.40
C GLU A 77 -34.53 47.33 6.34
N ALA A 78 -33.57 46.56 6.88
CA ALA A 78 -32.18 47.02 7.09
C ALA A 78 -31.13 46.55 6.04
N VAL A 79 -31.45 45.64 5.09
CA VAL A 79 -30.41 44.84 4.40
C VAL A 79 -29.99 45.27 2.97
N PRO A 80 -30.78 45.95 2.10
CA PRO A 80 -30.31 46.20 0.74
C PRO A 80 -29.71 47.61 0.55
N ALA A 81 -28.49 47.84 1.03
CA ALA A 81 -27.69 49.00 0.60
C ALA A 81 -26.18 48.83 0.92
N ALA A 82 -25.43 48.12 0.06
CA ALA A 82 -24.02 48.41 -0.29
C ALA A 82 -23.36 47.22 -1.01
N VAL A 83 -23.68 47.02 -2.29
CA VAL A 83 -22.77 46.35 -3.22
C VAL A 83 -22.77 47.16 -4.51
N SER A 84 -21.67 47.88 -4.77
CA SER A 84 -21.32 48.33 -6.12
C SER A 84 -19.86 48.02 -6.40
N SER A 85 -19.64 47.58 -7.64
CA SER A 85 -18.43 47.07 -8.26
C SER A 85 -17.35 48.12 -8.51
N ASP A 86 -16.17 47.62 -8.88
CA ASP A 86 -15.11 48.24 -9.70
C ASP A 86 -13.85 48.77 -8.98
N ALA A 87 -12.85 47.89 -8.85
CA ALA A 87 -11.43 48.23 -9.02
C ALA A 87 -10.58 46.96 -9.26
N PRO A 88 -9.60 46.98 -10.20
CA PRO A 88 -8.70 45.85 -10.42
C PRO A 88 -7.73 45.71 -9.25
N ALA A 89 -7.48 44.46 -8.83
CA ALA A 89 -6.62 44.12 -7.70
C ALA A 89 -5.20 44.67 -7.90
N PRO A 90 -4.66 45.47 -6.95
CA PRO A 90 -3.23 45.74 -6.91
C PRO A 90 -2.51 44.48 -6.41
N THR A 91 -1.41 44.16 -7.07
CA THR A 91 -0.42 43.18 -6.62
C THR A 91 0.04 43.51 -5.19
N ALA A 92 -0.50 42.78 -4.21
CA ALA A 92 0.00 42.79 -2.83
C ALA A 92 1.01 41.65 -2.69
N GLY A 93 2.26 42.05 -2.44
CA GLY A 93 3.38 41.14 -2.22
C GLY A 93 3.13 40.14 -1.10
N SER A 94 3.79 39.00 -1.25
CA SER A 94 3.94 37.94 -0.26
C SER A 94 4.09 38.50 1.16
N ALA A 95 3.05 38.31 1.97
CA ALA A 95 3.26 38.15 3.40
C ALA A 95 3.85 36.75 3.61
N PRO A 96 4.96 36.60 4.35
CA PRO A 96 5.56 35.29 4.59
C PRO A 96 4.56 34.41 5.34
N THR A 97 4.24 33.26 4.76
CA THR A 97 3.66 32.12 5.47
C THR A 97 4.53 31.86 6.70
N PRO A 98 3.98 31.62 7.91
CA PRO A 98 4.79 31.15 9.01
C PRO A 98 5.52 29.89 8.55
N ALA A 99 6.84 29.89 8.64
CA ALA A 99 7.67 28.75 8.26
C ALA A 99 7.17 27.49 8.99
N SER A 100 7.12 26.37 8.28
CA SER A 100 6.87 25.08 8.92
C SER A 100 8.03 24.74 9.84
N ASP A 101 7.80 24.62 11.15
CA ASP A 101 8.81 24.19 12.13
C ASP A 101 9.20 22.69 12.04
N VAL A 102 8.95 22.04 10.89
CA VAL A 102 9.49 20.70 10.57
C VAL A 102 10.61 20.89 9.53
N PRO A 103 11.84 20.42 9.81
CA PRO A 103 12.92 20.48 8.83
C PRO A 103 12.55 19.71 7.55
N THR A 104 12.75 20.32 6.38
CA THR A 104 12.70 19.61 5.09
C THR A 104 14.09 19.07 4.78
N TYR A 105 14.19 17.77 4.48
CA TYR A 105 15.46 17.13 4.12
C TYR A 105 15.61 16.98 2.61
N LYS A 106 16.81 17.21 2.11
CA LYS A 106 17.16 17.05 0.70
C LYS A 106 17.23 15.56 0.34
N PRO A 107 16.56 15.10 -0.74
CA PRO A 107 16.78 13.75 -1.25
C PRO A 107 18.24 13.54 -1.64
N TRP A 108 18.83 12.43 -1.21
CA TRP A 108 20.18 12.06 -1.63
C TRP A 108 20.21 11.62 -3.09
N THR A 109 21.23 12.09 -3.79
CA THR A 109 21.56 11.67 -5.15
C THR A 109 22.89 10.95 -5.11
N ASP A 110 22.99 9.81 -5.80
CA ASP A 110 24.26 9.10 -5.93
C ASP A 110 25.30 10.04 -6.58
N PRO A 111 26.43 10.34 -5.90
CA PRO A 111 27.44 11.24 -6.45
C PRO A 111 28.25 10.61 -7.59
N LEU A 112 28.09 9.30 -7.86
CA LEU A 112 28.79 8.60 -8.92
C LEU A 112 28.11 8.82 -10.27
N GLU A 113 28.92 9.00 -11.32
CA GLU A 113 28.43 9.02 -12.69
C GLU A 113 27.87 7.63 -13.06
N LYS A 114 26.71 7.59 -13.74
CA LYS A 114 26.16 6.33 -14.25
C LYS A 114 26.69 6.06 -15.66
N SER A 115 27.04 4.81 -15.96
CA SER A 115 27.40 4.42 -17.32
C SER A 115 26.21 4.53 -18.28
N ALA A 116 26.48 4.68 -19.58
CA ALA A 116 25.45 4.78 -20.62
C ALA A 116 24.54 3.54 -20.72
N ALA A 117 24.98 2.39 -20.18
CA ALA A 117 24.19 1.16 -20.17
C ALA A 117 22.89 1.29 -19.37
N PHE A 118 22.82 2.16 -18.35
CA PHE A 118 21.59 2.37 -17.57
C PHE A 118 20.41 2.80 -18.44
N ASP A 119 20.58 3.84 -19.26
CA ASP A 119 19.49 4.39 -20.06
C ASP A 119 19.08 3.41 -21.18
N GLN A 120 20.05 2.74 -21.78
CA GLN A 120 19.81 1.77 -22.84
C GLN A 120 19.08 0.52 -22.33
N LEU A 121 19.46 0.02 -21.15
CA LEU A 121 18.77 -1.10 -20.52
C LEU A 121 17.38 -0.71 -20.03
N GLU A 122 17.21 0.48 -19.43
CA GLU A 122 15.89 0.94 -19.01
C GLU A 122 14.94 1.05 -20.22
N GLN A 123 15.44 1.54 -21.36
CA GLN A 123 14.69 1.58 -22.61
C GLN A 123 14.34 0.18 -23.13
N LEU A 124 15.30 -0.75 -23.12
CA LEU A 124 15.07 -2.14 -23.55
C LEU A 124 14.00 -2.81 -22.70
N ILE A 125 14.19 -2.83 -21.37
CA ILE A 125 13.34 -3.56 -20.43
C ILE A 125 11.94 -2.97 -20.36
N SER A 126 11.80 -1.64 -20.46
CA SER A 126 10.48 -1.00 -20.47
C SER A 126 9.67 -1.30 -21.74
N SER A 127 10.33 -1.75 -22.81
CA SER A 127 9.68 -2.01 -24.11
C SER A 127 9.26 -3.47 -24.29
N ARG A 128 10.02 -4.43 -23.73
CA ARG A 128 9.76 -5.87 -23.85
C ARG A 128 10.57 -6.66 -22.82
N ILE A 129 10.22 -7.94 -22.68
CA ILE A 129 11.05 -8.91 -21.95
C ILE A 129 12.44 -8.99 -22.60
N PHE A 130 13.49 -8.94 -21.78
CA PHE A 130 14.86 -9.11 -22.23
C PHE A 130 15.32 -10.57 -22.10
N TYR A 131 16.28 -10.98 -22.92
CA TYR A 131 16.76 -12.35 -22.95
C TYR A 131 18.21 -12.45 -22.50
N ILE A 132 18.47 -13.26 -21.47
CA ILE A 132 19.82 -13.72 -21.10
C ILE A 132 20.12 -14.99 -21.91
N ASP A 133 21.38 -15.27 -22.20
CA ASP A 133 21.79 -16.48 -22.91
C ASP A 133 21.55 -17.77 -22.09
N GLY A 134 22.02 -18.89 -22.65
CA GLY A 134 21.91 -20.22 -22.04
C GLY A 134 23.24 -20.67 -21.44
N ALA A 135 23.30 -21.93 -20.98
CA ALA A 135 24.50 -22.42 -20.30
C ALA A 135 25.74 -22.53 -21.20
N MET A 136 26.78 -21.77 -20.83
CA MET A 136 28.14 -21.88 -21.37
C MET A 136 28.74 -23.28 -21.11
N GLY A 137 28.70 -23.76 -19.87
CA GLY A 137 29.32 -25.02 -19.47
C GLY A 137 28.81 -26.24 -20.25
N THR A 138 27.48 -26.43 -20.34
CA THR A 138 26.90 -27.54 -21.12
C THR A 138 27.06 -27.35 -22.63
N SER A 139 27.25 -26.12 -23.11
CA SER A 139 27.58 -25.86 -24.52
C SER A 139 29.02 -26.28 -24.84
N ILE A 140 29.99 -25.97 -23.97
CA ILE A 140 31.38 -26.43 -24.09
C ILE A 140 31.48 -27.96 -24.11
N GLN A 141 30.71 -28.65 -23.26
CA GLN A 141 30.70 -30.12 -23.20
C GLN A 141 30.39 -30.80 -24.55
N LYS A 142 29.64 -30.15 -25.44
CA LYS A 142 29.31 -30.70 -26.78
C LYS A 142 30.52 -30.81 -27.69
N TYR A 143 31.56 -30.01 -27.46
CA TYR A 143 32.81 -30.05 -28.22
C TYR A 143 33.76 -31.18 -27.80
N LYS A 144 33.48 -31.84 -26.66
CA LYS A 144 34.28 -32.96 -26.12
C LYS A 144 35.78 -32.61 -26.04
N LEU A 145 36.07 -31.42 -25.52
CA LEU A 145 37.42 -30.92 -25.36
C LEU A 145 38.22 -31.79 -24.38
N GLU A 146 39.49 -31.97 -24.68
CA GLU A 146 40.43 -32.76 -23.89
C GLU A 146 41.50 -31.88 -23.27
N GLU A 147 42.31 -32.42 -22.35
CA GLU A 147 43.37 -31.67 -21.64
C GLU A 147 44.22 -30.75 -22.55
N PRO A 148 44.66 -31.16 -23.77
CA PRO A 148 45.43 -30.29 -24.64
C PRO A 148 44.70 -29.00 -25.07
N ASP A 149 43.37 -29.02 -25.15
CA ASP A 149 42.56 -27.84 -25.48
C ASP A 149 42.54 -26.82 -24.32
N PHE A 150 42.53 -27.30 -23.08
CA PHE A 150 42.57 -26.46 -21.87
C PHE A 150 43.98 -25.92 -21.61
N VAL A 151 45.02 -26.70 -21.91
CA VAL A 151 46.42 -26.28 -21.74
C VAL A 151 46.84 -25.27 -22.80
N GLY A 152 46.45 -25.51 -24.06
CA GLY A 152 46.87 -24.69 -25.20
C GLY A 152 48.39 -24.50 -25.28
N ASP A 153 48.84 -23.40 -25.89
CA ASP A 153 50.25 -23.01 -25.87
C ASP A 153 50.66 -22.30 -24.57
N ARG A 154 49.71 -21.58 -23.94
CA ARG A 154 49.96 -20.70 -22.79
C ARG A 154 50.39 -21.47 -21.54
N TYR A 155 49.79 -22.63 -21.27
CA TYR A 155 50.00 -23.38 -20.02
C TYR A 155 50.83 -24.65 -20.20
N LYS A 156 51.62 -24.75 -21.26
CA LYS A 156 52.48 -25.92 -21.50
C LYS A 156 53.40 -26.18 -20.31
N GLY A 157 53.30 -27.39 -19.74
CA GLY A 157 54.08 -27.80 -18.58
C GLY A 157 53.50 -27.38 -17.23
N HIS A 158 52.24 -26.94 -17.19
CA HIS A 158 51.53 -26.70 -15.93
C HIS A 158 51.48 -27.94 -15.05
N SER A 159 51.48 -27.75 -13.73
CA SER A 159 51.70 -28.82 -12.75
C SER A 159 50.45 -29.60 -12.36
N LYS A 160 49.27 -29.14 -12.79
CA LYS A 160 47.96 -29.74 -12.55
C LYS A 160 47.20 -29.90 -13.86
N ASP A 161 46.30 -30.88 -13.90
CA ASP A 161 45.31 -31.02 -14.98
C ASP A 161 44.38 -29.80 -14.99
N LEU A 162 44.17 -29.21 -16.18
CA LEU A 162 43.34 -28.03 -16.39
C LEU A 162 41.97 -28.36 -16.98
N LYS A 163 41.74 -29.60 -17.44
CA LYS A 163 40.44 -30.06 -17.94
C LYS A 163 39.35 -29.83 -16.89
N GLY A 164 38.29 -29.13 -17.31
CA GLY A 164 37.16 -28.75 -16.47
C GLY A 164 37.20 -27.31 -15.99
N ASN A 165 38.34 -26.61 -16.08
CA ASN A 165 38.41 -25.17 -15.88
C ASN A 165 37.90 -24.45 -17.14
N ASN A 166 36.60 -24.26 -17.26
CA ASN A 166 36.01 -23.70 -18.48
C ASN A 166 36.43 -22.25 -18.72
N ASP A 167 36.68 -21.47 -17.67
CA ASP A 167 37.02 -20.05 -17.72
C ASP A 167 38.29 -19.78 -18.56
N ILE A 168 39.30 -20.65 -18.49
CA ILE A 168 40.56 -20.46 -19.25
C ILE A 168 40.42 -20.69 -20.75
N LEU A 169 39.30 -21.27 -21.22
CA LEU A 169 39.08 -21.48 -22.65
C LEU A 169 38.95 -20.17 -23.43
N VAL A 170 38.69 -19.05 -22.76
CA VAL A 170 38.76 -17.72 -23.40
C VAL A 170 40.18 -17.37 -23.86
N LEU A 171 41.21 -17.99 -23.26
CA LEU A 171 42.61 -17.80 -23.59
C LEU A 171 43.12 -18.89 -24.55
N THR A 172 42.67 -20.14 -24.38
CA THR A 172 43.23 -21.28 -25.13
C THR A 172 42.37 -21.72 -26.32
N ARG A 173 41.05 -21.58 -26.24
CA ARG A 173 40.08 -21.88 -27.30
C ARG A 173 39.04 -20.75 -27.49
N PRO A 174 39.51 -19.50 -27.73
CA PRO A 174 38.60 -18.36 -27.93
C PRO A 174 37.67 -18.54 -29.14
N ASP A 175 38.05 -19.38 -30.10
CA ASP A 175 37.23 -19.77 -31.24
C ASP A 175 35.93 -20.47 -30.81
N VAL A 176 36.01 -21.40 -29.85
CA VAL A 176 34.86 -22.14 -29.34
C VAL A 176 33.93 -21.22 -28.55
N ILE A 177 34.49 -20.40 -27.67
CA ILE A 177 33.70 -19.49 -26.85
C ILE A 177 33.00 -18.42 -27.70
N ALA A 178 33.68 -17.88 -28.71
CA ALA A 178 33.08 -16.94 -29.66
C ALA A 178 31.94 -17.57 -30.48
N GLU A 179 32.10 -18.82 -30.91
CA GLU A 179 31.05 -19.56 -31.62
C GLU A 179 29.79 -19.72 -30.74
N ILE A 180 29.97 -20.07 -29.46
CA ILE A 180 28.86 -20.21 -28.50
C ILE A 180 28.14 -18.88 -28.27
N HIS A 181 28.87 -17.79 -27.99
CA HIS A 181 28.26 -16.46 -27.83
C HIS A 181 27.50 -16.02 -29.08
N THR A 182 28.10 -16.21 -30.26
CA THR A 182 27.45 -15.88 -31.53
C THR A 182 26.16 -16.67 -31.70
N ALA A 183 26.17 -17.97 -31.38
CA ALA A 183 24.98 -18.81 -31.48
C ALA A 183 23.83 -18.34 -30.57
N PHE A 184 24.12 -17.85 -29.36
CA PHE A 184 23.10 -17.28 -28.47
C PHE A 184 22.58 -15.92 -28.93
N LEU A 185 23.46 -15.05 -29.45
CA LEU A 185 23.04 -13.78 -30.05
C LEU A 185 22.11 -14.00 -31.26
N GLU A 186 22.45 -14.95 -32.14
CA GLU A 186 21.61 -15.33 -33.29
C GLU A 186 20.30 -15.99 -32.86
N ALA A 187 20.27 -16.70 -31.73
CA ALA A 187 19.03 -17.21 -31.12
C ALA A 187 18.15 -16.11 -30.51
N GLY A 188 18.72 -14.93 -30.27
CA GLY A 188 17.99 -13.75 -29.81
C GLY A 188 18.26 -13.31 -28.38
N ALA A 189 19.36 -13.76 -27.75
CA ALA A 189 19.83 -13.18 -26.50
C ALA A 189 20.05 -11.67 -26.67
N ASP A 190 19.69 -10.89 -25.66
CA ASP A 190 20.00 -9.46 -25.55
C ASP A 190 21.23 -9.22 -24.70
N ILE A 191 21.41 -10.08 -23.70
CA ILE A 191 22.53 -10.08 -22.77
C ILE A 191 23.22 -11.44 -22.92
N ILE A 192 24.53 -11.43 -23.15
CA ILE A 192 25.37 -12.63 -23.05
C ILE A 192 26.26 -12.54 -21.83
N GLU A 193 26.38 -13.64 -21.10
CA GLU A 193 27.26 -13.74 -19.93
C GLU A 193 28.71 -13.99 -20.36
N THR A 194 29.68 -13.36 -19.70
CA THR A 194 31.10 -13.70 -19.91
C THR A 194 31.38 -15.11 -19.37
N ASN A 195 32.30 -15.84 -20.01
CA ASN A 195 32.77 -17.13 -19.49
C ASN A 195 33.75 -16.93 -18.31
N THR A 196 33.23 -16.49 -17.17
CA THR A 196 33.99 -16.06 -15.97
C THR A 196 33.38 -16.53 -14.65
N PHE A 197 32.54 -17.56 -14.67
CA PHE A 197 31.86 -18.09 -13.49
C PHE A 197 32.81 -18.40 -12.32
N SER A 198 34.00 -18.92 -12.62
CA SER A 198 35.04 -19.28 -11.66
C SER A 198 36.28 -18.37 -11.78
N GLY A 199 36.12 -17.18 -12.36
CA GLY A 199 37.18 -16.21 -12.60
C GLY A 199 37.66 -15.47 -11.35
N THR A 200 37.87 -16.15 -10.23
CA THR A 200 38.36 -15.58 -8.98
C THR A 200 39.64 -16.29 -8.53
N THR A 201 40.49 -15.61 -7.74
CA THR A 201 41.70 -16.20 -7.16
C THR A 201 41.37 -17.44 -6.32
N ILE A 202 40.24 -17.41 -5.59
CA ILE A 202 39.77 -18.51 -4.74
C ILE A 202 39.42 -19.77 -5.56
N ALA A 203 38.65 -19.63 -6.65
CA ALA A 203 38.28 -20.78 -7.46
C ALA A 203 39.44 -21.29 -8.33
N GLN A 204 40.27 -20.38 -8.86
CA GLN A 204 41.42 -20.74 -9.70
C GLN A 204 42.55 -21.44 -8.91
N ALA A 205 42.55 -21.35 -7.56
CA ALA A 205 43.50 -22.07 -6.71
C ALA A 205 43.40 -23.60 -6.83
N ASP A 206 42.20 -24.13 -7.12
CA ASP A 206 42.00 -25.57 -7.35
C ASP A 206 42.85 -26.04 -8.55
N TYR A 207 43.07 -25.14 -9.53
CA TYR A 207 43.89 -25.35 -10.73
C TYR A 207 45.31 -24.76 -10.63
N ALA A 208 45.70 -24.17 -9.49
CA ALA A 208 46.97 -23.45 -9.32
C ALA A 208 47.18 -22.28 -10.32
N LEU A 209 46.10 -21.54 -10.57
CA LEU A 209 46.08 -20.32 -11.42
C LEU A 209 45.56 -19.10 -10.63
N ASP A 210 45.79 -19.09 -9.32
CA ASP A 210 45.27 -18.12 -8.34
C ASP A 210 46.03 -16.79 -8.25
N THR A 211 46.95 -16.49 -9.17
CA THR A 211 47.62 -15.20 -9.18
C THR A 211 46.69 -14.10 -9.70
N VAL A 212 46.80 -12.90 -9.13
CA VAL A 212 45.98 -11.74 -9.51
C VAL A 212 46.12 -11.43 -11.00
N GLU A 213 47.31 -11.57 -11.57
CA GLU A 213 47.57 -11.30 -12.99
C GLU A 213 46.86 -12.30 -13.90
N GLU A 214 46.78 -13.57 -13.51
CA GLU A 214 46.16 -14.60 -14.33
C GLU A 214 44.63 -14.49 -14.27
N VAL A 215 44.08 -14.26 -13.08
CA VAL A 215 42.66 -13.96 -12.88
C VAL A 215 42.24 -12.71 -13.65
N PHE A 216 43.04 -11.64 -13.60
CA PHE A 216 42.79 -10.44 -14.39
C PHE A 216 42.79 -10.74 -15.89
N ALA A 217 43.76 -11.53 -16.38
CA ALA A 217 43.87 -11.90 -17.79
C ALA A 217 42.66 -12.72 -18.28
N ILE A 218 42.20 -13.69 -17.48
CA ILE A 218 41.01 -14.50 -17.78
C ILE A 218 39.78 -13.59 -17.93
N ASN A 219 39.48 -12.79 -16.91
CA ASN A 219 38.28 -11.97 -16.89
C ASN A 219 38.27 -10.89 -17.98
N LYS A 220 39.40 -10.19 -18.15
CA LYS A 220 39.53 -9.17 -19.18
C LYS A 220 39.34 -9.77 -20.58
N THR A 221 40.00 -10.89 -20.86
CA THR A 221 39.92 -11.53 -22.19
C THR A 221 38.51 -12.07 -22.46
N ALA A 222 37.84 -12.63 -21.46
CA ALA A 222 36.46 -13.07 -21.57
C ALA A 222 35.51 -11.92 -21.94
N ALA A 223 35.63 -10.79 -21.24
CA ALA A 223 34.85 -9.59 -21.51
C ALA A 223 35.14 -9.00 -22.91
N GLU A 224 36.41 -8.86 -23.30
CA GLU A 224 36.79 -8.39 -24.64
C GLU A 224 36.22 -9.29 -25.74
N LEU A 225 36.26 -10.61 -25.54
CA LEU A 225 35.73 -11.59 -26.49
C LEU A 225 34.21 -11.47 -26.64
N ALA A 226 33.47 -11.37 -25.54
CA ALA A 226 32.02 -11.17 -25.56
C ALA A 226 31.63 -9.82 -26.18
N LYS A 227 32.38 -8.73 -25.88
CA LYS A 227 32.17 -7.41 -26.49
C LYS A 227 32.44 -7.42 -27.99
N LYS A 228 33.45 -8.17 -28.44
CA LYS A 228 33.70 -8.38 -29.85
C LYS A 228 32.52 -9.09 -30.53
N CYS A 229 31.99 -10.15 -29.93
CA CYS A 229 30.85 -10.89 -30.49
C CYS A 229 29.59 -10.02 -30.61
N THR A 230 29.26 -9.24 -29.57
CA THR A 230 28.11 -8.31 -29.60
C THR A 230 28.31 -7.19 -30.64
N ALA A 231 29.52 -6.63 -30.76
CA ALA A 231 29.82 -5.63 -31.77
C ALA A 231 29.69 -6.16 -33.20
N GLU A 232 30.20 -7.37 -33.46
CA GLU A 232 30.08 -8.04 -34.77
C GLU A 232 28.61 -8.38 -35.10
N TYR A 233 27.82 -8.77 -34.11
CA TYR A 233 26.39 -9.01 -34.28
C TYR A 233 25.61 -7.72 -34.61
N MET A 234 25.82 -6.66 -33.82
CA MET A 234 25.14 -5.36 -34.03
C MET A 234 25.53 -4.71 -35.36
N ALA A 235 26.75 -4.93 -35.85
CA ALA A 235 27.16 -4.49 -37.17
C ALA A 235 26.38 -5.19 -38.31
N LYS A 236 25.96 -6.45 -38.10
CA LYS A 236 25.12 -7.22 -39.03
C LYS A 236 23.62 -6.94 -38.86
N HIS A 237 23.20 -6.46 -37.69
CA HIS A 237 21.80 -6.19 -37.34
C HIS A 237 21.60 -4.74 -36.86
N PRO A 238 21.65 -3.74 -37.77
CA PRO A 238 21.52 -2.34 -37.40
C PRO A 238 20.19 -2.04 -36.70
N GLY A 239 20.26 -1.37 -35.54
CA GLY A 239 19.08 -1.01 -34.72
C GLY A 239 18.84 -1.93 -33.54
N GLU A 240 19.48 -3.11 -33.48
CA GLU A 240 19.50 -3.93 -32.28
C GLU A 240 20.65 -3.52 -31.35
N VAL A 241 20.41 -3.51 -30.05
CA VAL A 241 21.41 -3.24 -29.01
C VAL A 241 21.59 -4.51 -28.18
N LYS A 242 22.84 -4.92 -27.96
CA LYS A 242 23.23 -6.11 -27.22
C LYS A 242 24.23 -5.76 -26.14
N PHE A 243 24.16 -6.47 -25.01
CA PHE A 243 24.94 -6.19 -23.81
C PHE A 243 25.77 -7.40 -23.39
N VAL A 244 26.85 -7.13 -22.67
CA VAL A 244 27.70 -8.15 -22.03
C VAL A 244 27.59 -8.02 -20.52
N ALA A 245 27.18 -9.11 -19.87
CA ALA A 245 27.19 -9.25 -18.43
C ALA A 245 28.47 -9.95 -17.96
N GLY A 246 29.23 -9.26 -17.12
CA GLY A 246 30.35 -9.84 -16.40
C GLY A 246 29.86 -10.81 -15.33
N ALA A 247 29.87 -12.10 -15.63
CA ALA A 247 29.40 -13.15 -14.73
C ALA A 247 30.35 -13.36 -13.55
N ILE A 248 29.81 -13.26 -12.33
CA ILE A 248 30.51 -13.41 -11.06
C ILE A 248 29.80 -14.54 -10.30
N GLY A 249 30.40 -15.74 -10.32
CA GLY A 249 29.89 -16.90 -9.60
C GLY A 249 30.27 -16.93 -8.12
N PRO A 250 29.72 -17.86 -7.32
CA PRO A 250 29.75 -17.83 -5.85
C PRO A 250 31.07 -18.27 -5.18
N THR A 251 32.12 -18.59 -5.96
CA THR A 251 33.34 -19.34 -5.54
C THR A 251 33.06 -20.77 -5.05
N ASN A 252 34.12 -21.51 -4.69
CA ASN A 252 34.05 -22.86 -4.10
C ASN A 252 34.07 -22.85 -2.55
N LYS A 253 34.01 -21.68 -1.89
CA LYS A 253 34.02 -21.54 -0.42
C LYS A 253 32.76 -20.84 0.06
N THR A 254 32.19 -21.30 1.18
CA THR A 254 31.05 -20.67 1.86
C THR A 254 31.50 -19.83 3.06
N LEU A 255 30.84 -18.70 3.27
CA LEU A 255 30.99 -17.83 4.44
C LEU A 255 29.93 -18.09 5.51
N SER A 256 28.77 -18.64 5.16
CA SER A 256 27.67 -18.91 6.10
C SER A 256 27.66 -20.35 6.60
N VAL A 257 28.17 -21.29 5.80
CA VAL A 257 28.14 -22.73 6.10
C VAL A 257 29.53 -23.22 6.48
N SER A 258 29.64 -23.99 7.56
CA SER A 258 30.89 -24.62 7.98
C SER A 258 31.25 -25.80 7.07
N PRO A 259 32.54 -25.96 6.70
CA PRO A 259 33.01 -27.18 6.04
C PRO A 259 33.10 -28.39 6.98
N SER A 260 32.86 -28.22 8.29
CA SER A 260 32.93 -29.27 9.30
C SER A 260 31.65 -29.34 10.13
N VAL A 261 31.04 -30.53 10.17
CA VAL A 261 29.88 -30.82 11.02
C VAL A 261 30.26 -30.77 12.52
N GLU A 262 31.48 -31.17 12.87
CA GLU A 262 31.97 -31.21 14.26
C GLU A 262 32.33 -29.82 14.79
N ASN A 263 32.63 -28.86 13.89
CA ASN A 263 32.94 -27.48 14.26
C ASN A 263 32.04 -26.50 13.48
N PRO A 264 30.82 -26.24 13.96
CA PRO A 264 29.86 -25.38 13.26
C PRO A 264 30.30 -23.91 13.15
N ALA A 265 31.29 -23.47 13.93
CA ALA A 265 31.81 -22.10 13.87
C ALA A 265 32.98 -21.91 12.88
N LEU A 266 33.53 -23.00 12.34
CA LEU A 266 34.63 -22.95 11.35
C LEU A 266 34.15 -22.39 10.02
N ARG A 267 34.99 -21.65 9.31
CA ARG A 267 34.77 -21.18 7.93
C ARG A 267 35.99 -21.49 7.07
N GLY A 268 35.74 -21.80 5.79
CA GLY A 268 36.79 -22.16 4.83
C GLY A 268 37.52 -20.97 4.19
N ALA A 269 36.95 -19.78 4.34
CA ALA A 269 37.50 -18.49 3.94
C ALA A 269 36.89 -17.39 4.85
N THR A 270 37.48 -16.21 4.83
CA THR A 270 36.98 -15.01 5.51
C THR A 270 36.25 -14.09 4.54
N PHE A 271 35.39 -13.21 5.08
CA PHE A 271 34.68 -12.22 4.26
C PHE A 271 35.65 -11.34 3.46
N ASP A 272 36.75 -10.92 4.08
CA ASP A 272 37.74 -10.04 3.45
C ASP A 272 38.50 -10.74 2.31
N GLU A 273 38.81 -12.03 2.43
CA GLU A 273 39.41 -12.81 1.34
C GLU A 273 38.46 -12.95 0.14
N ILE A 274 37.17 -13.20 0.40
CA ILE A 274 36.14 -13.34 -0.65
C ILE A 274 35.85 -11.99 -1.32
N GLU A 275 35.72 -10.92 -0.53
CA GLU A 275 35.51 -9.55 -1.04
C GLU A 275 36.67 -9.11 -1.92
N GLN A 276 37.92 -9.38 -1.49
CA GLN A 276 39.10 -9.04 -2.27
C GLN A 276 39.15 -9.79 -3.60
N ALA A 277 38.85 -11.09 -3.60
CA ALA A 277 38.81 -11.90 -4.82
C ALA A 277 37.76 -11.40 -5.83
N TYR A 278 36.59 -10.95 -5.35
CA TYR A 278 35.57 -10.35 -6.20
C TYR A 278 35.96 -8.97 -6.73
N TYR A 279 36.66 -8.16 -5.93
CA TYR A 279 37.16 -6.86 -6.39
C TYR A 279 38.15 -7.05 -7.56
N GLU A 280 39.10 -7.99 -7.43
CA GLU A 280 40.08 -8.31 -8.46
C GLU A 280 39.41 -8.82 -9.76
N GLN A 281 38.38 -9.66 -9.62
CA GLN A 281 37.57 -10.10 -10.75
C GLN A 281 36.88 -8.92 -11.44
N ALA A 282 36.25 -8.03 -10.66
CA ALA A 282 35.55 -6.87 -11.19
C ALA A 282 36.48 -5.92 -11.95
N GLU A 283 37.73 -5.75 -11.50
CA GLU A 283 38.73 -4.96 -12.22
C GLU A 283 39.04 -5.53 -13.61
N GLY A 284 39.21 -6.86 -13.71
CA GLY A 284 39.43 -7.54 -14.99
C GLY A 284 38.25 -7.40 -15.94
N LEU A 285 37.04 -7.68 -15.47
CA LEU A 285 35.80 -7.56 -16.24
C LEU A 285 35.59 -6.12 -16.76
N TYR A 286 35.76 -5.11 -15.89
CA TYR A 286 35.67 -3.71 -16.30
C TYR A 286 36.71 -3.32 -17.33
N ALA A 287 37.96 -3.76 -17.16
CA ALA A 287 39.02 -3.49 -18.12
C ALA A 287 38.75 -4.09 -19.50
N GLY A 288 37.95 -5.16 -19.58
CA GLY A 288 37.49 -5.75 -20.84
C GLY A 288 36.19 -5.14 -21.39
N GLY A 289 35.56 -4.22 -20.65
CA GLY A 289 34.46 -3.39 -21.14
C GLY A 289 33.05 -3.96 -20.97
N VAL A 290 32.81 -4.75 -19.91
CA VAL A 290 31.45 -5.24 -19.58
C VAL A 290 30.46 -4.08 -19.40
N ASP A 291 29.21 -4.33 -19.79
CA ASP A 291 28.12 -3.36 -19.67
C ASP A 291 27.37 -3.50 -18.33
N ILE A 292 27.40 -4.70 -17.75
CA ILE A 292 26.65 -5.11 -16.54
C ILE A 292 27.57 -6.00 -15.68
N PHE A 293 27.47 -5.91 -14.35
CA PHE A 293 27.96 -6.96 -13.45
C PHE A 293 26.82 -7.88 -13.04
N LEU A 294 26.99 -9.18 -13.21
CA LEU A 294 25.98 -10.19 -12.84
C LEU A 294 26.55 -11.08 -11.73
N VAL A 295 26.10 -10.87 -10.49
CA VAL A 295 26.43 -11.76 -9.37
C VAL A 295 25.41 -12.88 -9.35
N GLU A 296 25.82 -14.09 -9.69
CA GLU A 296 24.89 -15.18 -10.01
C GLU A 296 25.17 -16.48 -9.28
N THR A 297 24.18 -17.40 -9.36
CA THR A 297 24.21 -18.71 -8.73
C THR A 297 24.47 -18.62 -7.22
N ILE A 298 23.86 -17.64 -6.57
CA ILE A 298 24.12 -17.36 -5.15
C ILE A 298 23.44 -18.44 -4.31
N PHE A 299 24.24 -19.38 -3.80
CA PHE A 299 23.81 -20.35 -2.79
C PHE A 299 24.12 -19.88 -1.35
N ASP A 300 25.07 -18.96 -1.19
CA ASP A 300 25.45 -18.34 0.09
C ASP A 300 25.28 -16.82 0.01
N THR A 301 24.30 -16.28 0.72
CA THR A 301 24.01 -14.85 0.70
C THR A 301 25.17 -14.01 1.25
N LEU A 302 25.97 -14.54 2.19
CA LEU A 302 27.11 -13.80 2.72
C LEU A 302 28.22 -13.64 1.67
N ASN A 303 28.39 -14.60 0.76
CA ASN A 303 29.26 -14.46 -0.40
C ASN A 303 28.74 -13.37 -1.35
N ALA A 304 27.43 -13.33 -1.61
CA ALA A 304 26.84 -12.26 -2.41
C ALA A 304 27.01 -10.88 -1.76
N LYS A 305 26.86 -10.79 -0.44
CA LYS A 305 27.14 -9.56 0.32
C LYS A 305 28.60 -9.13 0.17
N ALA A 306 29.55 -10.07 0.17
CA ALA A 306 30.96 -9.78 -0.11
C ALA A 306 31.19 -9.29 -1.55
N ALA A 307 30.52 -9.91 -2.54
CA ALA A 307 30.60 -9.49 -3.94
C ALA A 307 30.06 -8.06 -4.14
N VAL A 308 28.87 -7.76 -3.62
CA VAL A 308 28.30 -6.42 -3.78
C VAL A 308 29.06 -5.37 -2.95
N PHE A 309 29.65 -5.75 -1.81
CA PHE A 309 30.56 -4.87 -1.07
C PHE A 309 31.80 -4.52 -1.90
N ALA A 310 32.39 -5.51 -2.57
CA ALA A 310 33.52 -5.32 -3.48
C ALA A 310 33.15 -4.40 -4.65
N LEU A 311 31.97 -4.58 -5.25
CA LEU A 311 31.47 -3.73 -6.33
C LEU A 311 31.24 -2.29 -5.86
N GLU A 312 30.66 -2.08 -4.68
CA GLU A 312 30.49 -0.74 -4.12
C GLU A 312 31.84 -0.04 -3.84
N ARG A 313 32.85 -0.80 -3.41
CA ARG A 313 34.25 -0.32 -3.29
C ARG A 313 34.77 0.09 -4.66
N PHE A 314 34.67 -0.82 -5.63
CA PHE A 314 35.09 -0.61 -7.00
C PHE A 314 34.48 0.63 -7.65
N PHE A 315 33.15 0.83 -7.55
CA PHE A 315 32.48 2.01 -8.12
C PHE A 315 32.96 3.32 -7.50
N TYR A 316 33.22 3.32 -6.19
CA TYR A 316 33.76 4.49 -5.52
C TYR A 316 35.18 4.82 -5.99
N ASP A 317 36.01 3.80 -6.23
CA ASP A 317 37.38 3.97 -6.70
C ASP A 317 37.43 4.42 -8.16
N LYS A 318 36.55 3.90 -9.02
CA LYS A 318 36.47 4.28 -10.44
C LYS A 318 35.64 5.55 -10.70
N LYS A 319 34.90 6.05 -9.70
CA LYS A 319 33.96 7.18 -9.82
C LYS A 319 32.86 6.97 -10.88
N LEU A 320 32.53 5.71 -11.17
CA LEU A 320 31.56 5.31 -12.18
C LEU A 320 30.76 4.13 -11.64
N ARG A 321 29.43 4.22 -11.74
CA ARG A 321 28.51 3.14 -11.42
C ARG A 321 28.08 2.43 -12.70
N ILE A 322 28.15 1.10 -12.66
CA ILE A 322 27.71 0.19 -13.73
C ILE A 322 26.48 -0.58 -13.21
N PRO A 323 25.48 -0.91 -14.06
CA PRO A 323 24.36 -1.74 -13.67
C PRO A 323 24.80 -3.06 -13.01
N VAL A 324 24.14 -3.42 -11.90
CA VAL A 324 24.37 -4.68 -11.20
C VAL A 324 23.09 -5.51 -11.26
N MET A 325 23.21 -6.75 -11.72
CA MET A 325 22.17 -7.77 -11.64
C MET A 325 22.57 -8.82 -10.61
N ILE A 326 21.61 -9.34 -9.86
CA ILE A 326 21.85 -10.30 -8.77
C ILE A 326 20.92 -11.50 -8.94
N SER A 327 21.47 -12.72 -8.99
CA SER A 327 20.69 -13.96 -9.15
C SER A 327 20.93 -14.96 -8.03
N GLY A 328 19.87 -15.27 -7.28
CA GLY A 328 19.85 -16.28 -6.24
C GLY A 328 19.65 -17.70 -6.77
N THR A 329 20.09 -18.70 -6.01
CA THR A 329 19.77 -20.12 -6.30
C THR A 329 19.05 -20.75 -5.13
N ILE A 330 17.81 -21.15 -5.39
CA ILE A 330 17.00 -21.96 -4.47
C ILE A 330 17.29 -23.43 -4.76
N VAL A 331 17.78 -24.16 -3.76
CA VAL A 331 18.34 -25.51 -3.98
C VAL A 331 17.28 -26.60 -4.14
N ASP A 332 16.10 -26.39 -3.55
CA ASP A 332 15.01 -27.37 -3.58
C ASP A 332 13.64 -26.71 -3.35
N ASN A 333 12.60 -27.54 -3.27
CA ASN A 333 11.23 -27.09 -3.11
C ASN A 333 10.91 -26.46 -1.74
N SER A 334 11.84 -26.44 -0.77
CA SER A 334 11.71 -25.71 0.50
C SER A 334 11.72 -24.20 0.32
N GLY A 335 12.24 -23.69 -0.80
CA GLY A 335 12.32 -22.25 -1.05
C GLY A 335 13.47 -21.54 -0.38
N ARG A 336 14.52 -22.30 -0.01
CA ARG A 336 15.71 -21.78 0.65
C ARG A 336 16.95 -21.88 -0.23
N THR A 337 17.87 -20.94 -0.04
CA THR A 337 19.25 -21.07 -0.52
C THR A 337 19.96 -22.22 0.22
N LEU A 338 21.15 -22.63 -0.24
CA LEU A 338 21.96 -23.62 0.49
C LEU A 338 22.31 -23.16 1.91
N SER A 339 22.50 -21.85 2.08
CA SER A 339 22.72 -21.17 3.36
C SER A 339 21.45 -21.04 4.22
N GLY A 340 20.31 -21.56 3.76
CA GLY A 340 19.06 -21.69 4.52
C GLY A 340 18.13 -20.49 4.42
N GLN A 341 18.46 -19.46 3.65
CA GLN A 341 17.71 -18.21 3.60
C GLN A 341 16.52 -18.31 2.63
N THR A 342 15.36 -17.81 3.06
CA THR A 342 14.17 -17.70 2.21
C THR A 342 14.31 -16.60 1.17
N ASN A 343 13.50 -16.64 0.11
CA ASN A 343 13.62 -15.71 -1.01
C ASN A 343 13.46 -14.22 -0.63
N GLU A 344 12.46 -13.86 0.17
CA GLU A 344 12.28 -12.48 0.62
C GLU A 344 13.38 -12.05 1.61
N ALA A 345 13.87 -12.97 2.46
CA ALA A 345 15.00 -12.68 3.33
C ALA A 345 16.29 -12.40 2.54
N PHE A 346 16.51 -13.13 1.44
CA PHE A 346 17.59 -12.89 0.50
C PHE A 346 17.49 -11.49 -0.13
N TRP A 347 16.31 -11.11 -0.63
CA TRP A 347 16.07 -9.76 -1.13
C TRP A 347 16.36 -8.68 -0.07
N ASN A 348 15.84 -8.85 1.15
CA ASN A 348 16.10 -7.93 2.27
C ASN A 348 17.61 -7.80 2.56
N SER A 349 18.39 -8.87 2.38
CA SER A 349 19.85 -8.89 2.59
C SER A 349 20.68 -8.15 1.53
N VAL A 350 20.14 -7.94 0.31
CA VAL A 350 20.90 -7.38 -0.82
C VAL A 350 20.28 -6.12 -1.44
N SER A 351 19.04 -5.77 -1.10
CA SER A 351 18.32 -4.60 -1.64
C SER A 351 19.04 -3.26 -1.43
N HIS A 352 19.91 -3.16 -0.42
CA HIS A 352 20.62 -1.93 -0.06
C HIS A 352 21.53 -1.39 -1.17
N VAL A 353 22.01 -2.26 -2.08
CA VAL A 353 22.84 -1.83 -3.22
C VAL A 353 22.03 -1.32 -4.41
N LYS A 354 20.70 -1.35 -4.31
CA LYS A 354 19.76 -0.92 -5.37
C LYS A 354 20.11 -1.57 -6.71
N PRO A 355 20.14 -2.92 -6.78
CA PRO A 355 20.49 -3.60 -8.02
C PRO A 355 19.54 -3.19 -9.14
N PHE A 356 20.06 -3.16 -10.36
CA PHE A 356 19.25 -2.87 -11.55
C PHE A 356 18.18 -3.94 -11.75
N ALA A 357 18.55 -5.21 -11.51
CA ALA A 357 17.60 -6.32 -11.53
C ALA A 357 17.97 -7.41 -10.51
N ILE A 358 16.99 -8.16 -10.04
CA ILE A 358 17.13 -9.32 -9.14
C ILE A 358 16.44 -10.54 -9.76
N GLY A 359 16.98 -11.74 -9.59
CA GLY A 359 16.40 -12.94 -10.18
C GLY A 359 16.78 -14.23 -9.50
N LEU A 360 16.36 -15.34 -10.11
CA LEU A 360 16.76 -16.69 -9.70
C LEU A 360 17.28 -17.49 -10.89
N ASN A 361 18.23 -18.37 -10.61
CA ASN A 361 18.81 -19.28 -11.60
C ASN A 361 19.26 -20.62 -11.03
N CYS A 362 19.44 -21.59 -11.93
CA CYS A 362 19.98 -22.92 -11.65
C CYS A 362 19.17 -23.76 -10.63
N ALA A 363 19.67 -24.95 -10.29
CA ALA A 363 19.12 -25.98 -9.40
C ALA A 363 17.74 -26.56 -9.79
N LEU A 364 16.78 -25.71 -10.11
CA LEU A 364 15.39 -26.05 -10.39
C LEU A 364 15.04 -25.80 -11.87
N GLY A 365 14.07 -26.55 -12.37
CA GLY A 365 13.42 -26.27 -13.64
C GLY A 365 12.40 -25.14 -13.53
N ALA A 366 11.88 -24.68 -14.67
CA ALA A 366 10.92 -23.58 -14.74
C ALA A 366 9.71 -23.78 -13.83
N LYS A 367 9.10 -24.97 -13.88
CA LYS A 367 7.90 -25.31 -13.10
C LYS A 367 8.06 -25.12 -11.59
N ASP A 368 9.20 -25.51 -11.03
CA ASP A 368 9.45 -25.39 -9.58
C ASP A 368 9.79 -23.96 -9.16
N MET A 369 10.37 -23.16 -10.06
CA MET A 369 10.77 -21.77 -9.81
C MET A 369 9.62 -20.77 -9.75
N ILE A 370 8.47 -21.05 -10.39
CA ILE A 370 7.33 -20.11 -10.50
C ILE A 370 6.94 -19.50 -9.15
N LYS A 371 6.73 -20.32 -8.12
CA LYS A 371 6.33 -19.84 -6.78
C LYS A 371 7.38 -18.92 -6.14
N PHE A 372 8.66 -19.16 -6.41
CA PHE A 372 9.73 -18.38 -5.83
C PHE A 372 9.86 -17.05 -6.54
N ILE A 373 9.85 -17.06 -7.88
CA ILE A 373 9.82 -15.84 -8.68
C ILE A 373 8.58 -15.00 -8.35
N ALA A 374 7.40 -15.60 -8.17
CA ALA A 374 6.20 -14.88 -7.76
C ALA A 374 6.36 -14.17 -6.40
N ASN A 375 7.07 -14.78 -5.45
CA ASN A 375 7.39 -14.12 -4.18
C ASN A 375 8.35 -12.94 -4.38
N LEU A 376 9.44 -13.16 -5.12
CA LEU A 376 10.43 -12.11 -5.40
C LEU A 376 9.82 -10.92 -6.15
N SER A 377 8.91 -11.21 -7.08
CA SER A 377 8.19 -10.21 -7.88
C SER A 377 7.30 -9.30 -7.05
N LYS A 378 6.85 -9.75 -5.87
CA LYS A 378 6.02 -8.92 -4.99
C LYS A 378 6.83 -7.99 -4.10
N CYS A 379 8.07 -8.38 -3.74
CA CYS A 379 8.87 -7.64 -2.77
C CYS A 379 10.03 -6.83 -3.38
N ALA A 380 10.44 -7.12 -4.61
CA ALA A 380 11.53 -6.42 -5.29
C ALA A 380 11.07 -5.10 -5.96
N ASP A 381 11.70 -4.00 -5.56
CA ASP A 381 11.48 -2.65 -6.12
C ASP A 381 12.32 -2.37 -7.40
N CYS A 382 12.94 -3.41 -7.96
CA CYS A 382 13.71 -3.37 -9.21
C CYS A 382 13.17 -4.36 -10.25
N TRP A 383 13.87 -4.47 -11.39
CA TRP A 383 13.49 -5.41 -12.45
C TRP A 383 13.70 -6.86 -12.00
N VAL A 384 12.83 -7.79 -12.44
CA VAL A 384 12.91 -9.19 -12.02
C VAL A 384 13.27 -10.10 -13.19
N PHE A 385 14.15 -11.08 -13.01
CA PHE A 385 14.50 -12.03 -14.07
C PHE A 385 14.59 -13.47 -13.58
N CYS A 386 14.57 -14.43 -14.50
CA CYS A 386 14.72 -15.85 -14.18
C CYS A 386 15.45 -16.59 -15.31
N TYR A 387 16.37 -17.50 -14.99
CA TYR A 387 16.94 -18.42 -15.99
C TYR A 387 17.05 -19.85 -15.44
N PRO A 388 16.00 -20.66 -15.57
CA PRO A 388 15.93 -22.02 -15.01
C PRO A 388 16.80 -23.03 -15.77
N ASN A 389 17.02 -24.19 -15.17
CA ASN A 389 17.59 -25.35 -15.87
C ASN A 389 16.61 -25.94 -16.90
N ALA A 390 17.13 -26.68 -17.89
CA ALA A 390 16.34 -27.47 -18.84
C ALA A 390 15.81 -28.76 -18.18
N GLY A 391 15.01 -28.62 -17.13
CA GLY A 391 14.58 -29.71 -16.25
C GLY A 391 15.68 -30.19 -15.29
N LEU A 392 15.42 -31.32 -14.62
CA LEU A 392 16.42 -31.97 -13.78
C LEU A 392 17.36 -32.86 -14.62
N PRO A 393 18.64 -32.99 -14.25
CA PRO A 393 19.56 -33.84 -14.98
C PRO A 393 19.13 -35.32 -14.91
N ASN A 394 19.30 -36.04 -16.02
CA ASN A 394 19.06 -37.48 -16.09
C ASN A 394 20.17 -38.27 -15.36
N ALA A 395 20.02 -39.59 -15.26
CA ALA A 395 20.95 -40.46 -14.53
C ALA A 395 22.41 -40.42 -15.06
N MET A 396 22.62 -39.90 -16.28
CA MET A 396 23.95 -39.72 -16.89
C MET A 396 24.46 -38.27 -16.78
N GLY A 397 23.74 -37.39 -16.07
CA GLY A 397 24.08 -35.98 -15.90
C GLY A 397 23.72 -35.08 -17.09
N GLY A 398 22.99 -35.59 -18.08
CA GLY A 398 22.52 -34.82 -19.24
C GLY A 398 21.12 -34.21 -19.04
N TYR A 399 20.71 -33.32 -19.93
CA TYR A 399 19.39 -32.67 -19.91
C TYR A 399 18.61 -33.01 -21.18
N ASP A 400 17.42 -33.56 -21.01
CA ASP A 400 16.62 -34.09 -22.12
C ASP A 400 15.55 -33.10 -22.62
N GLN A 401 15.17 -32.11 -21.80
CA GLN A 401 14.10 -31.15 -22.10
C GLN A 401 14.45 -30.26 -23.29
N LYS A 402 13.54 -30.19 -24.27
CA LYS A 402 13.70 -29.39 -25.49
C LYS A 402 13.22 -27.95 -25.32
N GLY A 403 13.70 -27.06 -26.20
CA GLY A 403 13.35 -25.64 -26.19
C GLY A 403 11.83 -25.36 -26.10
N PRO A 404 10.98 -25.95 -26.96
CA PRO A 404 9.53 -25.77 -26.88
C PRO A 404 8.92 -26.27 -25.56
N GLU A 405 9.42 -27.38 -25.01
CA GLU A 405 8.93 -27.94 -23.75
C GLU A 405 9.27 -27.03 -22.57
N MET A 406 10.51 -26.52 -22.53
CA MET A 406 10.94 -25.54 -21.53
C MET A 406 10.15 -24.23 -21.67
N ALA A 407 9.91 -23.78 -22.89
CA ALA A 407 9.09 -22.60 -23.13
C ALA A 407 7.66 -22.79 -22.58
N ASP A 408 7.02 -23.93 -22.86
CA ASP A 408 5.71 -24.24 -22.30
C ASP A 408 5.70 -24.28 -20.76
N GLU A 409 6.76 -24.77 -20.12
CA GLU A 409 6.90 -24.70 -18.66
C GLU A 409 7.18 -23.29 -18.12
N CYS A 410 7.82 -22.43 -18.92
CA CYS A 410 8.05 -21.02 -18.59
C CYS A 410 6.83 -20.13 -18.86
N ARG A 411 5.83 -20.61 -19.62
CA ARG A 411 4.60 -19.88 -19.96
C ARG A 411 3.96 -19.15 -18.76
N PRO A 412 3.86 -19.77 -17.56
CA PRO A 412 3.27 -19.09 -16.41
C PRO A 412 4.04 -17.87 -15.93
N PHE A 413 5.35 -17.77 -16.17
CA PHE A 413 6.11 -16.55 -15.84
C PHE A 413 5.62 -15.34 -16.65
N PHE A 414 5.24 -15.57 -17.91
CA PHE A 414 4.78 -14.53 -18.82
C PHE A 414 3.28 -14.24 -18.63
N GLU A 415 2.44 -15.28 -18.53
CA GLU A 415 1.00 -15.15 -18.31
C GLU A 415 0.67 -14.41 -17.00
N GLN A 416 1.46 -14.63 -15.96
CA GLN A 416 1.27 -13.99 -14.65
C GLN A 416 2.07 -12.68 -14.50
N GLY A 417 2.77 -12.24 -15.55
CA GLY A 417 3.56 -11.00 -15.51
C GLY A 417 4.62 -11.00 -14.40
N LEU A 418 5.32 -12.11 -14.17
CA LEU A 418 6.25 -12.24 -13.04
C LEU A 418 7.67 -11.76 -13.34
N ILE A 419 8.07 -11.68 -14.61
CA ILE A 419 9.45 -11.38 -14.97
C ILE A 419 9.56 -10.30 -16.04
N ASN A 420 10.66 -9.58 -15.98
CA ASN A 420 11.14 -8.62 -16.96
C ASN A 420 12.21 -9.24 -17.87
N GLY A 421 12.88 -10.31 -17.43
CA GLY A 421 13.88 -11.03 -18.22
C GLY A 421 13.85 -12.53 -18.03
N ILE A 422 14.15 -13.27 -19.10
CA ILE A 422 14.23 -14.73 -19.09
C ILE A 422 15.51 -15.20 -19.77
N GLY A 423 16.11 -16.29 -19.29
CA GLY A 423 17.22 -16.96 -19.96
C GLY A 423 17.23 -18.45 -19.69
N GLY A 424 18.40 -19.07 -19.80
CA GLY A 424 18.58 -20.48 -19.48
C GLY A 424 19.85 -20.78 -18.68
N CYS A 425 19.78 -21.74 -17.75
CA CYS A 425 20.96 -22.24 -17.04
C CYS A 425 21.32 -23.66 -17.53
N CYS A 426 21.73 -24.58 -16.67
CA CYS A 426 22.26 -25.89 -17.05
C CYS A 426 21.30 -26.65 -18.00
N GLY A 427 21.86 -27.15 -19.11
CA GLY A 427 21.13 -27.93 -20.10
C GLY A 427 20.49 -27.11 -21.23
N THR A 428 20.44 -25.79 -21.09
CA THR A 428 19.86 -24.90 -22.12
C THR A 428 20.88 -24.57 -23.21
N GLY A 429 20.39 -24.37 -24.44
CA GLY A 429 21.18 -23.95 -25.59
C GLY A 429 20.44 -22.95 -26.49
N PRO A 430 20.99 -22.60 -27.65
CA PRO A 430 20.39 -21.63 -28.57
C PRO A 430 18.93 -21.97 -28.95
N GLU A 431 18.60 -23.26 -29.07
CA GLU A 431 17.22 -23.71 -29.34
C GLU A 431 16.22 -23.32 -28.24
N HIS A 432 16.66 -23.28 -26.97
CA HIS A 432 15.82 -22.91 -25.83
C HIS A 432 15.58 -21.41 -25.81
N ILE A 433 16.63 -20.60 -25.98
CA ILE A 433 16.52 -19.13 -26.02
C ILE A 433 15.61 -18.68 -27.18
N ALA A 434 15.77 -19.28 -28.36
CA ALA A 434 14.91 -18.99 -29.51
C ALA A 434 13.44 -19.35 -29.24
N ALA A 435 13.17 -20.47 -28.55
CA ALA A 435 11.81 -20.86 -28.19
C ALA A 435 11.19 -19.92 -27.15
N LEU A 436 11.95 -19.53 -26.11
CA LEU A 436 11.53 -18.56 -25.09
C LEU A 436 11.22 -17.20 -25.71
N ARG A 437 12.10 -16.71 -26.59
CA ARG A 437 11.88 -15.45 -27.33
C ARG A 437 10.62 -15.51 -28.18
N LYS A 438 10.47 -16.57 -28.98
CA LYS A 438 9.28 -16.75 -29.84
C LYS A 438 7.99 -16.73 -29.02
N MET A 439 7.97 -17.35 -27.84
CA MET A 439 6.77 -17.43 -27.02
C MET A 439 6.46 -16.12 -26.29
N SER A 440 7.48 -15.42 -25.78
CA SER A 440 7.29 -14.26 -24.89
C SER A 440 6.99 -12.94 -25.60
N ILE A 441 7.18 -12.85 -26.93
CA ILE A 441 6.90 -11.62 -27.72
C ILE A 441 5.46 -11.12 -27.57
N ASP A 442 4.51 -12.02 -27.33
CA ASP A 442 3.09 -11.69 -27.25
C ASP A 442 2.66 -11.22 -25.83
N TYR A 443 3.58 -11.17 -24.86
CA TYR A 443 3.28 -10.85 -23.48
C TYR A 443 3.75 -9.44 -23.09
N PRO A 444 2.97 -8.72 -22.26
CA PRO A 444 3.37 -7.41 -21.78
C PRO A 444 4.52 -7.49 -20.78
N VAL A 445 5.23 -6.37 -20.62
CA VAL A 445 6.27 -6.23 -19.61
C VAL A 445 5.65 -6.07 -18.22
N ARG A 446 6.23 -6.76 -17.23
CA ARG A 446 5.91 -6.57 -15.80
C ARG A 446 6.23 -5.12 -15.33
N PRO A 447 5.30 -4.39 -14.70
CA PRO A 447 5.64 -3.13 -14.00
C PRO A 447 6.49 -3.42 -12.74
N LYS A 448 7.29 -2.44 -12.30
CA LYS A 448 8.01 -2.56 -11.02
C LYS A 448 6.99 -2.57 -9.88
N ALA A 449 7.17 -3.48 -8.92
CA ALA A 449 6.30 -3.53 -7.74
C ALA A 449 6.43 -2.26 -6.91
N VAL A 450 5.30 -1.78 -6.39
CA VAL A 450 5.27 -0.72 -5.38
C VAL A 450 5.46 -1.37 -4.01
N VAL A 451 6.60 -1.08 -3.37
CA VAL A 451 6.98 -1.69 -2.10
C VAL A 451 6.79 -0.69 -0.96
N ASP A 452 6.16 -1.13 0.13
CA ASP A 452 5.95 -0.25 1.29
C ASP A 452 7.29 0.24 1.88
N PRO A 453 7.37 1.54 2.24
CA PRO A 453 8.58 2.15 2.78
C PRO A 453 8.73 1.84 4.28
N VAL A 454 8.90 0.56 4.61
CA VAL A 454 9.05 0.05 5.98
C VAL A 454 10.47 -0.44 6.26
N MET A 455 10.80 -0.64 7.54
CA MET A 455 12.06 -1.29 7.91
C MET A 455 12.00 -2.76 7.49
N ARG A 456 12.98 -3.19 6.71
CA ARG A 456 13.11 -4.57 6.24
C ARG A 456 14.44 -5.12 6.71
N ILE A 457 14.40 -6.06 7.65
CA ILE A 457 15.57 -6.77 8.20
C ILE A 457 15.39 -8.28 7.99
N SER A 458 16.45 -9.07 8.17
CA SER A 458 16.37 -10.51 7.95
C SER A 458 17.39 -11.31 8.76
N GLY A 459 16.99 -12.50 9.18
CA GLY A 459 17.88 -13.62 9.45
C GLY A 459 17.85 -14.56 8.23
N LEU A 460 17.55 -15.83 8.47
CA LEU A 460 17.10 -16.77 7.42
C LEU A 460 15.69 -16.45 6.92
N GLU A 461 14.89 -15.78 7.74
CA GLU A 461 13.53 -15.35 7.42
C GLU A 461 13.41 -13.82 7.44
N PRO A 462 12.48 -13.25 6.65
CA PRO A 462 12.28 -11.82 6.60
C PRO A 462 11.57 -11.34 7.87
N LEU A 463 11.96 -10.17 8.36
CA LEU A 463 11.22 -9.42 9.36
C LEU A 463 10.99 -8.00 8.83
N ASN A 464 9.80 -7.81 8.26
CA ASN A 464 9.34 -6.52 7.75
C ASN A 464 8.48 -5.85 8.82
N TYR A 465 8.89 -4.66 9.25
CA TYR A 465 8.27 -4.00 10.39
C TYR A 465 7.21 -2.98 9.95
N TYR A 466 5.94 -3.35 10.10
CA TYR A 466 4.78 -2.50 9.86
C TYR A 466 4.29 -1.91 11.20
N PRO A 467 4.62 -0.65 11.54
CA PRO A 467 4.15 -0.04 12.77
C PRO A 467 2.64 0.24 12.71
N ASP A 468 1.91 -0.10 13.78
CA ASP A 468 0.51 0.29 13.96
C ASP A 468 0.43 1.67 14.61
N ALA A 469 0.10 2.70 13.83
CA ALA A 469 0.00 4.08 14.31
C ALA A 469 -1.07 4.28 15.41
N ASN A 470 -2.06 3.39 15.52
CA ASN A 470 -3.10 3.47 16.55
C ASN A 470 -2.70 2.74 17.83
N SER A 471 -1.80 1.76 17.72
CA SER A 471 -1.35 0.95 18.85
C SER A 471 0.08 0.47 18.61
N GLN A 472 1.06 1.38 18.70
CA GLN A 472 2.47 1.03 18.51
C GLN A 472 2.90 -0.19 19.35
N ARG A 473 2.31 -0.34 20.54
CA ARG A 473 2.54 -1.44 21.47
C ARG A 473 2.19 -2.82 20.92
N SER A 474 1.18 -2.95 20.04
CA SER A 474 0.78 -4.23 19.43
C SER A 474 1.83 -4.74 18.45
N THR A 475 2.52 -3.81 17.78
CA THR A 475 3.58 -4.10 16.81
C THR A 475 4.99 -4.00 17.40
N PHE A 476 5.15 -3.72 18.70
CA PHE A 476 6.45 -3.47 19.31
C PHE A 476 7.46 -4.62 19.12
N LEU A 477 8.67 -4.30 18.61
CA LEU A 477 9.70 -5.30 18.40
C LEU A 477 10.54 -5.55 19.66
N ASN A 478 10.40 -6.74 20.24
CA ASN A 478 11.27 -7.21 21.33
C ASN A 478 12.65 -7.61 20.82
N ILE A 479 13.68 -6.88 21.23
CA ILE A 479 15.09 -7.24 21.00
C ILE A 479 15.61 -7.93 22.27
N GLY A 480 16.06 -9.19 22.16
CA GLY A 480 16.45 -10.01 23.30
C GLY A 480 17.79 -9.61 23.92
N GLU A 481 17.76 -9.11 25.17
CA GLU A 481 18.91 -8.50 25.87
C GLU A 481 19.95 -9.46 26.49
N ARG A 482 19.68 -10.78 26.53
CA ARG A 482 20.43 -11.70 27.43
C ARG A 482 21.74 -12.22 26.87
N CYS A 483 22.01 -12.02 25.58
CA CYS A 483 23.28 -12.36 24.94
C CYS A 483 24.28 -11.19 25.04
N ASN A 484 24.38 -10.65 26.26
CA ASN A 484 25.16 -9.46 26.55
C ASN A 484 26.10 -9.76 27.73
N VAL A 485 27.42 -9.71 27.49
CA VAL A 485 28.43 -10.02 28.52
C VAL A 485 28.36 -9.02 29.69
N ALA A 486 28.06 -7.75 29.44
CA ALA A 486 27.92 -6.76 30.50
C ALA A 486 26.60 -6.94 31.30
N GLY A 487 25.51 -7.35 30.64
CA GLY A 487 24.16 -7.39 31.21
C GLY A 487 23.73 -8.73 31.81
N SER A 488 24.35 -9.85 31.42
CA SER A 488 23.89 -11.20 31.78
C SER A 488 24.98 -12.03 32.44
N ILE A 489 24.86 -12.26 33.75
CA ILE A 489 25.84 -13.04 34.54
C ILE A 489 26.03 -14.46 33.97
N MET A 490 24.94 -15.11 33.56
CA MET A 490 24.99 -16.47 33.01
C MET A 490 25.70 -16.51 31.65
N TYR A 491 25.46 -15.51 30.79
CA TYR A 491 26.07 -15.40 29.48
C TYR A 491 27.55 -15.03 29.59
N LYS A 492 27.88 -14.03 30.42
CA LYS A 492 29.26 -13.67 30.76
C LYS A 492 30.08 -14.87 31.21
N LYS A 493 29.54 -15.65 32.14
CA LYS A 493 30.21 -16.86 32.62
C LYS A 493 30.45 -17.85 31.48
N ALA A 494 29.44 -18.11 30.64
CA ALA A 494 29.57 -19.02 29.51
C ALA A 494 30.67 -18.58 28.52
N ILE A 495 30.70 -17.28 28.15
CA ILE A 495 31.69 -16.75 27.22
C ILE A 495 33.10 -16.77 27.81
N VAL A 496 33.28 -16.33 29.07
CA VAL A 496 34.59 -16.33 29.76
C VAL A 496 35.12 -17.75 29.97
N ASP A 497 34.25 -18.71 30.28
CA ASP A 497 34.62 -20.13 30.45
C ASP A 497 34.83 -20.85 29.10
N GLY A 498 34.56 -20.19 27.97
CA GLY A 498 34.67 -20.80 26.63
C GLY A 498 33.55 -21.79 26.29
N ASP A 499 32.45 -21.78 27.03
CA ASP A 499 31.27 -22.63 26.87
C ASP A 499 30.26 -21.97 25.89
N TYR A 500 30.63 -21.99 24.60
CA TYR A 500 29.83 -21.39 23.53
C TYR A 500 28.50 -22.13 23.27
N GLU A 501 28.41 -23.41 23.60
CA GLU A 501 27.16 -24.18 23.51
C GLU A 501 26.12 -23.65 24.49
N LYS A 502 26.52 -23.41 25.74
CA LYS A 502 25.64 -22.79 26.73
C LYS A 502 25.26 -21.36 26.37
N ALA A 503 26.18 -20.60 25.78
CA ALA A 503 25.89 -19.27 25.27
C ALA A 503 24.84 -19.32 24.12
N ALA A 504 24.95 -20.28 23.20
CA ALA A 504 23.98 -20.49 22.13
C ALA A 504 22.62 -20.96 22.66
N ALA A 505 22.60 -21.79 23.71
CA ALA A 505 21.36 -22.18 24.40
C ALA A 505 20.64 -20.98 25.03
N ILE A 506 21.37 -19.96 25.49
CA ILE A 506 20.77 -18.70 25.96
C ILE A 506 20.13 -17.94 24.78
N ALA A 507 20.80 -17.84 23.64
CA ALA A 507 20.27 -17.20 22.43
C ALA A 507 18.99 -17.90 21.95
N MET A 508 19.05 -19.22 21.78
CA MET A 508 17.91 -20.08 21.43
C MET A 508 16.70 -19.84 22.34
N LYS A 509 16.95 -19.82 23.66
CA LYS A 509 15.90 -19.61 24.63
C LYS A 509 15.21 -18.25 24.47
N GLN A 510 15.94 -17.20 24.09
CA GLN A 510 15.33 -15.89 23.85
C GLN A 510 14.41 -15.89 22.62
N VAL A 511 14.83 -16.54 21.52
CA VAL A 511 14.00 -16.69 20.32
C VAL A 511 12.70 -17.44 20.65
N GLN A 512 12.81 -18.58 21.36
CA GLN A 512 11.66 -19.36 21.84
C GLN A 512 10.76 -18.58 22.81
N GLN A 513 11.28 -17.53 23.45
CA GLN A 513 10.56 -16.66 24.38
C GLN A 513 10.01 -15.39 23.72
N GLY A 514 10.02 -15.30 22.39
CA GLY A 514 9.40 -14.22 21.63
C GLY A 514 10.31 -13.01 21.37
N ALA A 515 11.64 -13.20 21.38
CA ALA A 515 12.55 -12.20 20.80
C ALA A 515 12.41 -12.20 19.28
N HIS A 516 12.13 -11.04 18.70
CA HIS A 516 12.07 -10.86 17.24
C HIS A 516 13.47 -10.60 16.66
N VAL A 517 14.39 -10.07 17.47
CA VAL A 517 15.80 -9.81 17.14
C VAL A 517 16.65 -10.20 18.35
N LEU A 518 17.88 -10.68 18.14
CA LEU A 518 18.82 -10.98 19.24
C LEU A 518 19.92 -9.91 19.33
N ASP A 519 20.05 -9.28 20.49
CA ASP A 519 21.17 -8.38 20.81
C ASP A 519 22.38 -9.21 21.25
N ILE A 520 23.51 -9.03 20.57
CA ILE A 520 24.75 -9.79 20.79
C ILE A 520 25.85 -8.81 21.17
N ASN A 521 26.26 -8.81 22.43
CA ASN A 521 27.33 -7.95 22.94
C ASN A 521 28.46 -8.78 23.55
N MET A 522 29.69 -8.54 23.07
CA MET A 522 30.94 -9.21 23.48
C MET A 522 31.95 -8.24 24.14
N ASP A 523 31.48 -7.14 24.72
CA ASP A 523 32.35 -6.16 25.35
C ASP A 523 32.67 -6.57 26.80
N ASP A 524 33.90 -7.02 27.05
CA ASP A 524 34.46 -7.16 28.39
C ASP A 524 35.99 -7.13 28.33
N GLY A 525 36.64 -6.67 29.40
CA GLY A 525 38.11 -6.61 29.47
C GLY A 525 38.79 -7.98 29.55
N LEU A 526 38.04 -9.05 29.85
CA LEU A 526 38.54 -10.41 30.01
C LEU A 526 38.53 -11.25 28.73
N ILE A 527 37.97 -10.74 27.62
CA ILE A 527 37.81 -11.49 26.37
C ILE A 527 38.35 -10.71 25.17
N GLU A 528 38.80 -11.44 24.15
CA GLU A 528 39.17 -10.85 22.86
C GLU A 528 37.89 -10.72 22.02
N GLY A 529 37.39 -9.48 21.90
CA GLY A 529 36.06 -9.20 21.38
C GLY A 529 35.87 -9.57 19.91
N VAL A 530 36.88 -9.40 19.04
CA VAL A 530 36.76 -9.72 17.61
C VAL A 530 36.57 -11.22 17.42
N SER A 531 37.44 -12.03 18.02
CA SER A 531 37.40 -13.49 17.99
C SER A 531 36.14 -14.03 18.65
N ALA A 532 35.75 -13.47 19.81
CA ALA A 532 34.52 -13.90 20.50
C ALA A 532 33.26 -13.62 19.68
N MET A 533 33.14 -12.40 19.10
CA MET A 533 32.03 -12.03 18.22
C MET A 533 31.99 -12.93 16.98
N THR A 534 33.12 -13.06 16.27
CA THR A 534 33.24 -13.88 15.07
C THR A 534 32.82 -15.33 15.35
N LYS A 535 33.37 -15.93 16.41
CA LYS A 535 33.10 -17.33 16.77
C LYS A 535 31.63 -17.54 17.16
N PHE A 536 31.06 -16.64 17.96
CA PHE A 536 29.69 -16.78 18.41
C PHE A 536 28.69 -16.55 17.29
N VAL A 537 28.86 -15.50 16.47
CA VAL A 537 27.96 -15.26 15.33
C VAL A 537 28.05 -16.40 14.33
N ASN A 538 29.25 -16.90 13.99
CA ASN A 538 29.38 -18.08 13.12
C ASN A 538 28.67 -19.32 13.69
N LEU A 539 28.68 -19.50 15.02
CA LEU A 539 27.95 -20.58 15.68
C LEU A 539 26.43 -20.38 15.54
N LEU A 540 25.92 -19.17 15.79
CA LEU A 540 24.49 -18.88 15.70
C LEU A 540 23.96 -18.98 14.27
N VAL A 541 24.72 -18.53 13.28
CA VAL A 541 24.36 -18.64 11.85
C VAL A 541 24.24 -20.10 11.40
N SER A 542 24.98 -21.01 12.03
CA SER A 542 24.89 -22.45 11.74
C SER A 542 23.69 -23.15 12.39
N ASP A 543 22.97 -22.48 13.30
CA ASP A 543 21.74 -23.00 13.91
C ASP A 543 20.51 -22.38 13.24
N PRO A 544 19.69 -23.16 12.50
CA PRO A 544 18.55 -22.62 11.75
C PRO A 544 17.46 -21.95 12.59
N GLU A 545 17.24 -22.39 13.84
CA GLU A 545 16.20 -21.82 14.68
C GLU A 545 16.66 -20.49 15.28
N ILE A 546 17.94 -20.38 15.66
CA ILE A 546 18.51 -19.11 16.14
C ILE A 546 18.62 -18.11 15.00
N SER A 547 19.18 -18.54 13.87
CA SER A 547 19.43 -17.67 12.71
C SER A 547 18.18 -17.32 11.92
N ARG A 548 17.01 -17.93 12.21
CA ARG A 548 15.71 -17.49 11.69
C ARG A 548 15.47 -16.00 11.90
N VAL A 549 15.81 -15.48 13.07
CA VAL A 549 15.62 -14.06 13.43
C VAL A 549 16.86 -13.22 13.09
N PRO A 550 16.71 -11.91 12.82
CA PRO A 550 17.85 -11.00 12.64
C PRO A 550 18.68 -10.84 13.92
N PHE A 551 19.94 -10.44 13.74
CA PHE A 551 20.85 -10.10 14.84
C PHE A 551 21.06 -8.58 14.95
N MET A 552 21.08 -8.09 16.18
CA MET A 552 21.57 -6.77 16.56
C MET A 552 23.01 -6.95 17.07
N ILE A 553 23.98 -6.50 16.29
CA ILE A 553 25.41 -6.63 16.61
C ILE A 553 25.81 -5.44 17.48
N ASP A 554 26.08 -5.73 18.76
CA ASP A 554 26.33 -4.72 19.79
C ASP A 554 27.80 -4.67 20.21
N SER A 555 28.42 -3.50 20.05
CA SER A 555 29.70 -3.17 20.69
C SER A 555 29.95 -1.66 20.71
N SER A 556 30.65 -1.20 21.76
CA SER A 556 31.21 0.14 21.85
C SER A 556 32.40 0.38 20.91
N LYS A 557 32.96 -0.68 20.31
CA LYS A 557 34.12 -0.65 19.41
C LYS A 557 33.72 -1.09 18.02
N PHE A 558 33.79 -0.18 17.05
CA PHE A 558 33.28 -0.42 15.69
C PHE A 558 33.92 -1.62 14.97
N HIS A 559 35.21 -1.91 15.18
CA HIS A 559 35.86 -3.07 14.56
C HIS A 559 35.31 -4.42 15.06
N ILE A 560 34.73 -4.47 16.28
CA ILE A 560 34.03 -5.67 16.76
C ILE A 560 32.65 -5.78 16.09
N VAL A 561 31.95 -4.64 15.91
CA VAL A 561 30.69 -4.59 15.14
C VAL A 561 30.92 -5.10 13.72
N GLU A 562 31.95 -4.60 13.03
CA GLU A 562 32.28 -5.00 11.67
C GLU A 562 32.62 -6.50 11.59
N ALA A 563 33.31 -7.06 12.58
CA ALA A 563 33.55 -8.50 12.65
C ALA A 563 32.25 -9.32 12.71
N GLY A 564 31.26 -8.88 13.49
CA GLY A 564 29.93 -9.51 13.52
C GLY A 564 29.15 -9.38 12.21
N LEU A 565 29.24 -8.22 11.54
CA LEU A 565 28.61 -8.00 10.23
C LEU A 565 29.21 -8.91 9.14
N LYS A 566 30.52 -9.11 9.17
CA LYS A 566 31.26 -10.02 8.25
C LYS A 566 30.90 -11.50 8.44
N CYS A 567 30.21 -11.84 9.52
CA CYS A 567 29.73 -13.20 9.81
C CYS A 567 28.22 -13.39 9.57
N SER A 568 27.49 -12.33 9.24
CA SER A 568 26.01 -12.36 9.22
C SER A 568 25.44 -12.24 7.80
N GLN A 569 24.80 -13.31 7.32
CA GLN A 569 24.19 -13.35 5.99
C GLN A 569 22.90 -12.51 5.87
N GLY A 570 22.15 -12.38 6.96
CA GLY A 570 20.94 -11.56 7.04
C GLY A 570 21.21 -10.06 7.00
N LYS A 571 20.15 -9.26 6.92
CA LYS A 571 20.20 -7.82 7.17
C LYS A 571 20.07 -7.55 8.68
N CYS A 572 21.21 -7.27 9.30
CA CYS A 572 21.36 -7.02 10.75
C CYS A 572 20.98 -5.60 11.15
N ILE A 573 20.97 -5.36 12.47
CA ILE A 573 20.98 -4.01 13.06
C ILE A 573 22.34 -3.79 13.74
N VAL A 574 22.99 -2.65 13.50
CA VAL A 574 24.21 -2.24 14.21
C VAL A 574 23.83 -1.48 15.47
N ASN A 575 24.36 -1.89 16.62
CA ASN A 575 24.20 -1.20 17.90
C ASN A 575 25.59 -0.85 18.49
N SER A 576 26.13 0.34 18.29
CA SER A 576 25.54 1.52 17.68
C SER A 576 26.66 2.43 17.15
N ILE A 577 26.28 3.47 16.41
CA ILE A 577 27.17 4.58 16.05
C ILE A 577 26.68 5.87 16.72
N SER A 578 27.55 6.88 16.80
CA SER A 578 27.24 8.18 17.41
C SER A 578 28.18 9.28 16.90
N LEU A 579 27.89 10.53 17.25
CA LEU A 579 28.71 11.70 16.91
C LEU A 579 29.84 11.96 17.93
N LYS A 580 30.04 11.07 18.93
CA LYS A 580 31.01 11.26 20.02
C LYS A 580 32.45 11.51 19.56
N GLU A 581 32.85 10.89 18.44
CA GLU A 581 34.18 10.99 17.83
C GLU A 581 34.22 12.03 16.69
N GLY A 582 33.15 12.81 16.54
CA GLY A 582 32.97 13.77 15.47
C GLY A 582 32.30 13.20 14.22
N GLU A 583 31.99 14.11 13.31
CA GLU A 583 31.19 13.85 12.11
C GLU A 583 31.88 12.93 11.08
N ASP A 584 33.20 13.06 10.88
CA ASP A 584 33.94 12.26 9.90
C ASP A 584 33.94 10.77 10.28
N ALA A 585 34.18 10.47 11.56
CA ALA A 585 34.11 9.11 12.09
C ALA A 585 32.68 8.55 11.95
N PHE A 586 31.67 9.34 12.28
CA PHE A 586 30.26 8.97 12.12
C PHE A 586 29.89 8.65 10.66
N LYS A 587 30.27 9.51 9.70
CA LYS A 587 30.05 9.29 8.26
C LYS A 587 30.76 8.03 7.77
N LYS A 588 32.01 7.82 8.19
CA LYS A 588 32.78 6.63 7.82
C LYS A 588 32.10 5.36 8.33
N HIS A 589 31.72 5.32 9.60
CA HIS A 589 31.02 4.18 10.18
C HIS A 589 29.68 3.96 9.48
N ALA A 590 28.86 5.00 9.32
CA ALA A 590 27.57 4.92 8.62
C ALA A 590 27.70 4.37 7.19
N TRP A 591 28.75 4.77 6.46
CA TRP A 591 29.01 4.27 5.12
C TRP A 591 29.41 2.79 5.11
N ILE A 592 30.23 2.33 6.07
CA ILE A 592 30.57 0.91 6.22
C ILE A 592 29.31 0.09 6.54
N VAL A 593 28.48 0.58 7.47
CA VAL A 593 27.21 -0.07 7.83
C VAL A 593 26.27 -0.16 6.62
N LYS A 594 26.13 0.92 5.85
CA LYS A 594 25.34 0.95 4.61
C LYS A 594 25.83 -0.05 3.59
N ARG A 595 27.16 -0.20 3.40
CA ARG A 595 27.74 -1.16 2.46
C ARG A 595 27.52 -2.62 2.85
N HIS A 596 27.57 -2.92 4.14
CA HIS A 596 27.16 -4.24 4.65
C HIS A 596 25.65 -4.49 4.55
N GLY A 597 24.85 -3.47 4.22
CA GLY A 597 23.41 -3.56 4.10
C GLY A 597 22.69 -3.71 5.43
N ALA A 598 23.24 -3.17 6.52
CA ALA A 598 22.63 -3.26 7.84
C ALA A 598 21.82 -2.00 8.19
N ALA A 599 20.78 -2.18 9.02
CA ALA A 599 20.16 -1.09 9.74
C ALA A 599 21.06 -0.58 10.87
N VAL A 600 20.78 0.61 11.41
CA VAL A 600 21.69 1.27 12.35
C VAL A 600 20.96 1.90 13.52
N VAL A 601 21.42 1.58 14.74
CA VAL A 601 21.10 2.33 15.95
C VAL A 601 22.08 3.50 16.07
N VAL A 602 21.52 4.70 16.20
CA VAL A 602 22.24 5.95 16.41
C VAL A 602 21.94 6.44 17.82
N MET A 603 22.96 6.40 18.68
CA MET A 603 22.85 6.92 20.04
C MET A 603 22.79 8.45 20.02
N ALA A 604 21.95 9.04 20.86
CA ALA A 604 21.96 10.48 21.12
C ALA A 604 23.18 10.86 21.99
N PHE A 605 24.36 10.80 21.37
CA PHE A 605 25.66 11.11 21.98
C PHE A 605 26.51 11.83 20.94
N ASP A 606 26.95 13.04 21.27
CA ASP A 606 27.83 13.83 20.41
C ASP A 606 29.11 14.27 21.14
N GLU A 607 29.87 15.19 20.55
CA GLU A 607 31.14 15.68 21.09
C GLU A 607 30.99 16.38 22.46
N GLN A 608 29.78 16.79 22.85
CA GLN A 608 29.47 17.40 24.14
C GLN A 608 29.09 16.37 25.23
N GLY A 609 28.80 15.13 24.84
CA GLY A 609 28.42 14.08 25.76
C GLY A 609 27.11 13.39 25.40
N GLN A 610 26.57 12.65 26.37
CA GLN A 610 25.31 11.93 26.24
C GLN A 610 24.11 12.86 26.48
N ALA A 611 23.10 12.82 25.61
CA ALA A 611 21.90 13.63 25.75
C ALA A 611 21.04 13.23 26.96
N ALA A 612 20.82 14.17 27.88
CA ALA A 612 20.03 13.96 29.09
C ALA A 612 18.61 14.54 28.98
N THR A 613 18.48 15.75 28.42
CA THR A 613 17.22 16.49 28.32
C THR A 613 16.46 16.23 27.01
N GLU A 614 15.16 16.51 26.96
CA GLU A 614 14.34 16.40 25.73
C GLU A 614 14.97 17.13 24.54
N ALA A 615 15.36 18.40 24.74
CA ALA A 615 15.90 19.26 23.68
C ALA A 615 17.24 18.73 23.12
N GLU A 616 18.13 18.24 23.97
CA GLU A 616 19.40 17.64 23.54
C GLU A 616 19.17 16.39 22.72
N LYS A 617 18.27 15.50 23.18
CA LYS A 617 17.93 14.25 22.49
C LYS A 617 17.43 14.53 21.08
N VAL A 618 16.47 15.46 20.94
CA VAL A 618 15.90 15.84 19.64
C VAL A 618 16.95 16.46 18.72
N SER A 619 17.73 17.42 19.22
CA SER A 619 18.75 18.13 18.43
C SER A 619 19.83 17.19 17.90
N MET A 620 20.35 16.29 18.73
CA MET A 620 21.38 15.33 18.33
C MET A 620 20.84 14.33 17.29
N CYS A 621 19.62 13.79 17.49
CA CYS A 621 18.98 12.90 16.52
C CYS A 621 18.71 13.60 15.18
N GLN A 622 18.25 14.84 15.17
CA GLN A 622 18.06 15.63 13.94
C GLN A 622 19.37 15.86 13.18
N ARG A 623 20.45 16.21 13.90
CA ARG A 623 21.78 16.39 13.29
C ARG A 623 22.24 15.11 12.62
N ALA A 624 22.16 13.98 13.32
CA ALA A 624 22.54 12.69 12.79
C ALA A 624 21.66 12.26 11.60
N TYR A 625 20.34 12.47 11.68
CA TYR A 625 19.40 12.16 10.59
C TYR A 625 19.76 12.92 9.32
N ARG A 626 20.03 14.23 9.42
CA ARG A 626 20.44 15.05 8.28
C ARG A 626 21.69 14.49 7.59
N ILE A 627 22.73 14.20 8.36
CA ILE A 627 23.98 13.65 7.84
C ILE A 627 23.74 12.30 7.13
N LEU A 628 22.98 11.40 7.78
CA LEU A 628 22.70 10.08 7.24
C LEU A 628 21.89 10.15 5.94
N VAL A 629 20.81 10.93 5.93
CA VAL A 629 19.88 10.98 4.79
C VAL A 629 20.42 11.83 3.66
N GLU A 630 20.99 13.01 3.92
CA GLU A 630 21.38 13.95 2.87
C GLU A 630 22.80 13.74 2.33
N GLU A 631 23.73 13.24 3.16
CA GLU A 631 25.15 13.17 2.79
C GLU A 631 25.61 11.72 2.53
N VAL A 632 25.20 10.78 3.39
CA VAL A 632 25.54 9.34 3.23
C VAL A 632 24.55 8.62 2.31
N GLY A 633 23.31 9.11 2.22
CA GLY A 633 22.23 8.48 1.47
C GLY A 633 21.72 7.19 2.10
N PHE A 634 21.66 7.17 3.43
CA PHE A 634 21.12 6.05 4.20
C PHE A 634 19.60 6.01 4.04
N CYS A 635 19.03 4.80 4.00
CA CYS A 635 17.58 4.63 3.93
C CYS A 635 16.94 5.07 5.26
N PRO A 636 16.01 6.05 5.29
CA PRO A 636 15.43 6.52 6.55
C PRO A 636 14.78 5.43 7.39
N GLN A 637 14.20 4.42 6.73
CA GLN A 637 13.56 3.25 7.34
C GLN A 637 14.52 2.38 8.13
N ASP A 638 15.81 2.41 7.79
CA ASP A 638 16.86 1.62 8.42
C ASP A 638 17.55 2.37 9.58
N ILE A 639 17.12 3.61 9.87
CA ILE A 639 17.65 4.43 10.97
C ILE A 639 16.81 4.20 12.22
N VAL A 640 17.45 3.73 13.28
CA VAL A 640 16.89 3.62 14.63
C VAL A 640 17.61 4.62 15.52
N PHE A 641 16.90 5.51 16.19
CA PHE A 641 17.48 6.35 17.23
C PHE A 641 17.34 5.68 18.60
N ASP A 642 18.40 5.75 19.40
CA ASP A 642 18.35 5.54 20.84
C ASP A 642 18.54 6.90 21.53
N PRO A 643 17.43 7.55 21.97
CA PRO A 643 17.50 8.82 22.71
C PRO A 643 18.12 8.70 24.11
N ASN A 644 18.69 7.55 24.49
CA ASN A 644 19.19 7.18 25.81
C ASN A 644 18.09 7.07 26.88
N ILE A 645 17.72 5.82 27.20
CA ILE A 645 16.95 5.51 28.42
C ILE A 645 17.90 5.61 29.62
N LEU A 646 17.72 6.64 30.45
CA LEU A 646 18.52 6.89 31.65
C LEU A 646 17.77 6.48 32.93
N THR A 647 18.52 6.25 34.00
CA THR A 647 17.98 5.74 35.26
C THR A 647 17.22 6.82 36.05
N VAL A 648 16.00 6.50 36.47
CA VAL A 648 15.18 7.33 37.38
C VAL A 648 15.16 6.77 38.81
N GLY A 649 14.63 7.53 39.77
CA GLY A 649 14.53 7.10 41.17
C GLY A 649 15.88 7.00 41.89
N THR A 650 16.88 7.76 41.48
CA THR A 650 18.24 7.77 42.07
C THR A 650 18.34 8.58 43.36
N GLY A 651 17.35 9.43 43.65
CA GLY A 651 17.39 10.41 44.74
C GLY A 651 18.09 11.73 44.37
N LEU A 652 18.43 11.93 43.09
CA LEU A 652 18.98 13.18 42.57
C LEU A 652 17.94 13.90 41.71
N ASP A 653 17.66 15.17 42.01
CA ASP A 653 16.60 15.94 41.33
C ASP A 653 16.79 16.03 39.80
N GLU A 654 18.05 16.11 39.36
CA GLU A 654 18.44 16.16 37.94
C GLU A 654 17.96 14.93 37.15
N HIS A 655 17.78 13.79 37.80
CA HIS A 655 17.42 12.53 37.15
C HIS A 655 15.91 12.27 37.11
N ASN A 656 15.12 13.04 37.85
CA ASN A 656 13.69 12.78 38.02
C ASN A 656 12.92 12.85 36.69
N ASN A 657 13.36 13.71 35.76
CA ASN A 657 12.64 13.95 34.51
C ASN A 657 13.07 13.08 33.33
N TYR A 658 14.13 12.26 33.48
CA TYR A 658 14.73 11.52 32.35
C TYR A 658 13.75 10.63 31.58
N ALA A 659 12.79 9.99 32.27
CA ALA A 659 11.77 9.18 31.63
C ALA A 659 10.78 10.03 30.81
N VAL A 660 10.34 11.17 31.35
CA VAL A 660 9.46 12.13 30.67
C VAL A 660 10.17 12.73 29.46
N ASP A 661 11.44 13.14 29.61
CA ASP A 661 12.27 13.67 28.54
C ASP A 661 12.44 12.67 27.39
N PHE A 662 12.63 11.38 27.70
CA PHE A 662 12.67 10.33 26.67
C PHE A 662 11.33 10.18 25.93
N ILE A 663 10.21 10.14 26.67
CA ILE A 663 8.87 9.96 26.08
C ILE A 663 8.52 11.15 25.18
N ASN A 664 8.82 12.38 25.59
CA ASN A 664 8.57 13.57 24.78
C ASN A 664 9.52 13.65 23.58
N ALA A 665 10.81 13.36 23.78
CA ALA A 665 11.77 13.32 22.68
C ALA A 665 11.39 12.25 21.65
N THR A 666 10.85 11.10 22.08
CA THR A 666 10.33 10.07 21.18
C THR A 666 9.29 10.64 20.22
N ARG A 667 8.26 11.34 20.73
CA ARG A 667 7.22 11.96 19.89
C ARG A 667 7.82 12.94 18.90
N GLU A 668 8.72 13.77 19.38
CA GLU A 668 9.32 14.84 18.59
C GLU A 668 10.28 14.29 17.53
N ILE A 669 11.11 13.30 17.85
CA ILE A 669 12.00 12.64 16.89
C ILE A 669 11.18 11.94 15.79
N LYS A 670 10.08 11.26 16.13
CA LYS A 670 9.18 10.66 15.12
C LYS A 670 8.58 11.71 14.18
N ARG A 671 8.32 12.93 14.67
CA ARG A 671 7.82 14.06 13.89
C ARG A 671 8.87 14.65 12.95
N VAL A 672 10.08 14.87 13.47
CA VAL A 672 11.14 15.63 12.78
C VAL A 672 12.10 14.76 11.98
N CYS A 673 12.17 13.44 12.23
CA CYS A 673 13.02 12.50 11.52
C CYS A 673 12.17 11.41 10.85
N PRO A 674 11.46 11.72 9.74
CA PRO A 674 10.46 10.82 9.16
C PRO A 674 11.05 9.50 8.70
N GLY A 675 10.29 8.41 8.82
CA GLY A 675 10.78 7.07 8.46
C GLY A 675 11.72 6.44 9.49
N SER A 676 12.33 7.20 10.40
CA SER A 676 13.16 6.63 11.46
C SER A 676 12.35 5.88 12.52
N LYS A 677 13.05 5.09 13.32
CA LYS A 677 12.51 4.28 14.43
C LYS A 677 13.12 4.71 15.75
N ILE A 678 12.48 4.37 16.86
CA ILE A 678 12.97 4.63 18.21
C ILE A 678 13.16 3.32 18.97
N SER A 679 14.32 3.19 19.60
CA SER A 679 14.70 2.09 20.48
C SER A 679 15.30 2.60 21.79
N GLY A 680 15.61 1.67 22.69
CA GLY A 680 16.41 1.91 23.87
C GLY A 680 16.55 0.68 24.75
N GLY A 681 17.59 0.69 25.60
CA GLY A 681 17.79 -0.29 26.67
C GLY A 681 16.77 -0.12 27.81
N VAL A 682 15.63 -0.78 27.73
CA VAL A 682 14.50 -0.58 28.66
C VAL A 682 14.90 -0.89 30.10
N SER A 683 15.75 -1.90 30.29
CA SER A 683 16.25 -2.31 31.61
C SER A 683 17.00 -1.20 32.37
N ASN A 684 17.49 -0.16 31.69
CA ASN A 684 18.23 0.96 32.29
C ASN A 684 17.35 1.88 33.15
N ILE A 685 16.04 1.97 32.84
CA ILE A 685 15.12 2.90 33.49
C ILE A 685 15.03 2.66 35.01
N ALA A 686 15.17 1.40 35.44
CA ALA A 686 14.91 0.95 36.81
C ALA A 686 16.16 0.40 37.53
N PHE A 687 17.37 0.85 37.18
CA PHE A 687 18.60 0.38 37.84
C PHE A 687 18.68 0.73 39.34
N SER A 688 18.05 1.82 39.77
CA SER A 688 17.95 2.21 41.19
C SER A 688 17.27 1.14 42.06
N PHE A 689 16.44 0.27 41.47
CA PHE A 689 15.64 -0.74 42.17
C PHE A 689 16.18 -2.17 42.00
N ARG A 690 17.47 -2.34 41.67
CA ARG A 690 18.13 -3.65 41.57
C ARG A 690 17.91 -4.46 42.86
N GLY A 691 17.48 -5.71 42.68
CA GLY A 691 17.15 -6.62 43.78
C GLY A 691 15.65 -6.69 44.10
N ASN A 692 14.82 -5.75 43.62
CA ASN A 692 13.36 -5.80 43.75
C ASN A 692 12.70 -6.00 42.37
N GLU A 693 12.48 -7.27 41.99
CA GLU A 693 12.03 -7.63 40.65
C GLU A 693 10.59 -7.21 40.35
N ALA A 694 9.72 -7.16 41.36
CA ALA A 694 8.35 -6.67 41.19
C ALA A 694 8.36 -5.19 40.75
N VAL A 695 9.15 -4.36 41.43
CA VAL A 695 9.27 -2.94 41.12
C VAL A 695 9.87 -2.73 39.74
N ARG A 696 11.02 -3.35 39.44
CA ARG A 696 11.70 -3.20 38.13
C ARG A 696 10.82 -3.59 36.95
N ARG A 697 10.17 -4.75 37.04
CA ARG A 697 9.31 -5.25 35.96
C ARG A 697 8.06 -4.38 35.77
N CYS A 698 7.53 -3.81 36.85
CA CYS A 698 6.47 -2.81 36.77
C CYS A 698 6.96 -1.54 36.06
N PHE A 699 8.16 -1.02 36.39
CA PHE A 699 8.79 0.12 35.69
C PHE A 699 8.96 -0.15 34.20
N HIS A 700 9.49 -1.31 33.81
CA HIS A 700 9.70 -1.65 32.40
C HIS A 700 8.37 -1.63 31.63
N SER A 701 7.32 -2.21 32.21
CA SER A 701 6.01 -2.35 31.58
C SER A 701 5.25 -1.03 31.49
N ALA A 702 5.31 -0.22 32.55
CA ALA A 702 4.74 1.13 32.58
C ALA A 702 5.49 2.09 31.64
N PHE A 703 6.82 2.04 31.61
CA PHE A 703 7.62 2.82 30.68
C PHE A 703 7.31 2.46 29.24
N LEU A 704 7.31 1.16 28.90
CA LEU A 704 6.96 0.70 27.55
C LEU A 704 5.55 1.12 27.13
N HIS A 705 4.58 1.11 28.03
CA HIS A 705 3.23 1.58 27.74
C HIS A 705 3.24 3.05 27.26
N HIS A 706 3.85 3.94 28.05
CA HIS A 706 3.90 5.37 27.74
C HIS A 706 4.82 5.69 26.55
N ALA A 707 5.97 5.02 26.45
CA ALA A 707 6.92 5.22 25.36
C ALA A 707 6.38 4.70 24.02
N CYS A 708 5.70 3.55 23.99
CA CYS A 708 5.03 3.06 22.78
C CYS A 708 3.90 4.00 22.37
N ALA A 709 3.09 4.50 23.32
CA ALA A 709 2.06 5.50 23.03
C ALA A 709 2.66 6.82 22.46
N ALA A 710 3.92 7.12 22.77
CA ALA A 710 4.68 8.22 22.17
C ALA A 710 5.33 7.89 20.80
N GLY A 711 5.30 6.62 20.37
CA GLY A 711 5.84 6.19 19.08
C GLY A 711 7.14 5.35 19.14
N MET A 712 7.51 4.80 20.30
CA MET A 712 8.63 3.87 20.42
C MET A 712 8.36 2.55 19.69
N ASP A 713 9.24 2.19 18.74
CA ASP A 713 9.02 1.09 17.80
C ASP A 713 9.52 -0.27 18.31
N MET A 714 10.65 -0.25 19.02
CA MET A 714 11.37 -1.45 19.45
C MET A 714 12.12 -1.19 20.76
N GLY A 715 12.63 -2.22 21.40
CA GLY A 715 13.49 -2.02 22.57
C GLY A 715 14.25 -3.27 22.97
N ILE A 716 15.41 -3.05 23.60
CA ILE A 716 16.27 -4.10 24.15
C ILE A 716 15.70 -4.48 25.51
N VAL A 717 15.11 -5.68 25.56
CA VAL A 717 14.24 -6.15 26.63
C VAL A 717 14.44 -7.63 26.93
N ASN A 718 13.94 -8.05 28.09
CA ASN A 718 13.61 -9.45 28.34
C ASN A 718 12.22 -9.77 27.77
N SER A 719 12.16 -10.36 26.57
CA SER A 719 10.91 -10.64 25.84
C SER A 719 9.87 -11.39 26.65
N GLN A 720 10.29 -12.36 27.46
CA GLN A 720 9.38 -13.14 28.31
C GLN A 720 8.67 -12.25 29.35
N GLN A 721 9.40 -11.31 29.95
CA GLN A 721 8.83 -10.39 30.94
C GLN A 721 7.85 -9.42 30.28
N VAL A 722 8.20 -8.89 29.11
CA VAL A 722 7.35 -7.96 28.34
C VAL A 722 6.00 -8.60 27.98
N ILE A 723 5.99 -9.91 27.67
CA ILE A 723 4.78 -10.67 27.39
C ILE A 723 3.98 -10.98 28.67
N ALA A 724 4.67 -11.31 29.77
CA ALA A 724 4.04 -11.74 31.02
C ALA A 724 3.51 -10.60 31.89
N ASP A 725 4.11 -9.41 31.81
CA ASP A 725 3.82 -8.24 32.65
C ASP A 725 3.06 -7.18 31.85
N LYS A 726 1.91 -7.54 31.28
CA LYS A 726 1.08 -6.58 30.54
C LYS A 726 0.64 -5.45 31.46
N TYR A 727 0.70 -4.21 30.96
CA TYR A 727 0.37 -3.00 31.71
C TYR A 727 -0.99 -3.08 32.43
N GLU A 728 -2.00 -3.62 31.74
CA GLU A 728 -3.36 -3.77 32.26
C GLU A 728 -3.45 -4.72 33.47
N ASP A 729 -2.56 -5.72 33.53
CA ASP A 729 -2.53 -6.76 34.56
C ASP A 729 -1.68 -6.39 35.78
N LEU A 730 -0.94 -5.27 35.73
CA LEU A 730 -0.10 -4.81 36.84
C LEU A 730 -0.95 -4.47 38.07
N ASP A 731 -0.41 -4.76 39.25
CA ASP A 731 -0.98 -4.34 40.52
C ASP A 731 -1.13 -2.82 40.55
N LYS A 732 -2.34 -2.34 40.86
CA LYS A 732 -2.68 -0.92 40.73
C LYS A 732 -2.05 -0.04 41.81
N GLU A 733 -1.77 -0.60 42.99
CA GLU A 733 -1.08 0.12 44.05
C GLU A 733 0.39 0.33 43.64
N LEU A 734 1.09 -0.75 43.27
CA LEU A 734 2.47 -0.67 42.78
C LEU A 734 2.60 0.23 41.56
N LEU A 735 1.70 0.10 40.59
CA LEU A 735 1.70 0.92 39.37
C LEU A 735 1.60 2.41 39.69
N SER A 736 0.78 2.81 40.68
CA SER A 736 0.68 4.22 41.08
C SER A 736 2.00 4.78 41.60
N PHE A 737 2.74 4.04 42.42
CA PHE A 737 4.06 4.49 42.90
C PHE A 737 5.10 4.54 41.78
N VAL A 738 5.06 3.57 40.88
CA VAL A 738 5.95 3.51 39.71
C VAL A 738 5.67 4.66 38.75
N GLU A 739 4.41 4.97 38.47
CA GLU A 739 4.05 6.10 37.61
C GLU A 739 4.34 7.46 38.24
N ASP A 740 4.22 7.58 39.57
CA ASP A 740 4.63 8.81 40.27
C ASP A 740 6.11 9.13 39.98
N VAL A 741 6.98 8.11 40.02
CA VAL A 741 8.41 8.25 39.67
C VAL A 741 8.63 8.41 38.17
N LEU A 742 8.06 7.55 37.33
CA LEU A 742 8.27 7.55 35.88
C LEU A 742 7.81 8.85 35.22
N LEU A 743 6.68 9.39 35.65
CA LEU A 743 6.08 10.57 35.06
C LEU A 743 6.38 11.83 35.88
N ASN A 744 7.24 11.72 36.90
CA ASN A 744 7.64 12.83 37.76
C ASN A 744 6.43 13.63 38.29
N ARG A 745 5.36 12.94 38.70
CA ARG A 745 4.06 13.57 39.06
C ARG A 745 4.13 14.36 40.37
N ARG A 746 5.16 14.12 41.18
CA ARG A 746 5.32 14.70 42.52
C ARG A 746 6.78 14.76 42.98
N PRO A 747 7.15 15.75 43.81
CA PRO A 747 8.52 15.87 44.34
C PRO A 747 8.97 14.72 45.23
N ASP A 748 8.06 14.08 45.98
CA ASP A 748 8.35 13.01 46.94
C ASP A 748 8.28 11.59 46.35
N SER A 749 8.21 11.46 45.02
CA SER A 749 7.98 10.17 44.32
C SER A 749 9.01 9.11 44.66
N THR A 750 10.30 9.48 44.64
CA THR A 750 11.41 8.55 44.85
C THR A 750 11.43 8.00 46.28
N GLU A 751 11.29 8.87 47.28
CA GLU A 751 11.24 8.48 48.69
C GLU A 751 10.08 7.52 48.96
N ARG A 752 8.88 7.87 48.46
CA ARG A 752 7.68 7.03 48.59
C ARG A 752 7.82 5.66 47.93
N MET A 753 8.41 5.62 46.74
CA MET A 753 8.65 4.35 46.04
C MET A 753 9.67 3.49 46.80
N MET A 754 10.73 4.08 47.37
CA MET A 754 11.69 3.34 48.18
C MET A 754 11.07 2.77 49.46
N GLU A 755 10.28 3.55 50.18
CA GLU A 755 9.55 3.09 51.37
C GLU A 755 8.58 1.96 51.03
N TYR A 756 7.79 2.11 49.95
CA TYR A 756 6.87 1.07 49.50
C TYR A 756 7.60 -0.20 49.06
N ALA A 757 8.68 -0.06 48.27
CA ALA A 757 9.49 -1.17 47.80
C ALA A 757 10.08 -2.00 48.95
N ALA A 758 10.45 -1.38 50.07
CA ALA A 758 10.96 -2.06 51.26
C ALA A 758 9.92 -2.96 51.94
N THR A 759 8.62 -2.73 51.68
CA THR A 759 7.53 -3.58 52.19
C THR A 759 7.26 -4.81 51.35
N LEU A 760 7.81 -4.90 50.13
CA LEU A 760 7.49 -5.95 49.17
C LEU A 760 8.44 -7.14 49.28
N GLU A 761 7.92 -8.34 49.00
CA GLU A 761 8.76 -9.52 48.78
C GLU A 761 9.58 -9.31 47.48
N PRO A 762 10.93 -9.34 47.53
CA PRO A 762 11.75 -8.92 46.39
C PRO A 762 11.60 -9.74 45.10
N LYS A 763 11.07 -10.96 45.18
CA LYS A 763 10.90 -11.90 44.05
C LYS A 763 9.45 -12.08 43.59
N CYS A 764 8.49 -11.35 44.17
CA CYS A 764 7.09 -11.45 43.74
C CYS A 764 6.89 -10.90 42.31
N LYS A 765 5.75 -11.18 41.70
CA LYS A 765 5.42 -10.70 40.34
C LYS A 765 4.74 -9.33 40.42
N PRO A 766 4.96 -8.43 39.46
CA PRO A 766 4.29 -7.12 39.46
C PRO A 766 2.76 -7.22 39.28
N THR A 767 2.26 -8.33 38.75
CA THR A 767 0.83 -8.64 38.59
C THR A 767 0.21 -9.34 39.81
N ALA A 768 1.03 -9.70 40.80
CA ALA A 768 0.64 -10.39 42.02
C ALA A 768 1.62 -10.07 43.14
N VAL A 769 1.59 -8.81 43.59
CA VAL A 769 2.50 -8.27 44.62
C VAL A 769 2.22 -8.92 45.97
N ARG A 770 3.27 -9.22 46.74
CA ARG A 770 3.18 -9.76 48.12
C ARG A 770 3.96 -8.86 49.08
N LYS A 771 3.36 -8.51 50.22
CA LYS A 771 4.02 -7.73 51.29
C LYS A 771 4.71 -8.66 52.28
N LEU A 772 5.84 -8.22 52.84
CA LEU A 772 6.60 -8.96 53.84
C LEU A 772 5.78 -9.08 55.14
N GLY A 773 5.39 -10.32 55.48
CA GLY A 773 4.69 -10.62 56.74
C GLY A 773 3.20 -10.96 56.64
N GLU A 774 2.60 -11.01 55.45
CA GLU A 774 1.19 -11.43 55.26
C GLU A 774 1.07 -12.95 54.98
N SER A 775 0.16 -13.65 55.69
CA SER A 775 -0.13 -15.08 55.49
C SER A 775 -1.24 -15.33 54.46
N GLU A 776 -1.12 -16.43 53.69
CA GLU A 776 -2.10 -16.91 52.70
C GLU A 776 -3.49 -17.14 53.30
N ASN A 777 -4.33 -16.09 53.32
CA ASN A 777 -5.81 -16.14 53.27
C ASN A 777 -6.38 -14.75 53.61
N GLN A 778 -6.30 -13.80 52.69
CA GLN A 778 -7.29 -12.71 52.65
C GLN A 778 -7.72 -12.44 51.20
N VAL A 779 -9.03 -12.35 51.06
CA VAL A 779 -9.77 -12.13 49.82
C VAL A 779 -9.43 -10.77 49.22
N LYS A 780 -9.26 -10.76 47.89
CA LYS A 780 -9.05 -9.57 47.04
C LYS A 780 -10.04 -8.45 47.38
N ILE A 781 -9.53 -7.33 47.88
CA ILE A 781 -10.22 -6.05 47.82
C ILE A 781 -10.03 -5.52 46.39
N SER A 782 -11.13 -5.29 45.67
CA SER A 782 -11.07 -4.57 44.39
C SER A 782 -10.59 -3.14 44.65
N PRO A 783 -9.60 -2.61 43.90
CA PRO A 783 -9.25 -1.21 44.04
C PRO A 783 -10.42 -0.35 43.54
N LYS A 784 -10.83 0.63 44.36
CA LYS A 784 -11.62 1.75 43.89
C LYS A 784 -10.86 2.40 42.74
N GLN A 785 -11.58 2.70 41.65
CA GLN A 785 -11.12 3.65 40.64
C GLN A 785 -10.69 4.93 41.38
N ASN A 786 -9.39 5.23 41.36
CA ASN A 786 -8.95 6.59 41.59
C ASN A 786 -9.04 7.30 40.24
N PRO A 787 -9.88 8.34 40.09
CA PRO A 787 -9.75 9.23 38.96
C PRO A 787 -8.35 9.87 39.00
N ILE A 788 -7.75 10.02 37.83
CA ILE A 788 -6.58 10.87 37.60
C ILE A 788 -6.92 12.25 38.22
N PRO A 789 -6.07 12.80 39.12
CA PRO A 789 -6.29 14.16 39.61
C PRO A 789 -6.29 15.15 38.45
N ASP A 790 -7.28 16.03 38.37
CA ASP A 790 -7.27 17.14 37.41
C ASP A 790 -6.05 18.04 37.67
N GLY A 791 -5.22 18.26 36.63
CA GLY A 791 -4.33 19.42 36.58
C GLY A 791 -2.88 19.21 36.12
N PHE A 792 -2.37 17.98 35.96
CA PHE A 792 -1.03 17.79 35.38
C PHE A 792 -0.87 16.39 34.78
N ASP A 793 -1.04 16.29 33.47
CA ASP A 793 -0.55 15.16 32.68
C ASP A 793 0.74 15.61 31.97
N PRO A 794 1.94 15.28 32.51
CA PRO A 794 3.22 15.71 31.94
C PRO A 794 3.48 15.13 30.55
N ILE A 795 2.67 14.15 30.12
CA ILE A 795 2.76 13.52 28.80
C ILE A 795 1.55 13.82 27.92
N ALA A 796 0.64 14.70 28.33
CA ALA A 796 -0.50 15.10 27.51
C ALA A 796 -0.03 15.66 26.17
N PRO A 797 -0.74 15.37 25.06
CA PRO A 797 -0.43 15.98 23.77
C PRO A 797 -0.42 17.51 23.91
N ARG A 798 0.70 18.13 23.52
CA ARG A 798 0.81 19.60 23.49
C ARG A 798 -0.30 20.16 22.60
N THR A 799 -1.20 20.94 23.20
CA THR A 799 -2.39 21.52 22.53
C THR A 799 -2.07 22.74 21.67
N ASP A 800 -0.82 23.22 21.73
CA ASP A 800 -0.24 24.35 21.01
C ASP A 800 0.62 23.94 19.79
N LEU A 801 0.69 22.64 19.47
CA LEU A 801 1.39 22.17 18.27
C LEU A 801 0.56 22.43 17.01
N THR A 802 1.23 22.99 16.00
CA THR A 802 0.66 23.24 14.67
C THR A 802 0.04 21.97 14.09
N PRO A 803 -1.16 22.03 13.47
CA PRO A 803 -1.92 20.85 13.07
C PRO A 803 -1.21 19.94 12.06
N VAL A 804 -1.63 18.67 12.07
CA VAL A 804 -1.36 17.57 11.12
C VAL A 804 -1.20 18.12 9.69
N PRO A 805 -0.23 17.62 8.89
CA PRO A 805 -0.15 17.97 7.47
C PRO A 805 -1.52 17.82 6.83
N THR A 806 -2.05 18.93 6.32
CA THR A 806 -3.30 18.92 5.57
C THR A 806 -3.14 17.94 4.42
N TYR A 807 -4.08 16.99 4.35
CA TYR A 807 -4.33 16.15 3.20
C TYR A 807 -4.07 16.95 1.92
N LYS A 808 -3.04 16.57 1.16
CA LYS A 808 -2.93 17.03 -0.23
C LYS A 808 -3.95 16.19 -0.99
N PRO A 809 -5.00 16.80 -1.56
CA PRO A 809 -5.96 16.07 -2.38
C PRO A 809 -5.21 15.26 -3.42
N TRP A 810 -5.54 13.96 -3.51
CA TRP A 810 -5.04 13.14 -4.60
C TRP A 810 -5.41 13.83 -5.91
N THR A 811 -4.39 14.14 -6.70
CA THR A 811 -4.54 14.66 -8.05
C THR A 811 -4.48 13.48 -9.00
N ASP A 812 -5.51 13.34 -9.81
CA ASP A 812 -5.55 12.35 -10.88
C ASP A 812 -4.37 12.56 -11.83
N PRO A 813 -3.49 11.56 -12.02
CA PRO A 813 -2.33 11.69 -12.90
C PRO A 813 -2.71 11.64 -14.39
N LEU A 814 -3.94 11.25 -14.74
CA LEU A 814 -4.38 11.07 -16.12
C LEU A 814 -4.80 12.39 -16.77
N GLU A 815 -4.56 12.48 -18.08
CA GLU A 815 -5.08 13.57 -18.89
C GLU A 815 -6.61 13.48 -18.96
N LYS A 816 -7.30 14.62 -18.83
CA LYS A 816 -8.76 14.68 -18.95
C LYS A 816 -9.15 14.93 -20.40
N SER A 817 -10.17 14.23 -20.90
CA SER A 817 -10.72 14.50 -22.22
C SER A 817 -11.37 15.89 -22.29
N ALA A 818 -11.46 16.46 -23.50
CA ALA A 818 -12.07 17.77 -23.73
C ALA A 818 -13.56 17.84 -23.30
N ALA A 819 -14.22 16.69 -23.14
CA ALA A 819 -15.60 16.62 -22.68
C ALA A 819 -15.77 17.16 -21.25
N PHE A 820 -14.75 17.08 -20.38
CA PHE A 820 -14.83 17.60 -19.01
C PHE A 820 -15.19 19.08 -18.96
N ASP A 821 -14.46 19.92 -19.71
CA ASP A 821 -14.67 21.38 -19.68
C ASP A 821 -16.01 21.75 -20.31
N GLN A 822 -16.37 21.09 -21.42
CA GLN A 822 -17.62 21.35 -22.14
C GLN A 822 -18.84 20.93 -21.31
N LEU A 823 -18.78 19.79 -20.61
CA LEU A 823 -19.84 19.34 -19.73
C LEU A 823 -19.93 20.20 -18.47
N GLU A 824 -18.80 20.58 -17.86
CA GLU A 824 -18.81 21.47 -16.69
C GLU A 824 -19.44 22.82 -17.07
N GLN A 825 -19.14 23.35 -18.26
CA GLN A 825 -19.77 24.56 -18.79
C GLN A 825 -21.29 24.38 -18.99
N LEU A 826 -21.72 23.27 -19.61
CA LEU A 826 -23.14 22.98 -19.82
C LEU A 826 -23.89 22.91 -18.49
N ILE A 827 -23.44 22.06 -17.57
CA ILE A 827 -24.12 21.74 -16.32
C ILE A 827 -24.13 22.91 -15.34
N SER A 828 -23.08 23.74 -15.36
CA SER A 828 -23.04 24.96 -14.54
C SER A 828 -23.97 26.06 -15.07
N SER A 829 -24.36 25.99 -16.34
CA SER A 829 -25.19 27.02 -16.97
C SER A 829 -26.69 26.74 -16.89
N ARG A 830 -27.11 25.47 -16.99
CA ARG A 830 -28.51 25.04 -16.98
C ARG A 830 -28.64 23.56 -16.67
N ILE A 831 -29.86 23.12 -16.41
CA ILE A 831 -30.19 21.70 -16.34
C ILE A 831 -29.90 21.04 -17.70
N PHE A 832 -29.19 19.92 -17.69
CA PHE A 832 -28.93 19.13 -18.89
C PHE A 832 -29.99 18.03 -19.07
N TYR A 833 -30.20 17.62 -20.31
CA TYR A 833 -31.20 16.61 -20.65
C TYR A 833 -30.55 15.35 -21.21
N ILE A 834 -30.82 14.21 -20.58
CA ILE A 834 -30.51 12.88 -21.16
C ILE A 834 -31.73 12.46 -22.00
N ASP A 835 -31.53 11.59 -22.99
CA ASP A 835 -32.62 11.04 -23.78
C ASP A 835 -33.57 10.13 -22.97
N GLY A 836 -34.50 9.50 -23.69
CA GLY A 836 -35.52 8.63 -23.13
C GLY A 836 -35.21 7.15 -23.38
N ALA A 837 -36.14 6.26 -23.02
CA ALA A 837 -35.94 4.82 -23.17
C ALA A 837 -35.76 4.37 -24.62
N MET A 838 -34.53 3.95 -24.95
CA MET A 838 -34.19 3.31 -26.23
C MET A 838 -35.04 2.06 -26.49
N GLY A 839 -35.12 1.14 -25.54
CA GLY A 839 -35.88 -0.11 -25.68
C GLY A 839 -37.38 0.12 -25.94
N THR A 840 -38.03 1.04 -25.21
CA THR A 840 -39.43 1.39 -25.45
C THR A 840 -39.62 2.10 -26.80
N SER A 841 -38.63 2.87 -27.24
CA SER A 841 -38.66 3.54 -28.56
C SER A 841 -38.55 2.53 -29.70
N ILE A 842 -37.68 1.54 -29.59
CA ILE A 842 -37.54 0.43 -30.56
C ILE A 842 -38.85 -0.36 -30.69
N GLN A 843 -39.54 -0.63 -29.58
CA GLN A 843 -40.81 -1.37 -29.60
C GLN A 843 -41.90 -0.71 -30.47
N LYS A 844 -41.86 0.61 -30.69
CA LYS A 844 -42.82 1.34 -31.56
C LYS A 844 -42.70 0.92 -33.04
N TYR A 845 -41.53 0.44 -33.46
CA TYR A 845 -41.27 0.01 -34.83
C TYR A 845 -41.77 -1.41 -35.13
N LYS A 846 -42.18 -2.17 -34.09
CA LYS A 846 -42.70 -3.54 -34.22
C LYS A 846 -41.79 -4.44 -35.07
N LEU A 847 -40.50 -4.36 -34.79
CA LEU A 847 -39.48 -5.13 -35.50
C LEU A 847 -39.67 -6.63 -35.27
N GLU A 848 -39.47 -7.39 -36.34
CA GLU A 848 -39.59 -8.84 -36.34
C GLU A 848 -38.22 -9.49 -36.55
N GLU A 849 -38.11 -10.80 -36.34
CA GLU A 849 -36.83 -11.52 -36.42
C GLU A 849 -35.95 -11.17 -37.65
N PRO A 850 -36.50 -10.99 -38.89
CA PRO A 850 -35.68 -10.58 -40.03
C PRO A 850 -34.98 -9.23 -39.87
N ASP A 851 -35.53 -8.31 -39.08
CA ASP A 851 -34.92 -7.01 -38.78
C ASP A 851 -33.70 -7.15 -37.85
N PHE A 852 -33.76 -8.09 -36.90
CA PHE A 852 -32.66 -8.39 -35.98
C PHE A 852 -31.56 -9.19 -36.66
N VAL A 853 -31.91 -10.11 -37.57
CA VAL A 853 -30.94 -10.94 -38.30
C VAL A 853 -30.21 -10.14 -39.39
N GLY A 854 -30.94 -9.35 -40.18
CA GLY A 854 -30.40 -8.63 -41.33
C GLY A 854 -29.62 -9.52 -42.31
N ASP A 855 -28.77 -8.91 -43.14
CA ASP A 855 -27.85 -9.67 -44.00
C ASP A 855 -26.65 -10.24 -43.22
N ARG A 856 -26.27 -9.60 -42.11
CA ARG A 856 -25.07 -9.92 -41.31
C ARG A 856 -25.17 -11.29 -40.64
N TYR A 857 -26.31 -11.62 -40.03
CA TYR A 857 -26.48 -12.85 -39.22
C TYR A 857 -27.28 -13.94 -39.93
N LYS A 858 -27.35 -13.88 -41.27
CA LYS A 858 -28.14 -14.83 -42.04
C LYS A 858 -27.68 -16.28 -41.79
N GLY A 859 -28.58 -17.10 -41.26
CA GLY A 859 -28.30 -18.49 -40.90
C GLY A 859 -27.78 -18.70 -39.47
N HIS A 860 -27.90 -17.67 -38.60
CA HIS A 860 -27.60 -17.81 -37.18
C HIS A 860 -28.46 -18.89 -36.50
N SER A 861 -27.89 -19.54 -35.49
CA SER A 861 -28.46 -20.75 -34.88
C SER A 861 -29.51 -20.49 -33.79
N LYS A 862 -29.63 -19.24 -33.32
CA LYS A 862 -30.57 -18.81 -32.29
C LYS A 862 -31.46 -17.67 -32.80
N ASP A 863 -32.64 -17.54 -32.20
CA ASP A 863 -33.54 -16.38 -32.36
C ASP A 863 -32.83 -15.13 -31.83
N LEU A 864 -32.76 -14.07 -32.64
CA LEU A 864 -32.11 -12.80 -32.28
C LEU A 864 -33.12 -11.72 -31.86
N LYS A 865 -34.43 -11.99 -32.01
CA LYS A 865 -35.49 -11.06 -31.63
C LYS A 865 -35.42 -10.79 -30.12
N GLY A 866 -35.29 -9.50 -29.78
CA GLY A 866 -35.18 -9.03 -28.41
C GLY A 866 -33.77 -8.61 -28.00
N ASN A 867 -32.74 -8.95 -28.79
CA ASN A 867 -31.42 -8.36 -28.66
C ASN A 867 -31.41 -6.98 -29.31
N ASN A 868 -31.75 -5.94 -28.54
CA ASN A 868 -31.86 -4.60 -29.10
C ASN A 868 -30.49 -4.04 -29.52
N ASP A 869 -29.40 -4.43 -28.85
CA ASP A 869 -28.06 -3.90 -29.05
C ASP A 869 -27.57 -4.11 -30.50
N ILE A 870 -27.86 -5.26 -31.12
CA ILE A 870 -27.44 -5.57 -32.51
C ILE A 870 -28.14 -4.74 -33.59
N LEU A 871 -29.23 -4.03 -33.26
CA LEU A 871 -29.94 -3.19 -34.23
C LEU A 871 -29.09 -2.02 -34.73
N VAL A 872 -28.02 -1.65 -34.03
CA VAL A 872 -27.03 -0.68 -34.56
C VAL A 872 -26.31 -1.21 -35.80
N LEU A 873 -26.24 -2.53 -35.98
CA LEU A 873 -25.62 -3.18 -37.13
C LEU A 873 -26.63 -3.52 -38.23
N THR A 874 -27.85 -3.93 -37.87
CA THR A 874 -28.84 -4.43 -38.83
C THR A 874 -29.91 -3.42 -39.22
N ARG A 875 -30.27 -2.50 -38.31
CA ARG A 875 -31.24 -1.41 -38.52
C ARG A 875 -30.69 -0.07 -38.00
N PRO A 876 -29.50 0.37 -38.46
CA PRO A 876 -28.94 1.67 -38.05
C PRO A 876 -29.85 2.84 -38.43
N ASP A 877 -30.73 2.68 -39.42
CA ASP A 877 -31.75 3.67 -39.79
C ASP A 877 -32.74 3.94 -38.65
N VAL A 878 -33.19 2.90 -37.95
CA VAL A 878 -34.13 3.02 -36.82
C VAL A 878 -33.46 3.68 -35.63
N ILE A 879 -32.27 3.21 -35.27
CA ILE A 879 -31.53 3.76 -34.12
C ILE A 879 -31.15 5.22 -34.35
N ALA A 880 -30.72 5.58 -35.58
CA ALA A 880 -30.45 6.96 -35.94
C ALA A 880 -31.70 7.86 -35.90
N GLU A 881 -32.86 7.35 -36.33
CA GLU A 881 -34.12 8.09 -36.26
C GLU A 881 -34.50 8.38 -34.80
N ILE A 882 -34.33 7.40 -33.90
CA ILE A 882 -34.58 7.57 -32.46
C ILE A 882 -33.64 8.62 -31.84
N HIS A 883 -32.32 8.51 -32.07
CA HIS A 883 -31.37 9.51 -31.59
C HIS A 883 -31.69 10.91 -32.10
N THR A 884 -32.00 11.03 -33.39
CA THR A 884 -32.37 12.30 -34.01
C THR A 884 -33.64 12.86 -33.35
N ALA A 885 -34.65 12.03 -33.10
CA ALA A 885 -35.88 12.47 -32.46
C ALA A 885 -35.64 13.01 -31.04
N PHE A 886 -34.74 12.40 -30.26
CA PHE A 886 -34.37 12.90 -28.93
C PHE A 886 -33.54 14.18 -28.98
N LEU A 887 -32.62 14.31 -29.94
CA LEU A 887 -31.87 15.55 -30.16
C LEU A 887 -32.81 16.71 -30.51
N GLU A 888 -33.76 16.49 -31.43
CA GLU A 888 -34.79 17.47 -31.81
C GLU A 888 -35.75 17.80 -30.66
N ALA A 889 -36.01 16.85 -29.77
CA ALA A 889 -36.75 17.10 -28.53
C ALA A 889 -35.96 17.92 -27.49
N GLY A 890 -34.64 18.00 -27.65
CA GLY A 890 -33.76 18.82 -26.84
C GLY A 890 -32.85 18.08 -25.87
N ALA A 891 -32.63 16.78 -26.06
CA ALA A 891 -31.58 16.06 -25.37
C ALA A 891 -30.22 16.75 -25.60
N ASP A 892 -29.40 16.84 -24.55
CA ASP A 892 -28.01 17.29 -24.62
C ASP A 892 -27.05 16.11 -24.69
N ILE A 893 -27.45 15.01 -24.05
CA ILE A 893 -26.72 13.74 -24.01
C ILE A 893 -27.67 12.69 -24.59
N ILE A 894 -27.20 11.94 -25.58
CA ILE A 894 -27.89 10.72 -26.04
C ILE A 894 -27.10 9.49 -25.62
N GLU A 895 -27.79 8.46 -25.16
CA GLU A 895 -27.22 7.20 -24.72
C GLU A 895 -27.02 6.25 -25.91
N THR A 896 -25.88 5.56 -26.01
CA THR A 896 -25.68 4.53 -27.03
C THR A 896 -26.63 3.35 -26.81
N ASN A 897 -27.06 2.70 -27.89
CA ASN A 897 -27.85 1.46 -27.81
C ASN A 897 -26.94 0.25 -27.50
N THR A 898 -26.43 0.20 -26.26
CA THR A 898 -25.42 -0.77 -25.79
C THR A 898 -25.69 -1.31 -24.39
N PHE A 899 -26.93 -1.20 -23.90
CA PHE A 899 -27.31 -1.57 -22.54
C PHE A 899 -26.88 -3.00 -22.15
N SER A 900 -26.89 -3.94 -23.09
CA SER A 900 -26.47 -5.35 -22.91
C SER A 900 -25.31 -5.71 -23.83
N GLY A 901 -24.49 -4.74 -24.22
CA GLY A 901 -23.32 -4.90 -25.07
C GLY A 901 -22.11 -5.54 -24.38
N THR A 902 -22.31 -6.58 -23.57
CA THR A 902 -21.23 -7.34 -22.89
C THR A 902 -21.22 -8.78 -23.38
N THR A 903 -20.06 -9.44 -23.34
CA THR A 903 -19.93 -10.86 -23.71
C THR A 903 -20.87 -11.76 -22.89
N ILE A 904 -21.03 -11.47 -21.60
CA ILE A 904 -21.95 -12.21 -20.70
C ILE A 904 -23.41 -12.11 -21.14
N ALA A 905 -23.89 -10.91 -21.48
CA ALA A 905 -25.29 -10.75 -21.91
C ALA A 905 -25.50 -11.29 -23.33
N GLN A 906 -24.52 -11.14 -24.22
CA GLN A 906 -24.61 -11.63 -25.60
C GLN A 906 -24.53 -13.16 -25.72
N ALA A 907 -24.07 -13.86 -24.68
CA ALA A 907 -24.07 -15.33 -24.63
C ALA A 907 -25.48 -15.94 -24.73
N ASP A 908 -26.50 -15.25 -24.21
CA ASP A 908 -27.91 -15.66 -24.34
C ASP A 908 -28.29 -15.81 -25.82
N TYR A 909 -27.69 -15.00 -26.69
CA TYR A 909 -27.90 -14.98 -28.14
C TYR A 909 -26.80 -15.69 -28.96
N ALA A 910 -25.79 -16.29 -28.32
CA ALA A 910 -24.62 -16.89 -28.98
C ALA A 910 -23.83 -15.87 -29.85
N LEU A 911 -23.69 -14.64 -29.34
CA LEU A 911 -22.91 -13.54 -29.94
C LEU A 911 -21.84 -13.03 -28.95
N ASP A 912 -21.38 -13.89 -28.05
CA ASP A 912 -20.46 -13.61 -26.95
C ASP A 912 -18.98 -13.52 -27.35
N THR A 913 -18.66 -13.41 -28.65
CA THR A 913 -17.27 -13.20 -29.06
C THR A 913 -16.86 -11.74 -28.85
N VAL A 914 -15.61 -11.52 -28.46
CA VAL A 914 -15.05 -10.18 -28.19
C VAL A 914 -15.17 -9.29 -29.43
N GLU A 915 -14.98 -9.84 -30.63
CA GLU A 915 -15.07 -9.10 -31.89
C GLU A 915 -16.50 -8.61 -32.18
N GLU A 916 -17.50 -9.42 -31.84
CA GLU A 916 -18.89 -9.06 -32.09
C GLU A 916 -19.37 -8.01 -31.08
N VAL A 917 -19.02 -8.19 -29.81
CA VAL A 917 -19.26 -7.19 -28.76
C VAL A 917 -18.57 -5.87 -29.06
N PHE A 918 -17.32 -5.90 -29.52
CA PHE A 918 -16.60 -4.70 -29.96
C PHE A 918 -17.31 -4.02 -31.14
N ALA A 919 -17.76 -4.79 -32.13
CA ALA A 919 -18.46 -4.26 -33.30
C ALA A 919 -19.79 -3.59 -32.94
N ILE A 920 -20.58 -4.19 -32.04
CA ILE A 920 -21.84 -3.61 -31.53
C ILE A 920 -21.54 -2.27 -30.86
N ASN A 921 -20.65 -2.25 -29.87
CA ASN A 921 -20.37 -1.06 -29.07
C ASN A 921 -19.76 0.09 -29.89
N LYS A 922 -18.79 -0.23 -30.76
CA LYS A 922 -18.17 0.76 -31.63
C LYS A 922 -19.18 1.36 -32.61
N THR A 923 -19.98 0.53 -33.27
CA THR A 923 -20.96 1.01 -34.26
C THR A 923 -22.05 1.84 -33.60
N ALA A 924 -22.49 1.47 -32.40
CA ALA A 924 -23.46 2.25 -31.62
C ALA A 924 -22.94 3.66 -31.32
N ALA A 925 -21.70 3.76 -30.84
CA ALA A 925 -21.06 5.03 -30.55
C ALA A 925 -20.84 5.88 -31.82
N GLU A 926 -20.35 5.30 -32.92
CA GLU A 926 -20.18 6.00 -34.20
C GLU A 926 -21.51 6.53 -34.73
N LEU A 927 -22.59 5.74 -34.62
CA LEU A 927 -23.93 6.13 -35.07
C LEU A 927 -24.47 7.31 -34.25
N ALA A 928 -24.32 7.26 -32.92
CA ALA A 928 -24.72 8.35 -32.05
C ALA A 928 -23.89 9.62 -32.32
N LYS A 929 -22.57 9.51 -32.52
CA LYS A 929 -21.69 10.64 -32.87
C LYS A 929 -22.05 11.25 -34.22
N LYS A 930 -22.45 10.42 -35.19
CA LYS A 930 -22.96 10.91 -36.47
C LYS A 930 -24.24 11.74 -36.28
N CYS A 931 -25.19 11.25 -35.48
CA CYS A 931 -26.45 11.96 -35.22
C CYS A 931 -26.21 13.31 -34.52
N THR A 932 -25.33 13.36 -33.51
CA THR A 932 -24.99 14.63 -32.84
C THR A 932 -24.29 15.60 -33.77
N ALA A 933 -23.36 15.13 -34.61
CA ALA A 933 -22.68 15.96 -35.60
C ALA A 933 -23.65 16.55 -36.64
N GLU A 934 -24.58 15.75 -37.17
CA GLU A 934 -25.60 16.21 -38.12
C GLU A 934 -26.57 17.22 -37.50
N TYR A 935 -26.94 17.03 -36.22
CA TYR A 935 -27.77 17.99 -35.48
C TYR A 935 -27.03 19.31 -35.25
N MET A 936 -25.79 19.27 -34.76
CA MET A 936 -24.99 20.47 -34.49
C MET A 936 -24.69 21.27 -35.77
N ALA A 937 -24.55 20.60 -36.92
CA ALA A 937 -24.42 21.26 -38.22
C ALA A 937 -25.68 22.06 -38.61
N LYS A 938 -26.87 21.60 -38.19
CA LYS A 938 -28.15 22.31 -38.40
C LYS A 938 -28.45 23.37 -37.34
N HIS A 939 -27.82 23.26 -36.16
CA HIS A 939 -28.03 24.14 -35.01
C HIS A 939 -26.69 24.74 -34.50
N PRO A 940 -26.06 25.68 -35.23
CA PRO A 940 -24.78 26.24 -34.84
C PRO A 940 -24.81 26.89 -33.46
N GLY A 941 -23.87 26.50 -32.60
CA GLY A 941 -23.75 27.00 -31.22
C GLY A 941 -24.35 26.09 -30.15
N GLU A 942 -25.11 25.06 -30.53
CA GLU A 942 -25.45 23.96 -29.61
C GLU A 942 -24.33 22.92 -29.58
N VAL A 943 -24.04 22.39 -28.38
CA VAL A 943 -23.09 21.30 -28.15
C VAL A 943 -23.86 20.10 -27.63
N LYS A 944 -23.60 18.92 -28.20
CA LYS A 944 -24.28 17.65 -27.88
C LYS A 944 -23.24 16.56 -27.61
N PHE A 945 -23.58 15.65 -26.71
CA PHE A 945 -22.69 14.60 -26.21
C PHE A 945 -23.28 13.21 -26.42
N VAL A 946 -22.41 12.21 -26.49
CA VAL A 946 -22.79 10.79 -26.54
C VAL A 946 -22.29 10.10 -25.27
N ALA A 947 -23.22 9.47 -24.55
CA ALA A 947 -22.92 8.62 -23.41
C ALA A 947 -22.90 7.14 -23.82
N GLY A 948 -21.80 6.46 -23.58
CA GLY A 948 -21.68 5.02 -23.72
C GLY A 948 -22.44 4.31 -22.58
N ALA A 949 -23.63 3.79 -22.88
CA ALA A 949 -24.49 3.13 -21.89
C ALA A 949 -23.93 1.74 -21.53
N ILE A 950 -23.70 1.52 -20.24
CA ILE A 950 -23.20 0.29 -19.63
C ILE A 950 -24.25 -0.16 -18.60
N GLY A 951 -25.14 -1.07 -18.99
CA GLY A 951 -26.16 -1.65 -18.13
C GLY A 951 -25.64 -2.85 -17.33
N PRO A 952 -26.35 -3.28 -16.25
CA PRO A 952 -25.95 -4.44 -15.47
C PRO A 952 -26.02 -5.71 -16.33
N THR A 953 -25.08 -6.61 -16.14
CA THR A 953 -25.16 -7.94 -16.74
C THR A 953 -26.38 -8.73 -16.23
N ASN A 954 -26.78 -9.76 -16.98
CA ASN A 954 -27.85 -10.69 -16.57
C ASN A 954 -27.46 -11.63 -15.40
N LYS A 955 -26.29 -11.45 -14.77
CA LYS A 955 -25.79 -12.23 -13.63
C LYS A 955 -25.52 -11.32 -12.42
N THR A 956 -26.12 -11.64 -11.28
CA THR A 956 -25.87 -10.95 -10.00
C THR A 956 -24.63 -11.49 -9.29
N LEU A 957 -23.90 -10.57 -8.66
CA LEU A 957 -22.75 -10.84 -7.80
C LEU A 957 -23.10 -10.73 -6.30
N SER A 958 -24.06 -9.89 -5.93
CA SER A 958 -24.46 -9.76 -4.52
C SER A 958 -25.55 -10.77 -4.11
N VAL A 959 -26.42 -11.15 -5.06
CA VAL A 959 -27.62 -11.98 -4.80
C VAL A 959 -27.43 -13.38 -5.37
N SER A 960 -27.78 -14.41 -4.60
CA SER A 960 -27.77 -15.80 -5.08
C SER A 960 -28.93 -16.07 -6.04
N PRO A 961 -28.70 -16.78 -7.16
CA PRO A 961 -29.78 -17.26 -8.01
C PRO A 961 -30.56 -18.45 -7.42
N SER A 962 -30.10 -19.01 -6.29
CA SER A 962 -30.73 -20.17 -5.63
C SER A 962 -31.12 -19.86 -4.18
N VAL A 963 -32.39 -20.09 -3.86
CA VAL A 963 -32.91 -19.97 -2.48
C VAL A 963 -32.35 -21.08 -1.58
N GLU A 964 -32.11 -22.28 -2.14
CA GLU A 964 -31.58 -23.43 -1.39
C GLU A 964 -30.08 -23.33 -1.13
N ASN A 965 -29.36 -22.52 -1.91
CA ASN A 965 -27.92 -22.29 -1.75
C ASN A 965 -27.61 -20.78 -1.71
N PRO A 966 -27.68 -20.13 -0.54
CA PRO A 966 -27.47 -18.69 -0.41
C PRO A 966 -26.04 -18.24 -0.74
N ALA A 967 -25.07 -19.15 -0.79
CA ALA A 967 -23.68 -18.85 -1.12
C ALA A 967 -23.36 -18.93 -2.64
N LEU A 968 -24.27 -19.45 -3.46
CA LEU A 968 -24.07 -19.62 -4.91
C LEU A 968 -24.07 -18.26 -5.62
N ARG A 969 -23.21 -18.09 -6.63
CA ARG A 969 -23.22 -16.95 -7.56
C ARG A 969 -23.19 -17.45 -9.00
N GLY A 970 -23.86 -16.73 -9.90
CA GLY A 970 -24.02 -17.12 -11.30
C GLY A 970 -22.87 -16.73 -12.23
N ALA A 971 -22.00 -15.84 -11.77
CA ALA A 971 -20.75 -15.43 -12.39
C ALA A 971 -19.78 -14.98 -11.28
N THR A 972 -18.49 -14.93 -11.60
CA THR A 972 -17.45 -14.37 -10.73
C THR A 972 -17.28 -12.87 -10.98
N PHE A 973 -16.65 -12.18 -10.04
CA PHE A 973 -16.35 -10.75 -10.19
C PHE A 973 -15.47 -10.49 -11.43
N ASP A 974 -14.45 -11.32 -11.63
CA ASP A 974 -13.47 -11.17 -12.71
C ASP A 974 -14.10 -11.38 -14.09
N GLU A 975 -15.02 -12.35 -14.24
CA GLU A 975 -15.77 -12.53 -15.49
C GLU A 975 -16.61 -11.28 -15.84
N ILE A 976 -17.22 -10.66 -14.83
CA ILE A 976 -18.08 -9.47 -15.00
C ILE A 976 -17.24 -8.22 -15.31
N GLU A 977 -16.12 -8.04 -14.62
CA GLU A 977 -15.16 -6.95 -14.85
C GLU A 977 -14.59 -7.02 -16.27
N GLN A 978 -14.15 -8.21 -16.71
CA GLN A 978 -13.62 -8.41 -18.04
C GLN A 978 -14.64 -8.07 -19.13
N ALA A 979 -15.89 -8.50 -18.97
CA ALA A 979 -16.97 -8.22 -19.91
C ALA A 979 -17.26 -6.71 -20.05
N TYR A 980 -17.11 -5.94 -18.97
CA TYR A 980 -17.26 -4.48 -19.00
C TYR A 980 -16.07 -3.77 -19.64
N TYR A 981 -14.85 -4.28 -19.47
CA TYR A 981 -13.67 -3.73 -20.13
C TYR A 981 -13.79 -3.85 -21.65
N GLU A 982 -14.18 -5.03 -22.15
CA GLU A 982 -14.40 -5.30 -23.58
C GLU A 982 -15.44 -4.34 -24.17
N GLN A 983 -16.50 -4.08 -23.41
CA GLN A 983 -17.52 -3.10 -23.78
C GLN A 983 -16.95 -1.68 -23.88
N ALA A 984 -16.19 -1.24 -22.87
CA ALA A 984 -15.59 0.08 -22.80
C ALA A 984 -14.64 0.35 -23.98
N GLU A 985 -13.88 -0.65 -24.41
CA GLU A 985 -13.00 -0.54 -25.58
C GLU A 985 -13.76 -0.23 -26.88
N GLY A 986 -14.86 -0.94 -27.13
CA GLY A 986 -15.70 -0.69 -28.29
C GLY A 986 -16.33 0.71 -28.27
N LEU A 987 -16.90 1.10 -27.13
CA LEU A 987 -17.51 2.41 -26.94
C LEU A 987 -16.51 3.55 -27.17
N TYR A 988 -15.31 3.45 -26.60
CA TYR A 988 -14.25 4.43 -26.80
C TYR A 988 -13.81 4.51 -28.27
N ALA A 989 -13.63 3.37 -28.94
CA ALA A 989 -13.23 3.33 -30.34
C ALA A 989 -14.26 4.00 -31.27
N GLY A 990 -15.54 4.03 -30.88
CA GLY A 990 -16.58 4.76 -31.60
C GLY A 990 -16.74 6.24 -31.19
N GLY A 991 -15.97 6.70 -30.20
CA GLY A 991 -15.83 8.13 -29.87
C GLY A 991 -16.83 8.67 -28.86
N VAL A 992 -17.28 7.86 -27.90
CA VAL A 992 -18.12 8.35 -26.78
C VAL A 992 -17.46 9.49 -26.00
N ASP A 993 -18.29 10.40 -25.51
CA ASP A 993 -17.84 11.54 -24.71
C ASP A 993 -17.91 11.26 -23.20
N ILE A 994 -18.74 10.28 -22.79
CA ILE A 994 -19.07 9.93 -21.41
C ILE A 994 -19.23 8.40 -21.31
N PHE A 995 -18.82 7.78 -20.20
CA PHE A 995 -19.26 6.44 -19.83
C PHE A 995 -20.40 6.54 -18.82
N LEU A 996 -21.54 5.88 -19.09
CA LEU A 996 -22.71 5.88 -18.22
C LEU A 996 -22.96 4.46 -17.69
N VAL A 997 -22.54 4.21 -16.45
CA VAL A 997 -22.80 2.97 -15.72
C VAL A 997 -24.18 3.09 -15.09
N GLU A 998 -25.20 2.45 -15.65
CA GLU A 998 -26.58 2.74 -15.32
C GLU A 998 -27.43 1.53 -14.92
N THR A 999 -28.60 1.80 -14.36
CA THR A 999 -29.59 0.80 -13.93
C THR A 999 -29.04 -0.17 -12.88
N ILE A 1000 -28.14 0.32 -12.02
CA ILE A 1000 -27.44 -0.52 -11.04
C ILE A 1000 -28.40 -0.92 -9.91
N PHE A 1001 -28.86 -2.16 -9.95
CA PHE A 1001 -29.62 -2.79 -8.85
C PHE A 1001 -28.72 -3.68 -7.96
N ASP A 1002 -27.53 -4.03 -8.44
CA ASP A 1002 -26.50 -4.78 -7.72
C ASP A 1002 -25.22 -3.96 -7.61
N THR A 1003 -24.94 -3.44 -6.42
CA THR A 1003 -23.76 -2.58 -6.19
C THR A 1003 -22.44 -3.26 -6.50
N LEU A 1004 -22.32 -4.58 -6.29
CA LEU A 1004 -21.07 -5.30 -6.58
C LEU A 1004 -20.83 -5.39 -8.10
N ASN A 1005 -21.92 -5.45 -8.88
CA ASN A 1005 -21.87 -5.37 -10.33
C ASN A 1005 -21.43 -3.96 -10.81
N ALA A 1006 -21.92 -2.89 -10.16
CA ALA A 1006 -21.39 -1.53 -10.37
C ALA A 1006 -19.91 -1.40 -10.07
N LYS A 1007 -19.44 -2.01 -8.97
CA LYS A 1007 -18.02 -1.99 -8.61
C LYS A 1007 -17.17 -2.70 -9.67
N ALA A 1008 -17.65 -3.80 -10.25
CA ALA A 1008 -16.97 -4.47 -11.36
C ALA A 1008 -16.88 -3.58 -12.60
N ALA A 1009 -17.97 -2.89 -12.99
CA ALA A 1009 -17.96 -1.96 -14.12
C ALA A 1009 -16.99 -0.80 -13.90
N VAL A 1010 -17.01 -0.20 -12.71
CA VAL A 1010 -16.11 0.89 -12.36
C VAL A 1010 -14.65 0.43 -12.29
N PHE A 1011 -14.38 -0.76 -11.79
CA PHE A 1011 -13.02 -1.35 -11.79
C PHE A 1011 -12.51 -1.53 -13.23
N ALA A 1012 -13.36 -2.03 -14.12
CA ALA A 1012 -13.05 -2.16 -15.55
C ALA A 1012 -12.75 -0.81 -16.21
N LEU A 1013 -13.52 0.24 -15.87
CA LEU A 1013 -13.28 1.59 -16.38
C LEU A 1013 -11.97 2.21 -15.86
N GLU A 1014 -11.64 2.01 -14.58
CA GLU A 1014 -10.36 2.47 -14.03
C GLU A 1014 -9.17 1.78 -14.72
N ARG A 1015 -9.26 0.46 -14.94
CA ARG A 1015 -8.29 -0.30 -15.74
C ARG A 1015 -8.18 0.29 -17.16
N PHE A 1016 -9.33 0.50 -17.80
CA PHE A 1016 -9.40 1.10 -19.14
C PHE A 1016 -8.75 2.50 -19.20
N PHE A 1017 -9.01 3.38 -18.24
CA PHE A 1017 -8.42 4.73 -18.22
C PHE A 1017 -6.92 4.71 -18.04
N TYR A 1018 -6.43 3.79 -17.20
CA TYR A 1018 -5.00 3.57 -17.04
C TYR A 1018 -4.35 3.15 -18.36
N ASP A 1019 -4.94 2.15 -19.02
CA ASP A 1019 -4.44 1.63 -20.30
C ASP A 1019 -4.43 2.69 -21.41
N LYS A 1020 -5.47 3.54 -21.46
CA LYS A 1020 -5.58 4.61 -22.47
C LYS A 1020 -4.84 5.89 -22.08
N LYS A 1021 -4.37 6.01 -20.83
CA LYS A 1021 -3.77 7.22 -20.25
C LYS A 1021 -4.65 8.48 -20.37
N LEU A 1022 -5.95 8.28 -20.45
CA LEU A 1022 -6.94 9.33 -20.69
C LEU A 1022 -8.18 9.04 -19.85
N ARG A 1023 -8.59 10.01 -19.03
CA ARG A 1023 -9.84 9.93 -18.29
C ARG A 1023 -10.97 10.54 -19.09
N ILE A 1024 -12.06 9.78 -19.18
CA ILE A 1024 -13.35 10.20 -19.74
C ILE A 1024 -14.34 10.40 -18.57
N PRO A 1025 -15.25 11.39 -18.64
CA PRO A 1025 -16.29 11.55 -17.63
C PRO A 1025 -17.09 10.26 -17.40
N VAL A 1026 -17.25 9.87 -16.13
CA VAL A 1026 -18.08 8.72 -15.72
C VAL A 1026 -19.33 9.22 -15.02
N MET A 1027 -20.50 8.80 -15.50
CA MET A 1027 -21.79 8.98 -14.84
C MET A 1027 -22.27 7.64 -14.30
N ILE A 1028 -22.80 7.63 -13.08
CA ILE A 1028 -23.30 6.41 -12.44
C ILE A 1028 -24.78 6.60 -12.07
N SER A 1029 -25.64 5.63 -12.39
CA SER A 1029 -27.05 5.64 -12.01
C SER A 1029 -27.47 4.35 -11.31
N GLY A 1030 -28.00 4.49 -10.09
CA GLY A 1030 -28.55 3.39 -9.30
C GLY A 1030 -30.05 3.17 -9.46
N THR A 1031 -30.52 1.97 -9.16
CA THR A 1031 -31.95 1.60 -9.19
C THR A 1031 -32.45 1.25 -7.79
N ILE A 1032 -33.37 2.05 -7.27
CA ILE A 1032 -34.11 1.74 -6.05
C ILE A 1032 -35.39 1.01 -6.45
N VAL A 1033 -35.51 -0.25 -6.02
CA VAL A 1033 -36.53 -1.18 -6.57
C VAL A 1033 -37.94 -0.88 -6.07
N ASP A 1034 -38.07 -0.28 -4.89
CA ASP A 1034 -39.36 0.05 -4.29
C ASP A 1034 -39.27 1.18 -3.24
N ASN A 1035 -40.39 1.43 -2.56
CA ASN A 1035 -40.51 2.49 -1.57
C ASN A 1035 -39.74 2.24 -0.25
N SER A 1036 -39.11 1.07 -0.06
CA SER A 1036 -38.19 0.79 1.06
C SER A 1036 -36.90 1.61 0.98
N GLY A 1037 -36.54 2.12 -0.20
CA GLY A 1037 -35.34 2.91 -0.40
C GLY A 1037 -34.06 2.11 -0.55
N ARG A 1038 -34.19 0.86 -0.99
CA ARG A 1038 -33.06 -0.05 -1.18
C ARG A 1038 -32.88 -0.47 -2.64
N THR A 1039 -31.64 -0.75 -3.00
CA THR A 1039 -31.31 -1.50 -4.23
C THR A 1039 -31.80 -2.94 -4.12
N LEU A 1040 -31.77 -3.71 -5.22
CA LEU A 1040 -32.07 -5.14 -5.17
C LEU A 1040 -31.09 -5.90 -4.26
N SER A 1041 -29.83 -5.45 -4.21
CA SER A 1041 -28.82 -5.94 -3.26
C SER A 1041 -29.02 -5.49 -1.80
N GLY A 1042 -30.05 -4.68 -1.51
CA GLY A 1042 -30.46 -4.31 -0.15
C GLY A 1042 -29.82 -3.04 0.44
N GLN A 1043 -28.95 -2.35 -0.30
CA GLN A 1043 -28.30 -1.14 0.20
C GLN A 1043 -29.24 0.05 0.19
N THR A 1044 -29.20 0.87 1.24
CA THR A 1044 -29.83 2.20 1.20
C THR A 1044 -29.12 3.11 0.21
N ASN A 1045 -29.80 4.18 -0.22
CA ASN A 1045 -29.26 5.14 -1.18
C ASN A 1045 -27.91 5.79 -0.75
N GLU A 1046 -27.76 6.12 0.54
CA GLU A 1046 -26.50 6.68 1.06
C GLU A 1046 -25.40 5.60 1.17
N ALA A 1047 -25.75 4.36 1.52
CA ALA A 1047 -24.82 3.23 1.50
C ALA A 1047 -24.31 2.93 0.07
N PHE A 1048 -25.18 3.03 -0.93
CA PHE A 1048 -24.80 2.94 -2.34
C PHE A 1048 -23.78 4.03 -2.71
N TRP A 1049 -24.06 5.29 -2.37
CA TRP A 1049 -23.11 6.39 -2.61
C TRP A 1049 -21.76 6.15 -1.92
N ASN A 1050 -21.75 5.80 -0.63
CA ASN A 1050 -20.51 5.48 0.10
C ASN A 1050 -19.72 4.34 -0.56
N SER A 1051 -20.41 3.41 -1.23
CA SER A 1051 -19.79 2.28 -1.92
C SER A 1051 -19.11 2.64 -3.24
N VAL A 1052 -19.51 3.73 -3.90
CA VAL A 1052 -19.02 4.11 -5.24
C VAL A 1052 -18.32 5.47 -5.28
N SER A 1053 -18.42 6.32 -4.25
CA SER A 1053 -17.87 7.69 -4.25
C SER A 1053 -16.35 7.76 -4.44
N HIS A 1054 -15.63 6.68 -4.10
CA HIS A 1054 -14.18 6.58 -4.21
C HIS A 1054 -13.64 6.81 -5.63
N VAL A 1055 -14.45 6.58 -6.68
CA VAL A 1055 -14.04 6.79 -8.08
C VAL A 1055 -14.35 8.18 -8.62
N LYS A 1056 -14.86 9.07 -7.77
CA LYS A 1056 -15.13 10.48 -8.09
C LYS A 1056 -15.91 10.64 -9.40
N PRO A 1057 -17.09 10.01 -9.53
CA PRO A 1057 -17.87 10.10 -10.77
C PRO A 1057 -18.21 11.56 -11.07
N PHE A 1058 -18.27 11.89 -12.36
CA PHE A 1058 -18.67 13.21 -12.83
C PHE A 1058 -20.10 13.54 -12.37
N ALA A 1059 -21.01 12.56 -12.46
CA ALA A 1059 -22.35 12.67 -11.91
C ALA A 1059 -22.86 11.35 -11.31
N ILE A 1060 -23.74 11.44 -10.31
CA ILE A 1060 -24.43 10.31 -9.68
C ILE A 1060 -25.95 10.51 -9.77
N GLY A 1061 -26.69 9.46 -10.05
CA GLY A 1061 -28.13 9.57 -10.25
C GLY A 1061 -28.92 8.32 -9.90
N LEU A 1062 -30.23 8.42 -10.10
CA LEU A 1062 -31.15 7.28 -10.01
C LEU A 1062 -32.01 7.18 -11.27
N ASN A 1063 -32.25 5.93 -11.68
CA ASN A 1063 -33.11 5.61 -12.82
C ASN A 1063 -33.88 4.32 -12.60
N CYS A 1064 -34.85 4.07 -13.48
CA CYS A 1064 -35.68 2.86 -13.49
C CYS A 1064 -36.52 2.66 -12.21
N ALA A 1065 -37.33 1.59 -12.21
CA ALA A 1065 -38.25 1.09 -11.16
C ALA A 1065 -39.37 2.04 -10.69
N LEU A 1066 -39.10 3.33 -10.47
CA LEU A 1066 -40.01 4.30 -9.87
C LEU A 1066 -40.35 5.44 -10.84
N GLY A 1067 -41.56 5.98 -10.68
CA GLY A 1067 -41.94 7.26 -11.28
C GLY A 1067 -41.37 8.44 -10.48
N ALA A 1068 -41.47 9.65 -11.06
CA ALA A 1068 -40.94 10.88 -10.46
C ALA A 1068 -41.41 11.12 -9.02
N LYS A 1069 -42.70 10.86 -8.75
CA LYS A 1069 -43.33 11.05 -7.44
C LYS A 1069 -42.70 10.20 -6.32
N ASP A 1070 -42.33 8.96 -6.61
CA ASP A 1070 -41.74 8.05 -5.61
C ASP A 1070 -40.23 8.26 -5.48
N MET A 1071 -39.57 8.64 -6.58
CA MET A 1071 -38.12 8.82 -6.65
C MET A 1071 -37.61 10.05 -5.89
N ILE A 1072 -38.44 11.08 -5.70
CA ILE A 1072 -38.01 12.37 -5.13
C ILE A 1072 -37.34 12.31 -3.77
N LYS A 1073 -37.84 11.49 -2.85
CA LYS A 1073 -37.24 11.38 -1.50
C LYS A 1073 -35.82 10.80 -1.56
N PHE A 1074 -35.55 9.92 -2.54
CA PHE A 1074 -34.24 9.30 -2.72
C PHE A 1074 -33.27 10.26 -3.41
N ILE A 1075 -33.73 10.98 -4.43
CA ILE A 1075 -32.96 12.06 -5.04
C ILE A 1075 -32.66 13.17 -4.03
N ALA A 1076 -33.59 13.53 -3.15
CA ALA A 1076 -33.34 14.50 -2.09
C ALA A 1076 -32.28 14.01 -1.07
N ASN A 1077 -32.21 12.71 -0.79
CA ASN A 1077 -31.15 12.14 0.04
C ASN A 1077 -29.81 12.15 -0.70
N LEU A 1078 -29.76 11.71 -1.96
CA LEU A 1078 -28.55 11.71 -2.78
C LEU A 1078 -27.99 13.13 -2.96
N SER A 1079 -28.87 14.09 -3.22
CA SER A 1079 -28.55 15.51 -3.38
C SER A 1079 -27.89 16.13 -2.15
N LYS A 1080 -28.12 15.58 -0.95
CA LYS A 1080 -27.50 16.03 0.30
C LYS A 1080 -26.13 15.42 0.55
N CYS A 1081 -25.89 14.18 0.12
CA CYS A 1081 -24.67 13.44 0.45
C CYS A 1081 -23.65 13.35 -0.69
N ALA A 1082 -24.04 13.62 -1.94
CA ALA A 1082 -23.15 13.57 -3.11
C ALA A 1082 -22.43 14.89 -3.37
N ASP A 1083 -21.10 14.80 -3.46
CA ASP A 1083 -20.19 15.91 -3.76
C ASP A 1083 -19.96 16.16 -5.26
N CYS A 1084 -20.63 15.38 -6.13
CA CYS A 1084 -20.63 15.54 -7.58
C CYS A 1084 -21.99 16.05 -8.11
N TRP A 1085 -22.12 16.10 -9.45
CA TRP A 1085 -23.36 16.48 -10.11
C TRP A 1085 -24.44 15.41 -9.90
N VAL A 1086 -25.71 15.82 -9.75
CA VAL A 1086 -26.81 14.87 -9.48
C VAL A 1086 -27.78 14.82 -10.64
N PHE A 1087 -28.18 13.63 -11.09
CA PHE A 1087 -29.16 13.48 -12.17
C PHE A 1087 -30.22 12.43 -11.86
N CYS A 1088 -31.33 12.45 -12.59
CA CYS A 1088 -32.36 11.41 -12.47
C CYS A 1088 -33.10 11.21 -13.78
N TYR A 1089 -33.57 10.02 -14.06
CA TYR A 1089 -34.39 9.76 -15.24
C TYR A 1089 -35.47 8.72 -14.92
N PRO A 1090 -36.61 9.17 -14.35
CA PRO A 1090 -37.67 8.27 -13.86
C PRO A 1090 -38.45 7.61 -15.01
N ASN A 1091 -39.23 6.58 -14.67
CA ASN A 1091 -40.21 6.01 -15.60
C ASN A 1091 -41.39 6.98 -15.82
N ALA A 1092 -42.07 6.85 -16.96
CA ALA A 1092 -43.32 7.55 -17.24
C ALA A 1092 -44.49 6.91 -16.46
N GLY A 1093 -44.43 6.98 -15.13
CA GLY A 1093 -45.32 6.29 -14.20
C GLY A 1093 -44.97 4.80 -14.04
N LEU A 1094 -45.91 4.04 -13.48
CA LEU A 1094 -45.81 2.58 -13.37
C LEU A 1094 -46.48 1.92 -14.60
N PRO A 1095 -46.01 0.74 -15.04
CA PRO A 1095 -46.61 0.04 -16.16
C PRO A 1095 -48.06 -0.36 -15.85
N ASN A 1096 -48.94 -0.23 -16.85
CA ASN A 1096 -50.30 -0.72 -16.79
C ASN A 1096 -50.35 -2.26 -16.89
N ALA A 1097 -51.54 -2.85 -16.74
CA ALA A 1097 -51.72 -4.30 -16.76
C ALA A 1097 -51.26 -5.00 -18.06
N MET A 1098 -51.07 -4.23 -19.14
CA MET A 1098 -50.56 -4.72 -20.43
C MET A 1098 -49.06 -4.42 -20.64
N GLY A 1099 -48.37 -3.91 -19.62
CA GLY A 1099 -46.95 -3.56 -19.69
C GLY A 1099 -46.65 -2.23 -20.40
N GLY A 1100 -47.67 -1.43 -20.71
CA GLY A 1100 -47.52 -0.11 -21.35
C GLY A 1100 -47.46 1.04 -20.33
N TYR A 1101 -47.03 2.21 -20.78
CA TYR A 1101 -46.94 3.43 -19.96
C TYR A 1101 -47.89 4.50 -20.49
N ASP A 1102 -48.84 4.92 -19.66
CA ASP A 1102 -49.92 5.82 -20.06
C ASP A 1102 -49.59 7.32 -19.83
N GLN A 1103 -48.65 7.62 -18.94
CA GLN A 1103 -48.31 8.98 -18.53
C GLN A 1103 -47.75 9.81 -19.70
N LYS A 1104 -48.31 11.00 -19.92
CA LYS A 1104 -47.88 11.90 -21.01
C LYS A 1104 -46.78 12.86 -20.55
N GLY A 1105 -46.03 13.40 -21.52
CA GLY A 1105 -44.93 14.34 -21.27
C GLY A 1105 -45.26 15.48 -20.30
N PRO A 1106 -46.36 16.24 -20.49
CA PRO A 1106 -46.75 17.30 -19.56
C PRO A 1106 -47.04 16.80 -18.14
N GLU A 1107 -47.67 15.62 -18.01
CA GLU A 1107 -48.00 15.02 -16.72
C GLU A 1107 -46.73 14.59 -15.97
N MET A 1108 -45.79 13.94 -16.68
CA MET A 1108 -44.49 13.58 -16.12
C MET A 1108 -43.69 14.83 -15.72
N ALA A 1109 -43.71 15.87 -16.55
CA ALA A 1109 -43.01 17.12 -16.24
C ALA A 1109 -43.60 17.82 -15.00
N ASP A 1110 -44.92 17.77 -14.82
CA ASP A 1110 -45.59 18.26 -13.60
C ASP A 1110 -45.19 17.44 -12.35
N GLU A 1111 -45.05 16.12 -12.47
CA GLU A 1111 -44.53 15.29 -11.38
C GLU A 1111 -43.04 15.51 -11.09
N CYS A 1112 -42.25 15.88 -12.11
CA CYS A 1112 -40.84 16.23 -11.97
C CYS A 1112 -40.61 17.66 -11.46
N ARG A 1113 -41.63 18.55 -11.54
CA ARG A 1113 -41.54 19.95 -11.09
C ARG A 1113 -40.89 20.11 -9.72
N PRO A 1114 -41.21 19.30 -8.69
CA PRO A 1114 -40.62 19.47 -7.38
C PRO A 1114 -39.10 19.19 -7.34
N PHE A 1115 -38.53 18.44 -8.29
CA PHE A 1115 -37.07 18.30 -8.41
C PHE A 1115 -36.41 19.64 -8.75
N PHE A 1116 -37.04 20.42 -9.62
CA PHE A 1116 -36.53 21.72 -10.07
C PHE A 1116 -36.80 22.81 -9.03
N GLU A 1117 -38.00 22.85 -8.44
CA GLU A 1117 -38.36 23.83 -7.40
C GLU A 1117 -37.48 23.73 -6.16
N GLN A 1118 -37.06 22.51 -5.80
CA GLN A 1118 -36.20 22.26 -4.66
C GLN A 1118 -34.70 22.27 -5.01
N GLY A 1119 -34.34 22.46 -6.28
CA GLY A 1119 -32.95 22.48 -6.73
C GLY A 1119 -32.22 21.17 -6.44
N LEU A 1120 -32.86 20.01 -6.66
CA LEU A 1120 -32.31 18.71 -6.27
C LEU A 1120 -31.39 18.09 -7.31
N ILE A 1121 -31.50 18.49 -8.57
CA ILE A 1121 -30.83 17.86 -9.71
C ILE A 1121 -30.14 18.88 -10.62
N ASN A 1122 -29.15 18.38 -11.35
CA ASN A 1122 -28.38 19.03 -12.39
C ASN A 1122 -28.75 18.51 -13.79
N GLY A 1123 -29.27 17.28 -13.88
CA GLY A 1123 -29.74 16.70 -15.14
C GLY A 1123 -31.00 15.87 -14.98
N ILE A 1124 -31.79 15.79 -16.05
CA ILE A 1124 -32.99 14.96 -16.11
C ILE A 1124 -33.13 14.25 -17.46
N GLY A 1125 -33.57 13.00 -17.46
CA GLY A 1125 -33.94 12.25 -18.67
C GLY A 1125 -35.21 11.44 -18.44
N GLY A 1126 -35.40 10.33 -19.16
CA GLY A 1126 -36.38 9.34 -18.70
C GLY A 1126 -36.07 7.89 -19.07
N CYS A 1127 -36.57 7.00 -18.23
CA CYS A 1127 -36.44 5.56 -18.40
C CYS A 1127 -37.72 5.02 -19.06
N CYS A 1128 -38.17 3.81 -18.70
CA CYS A 1128 -39.25 3.10 -19.37
C CYS A 1128 -40.51 3.96 -19.54
N GLY A 1129 -41.06 3.97 -20.76
CA GLY A 1129 -42.23 4.77 -21.12
C GLY A 1129 -41.95 6.21 -21.56
N THR A 1130 -40.72 6.69 -21.44
CA THR A 1130 -40.33 8.06 -21.81
C THR A 1130 -39.92 8.14 -23.29
N GLY A 1131 -40.58 9.02 -24.06
CA GLY A 1131 -40.25 9.33 -25.46
C GLY A 1131 -39.81 10.79 -25.66
N PRO A 1132 -39.52 11.18 -26.92
CA PRO A 1132 -39.13 12.55 -27.27
C PRO A 1132 -40.12 13.62 -26.77
N GLU A 1133 -41.42 13.31 -26.75
CA GLU A 1133 -42.46 14.19 -26.24
C GLU A 1133 -42.33 14.51 -24.74
N HIS A 1134 -41.76 13.58 -23.96
CA HIS A 1134 -41.50 13.78 -22.53
C HIS A 1134 -40.26 14.63 -22.32
N ILE A 1135 -39.18 14.37 -23.04
CA ILE A 1135 -37.94 15.17 -22.98
C ILE A 1135 -38.23 16.63 -23.36
N ALA A 1136 -39.01 16.86 -24.43
CA ALA A 1136 -39.43 18.20 -24.82
C ALA A 1136 -40.28 18.90 -23.74
N ALA A 1137 -41.16 18.17 -23.06
CA ALA A 1137 -41.96 18.71 -21.96
C ALA A 1137 -41.12 19.05 -20.73
N LEU A 1138 -40.15 18.20 -20.36
CA LEU A 1138 -39.21 18.42 -19.26
C LEU A 1138 -38.33 19.65 -19.56
N ARG A 1139 -37.80 19.76 -20.77
CA ARG A 1139 -37.00 20.91 -21.20
C ARG A 1139 -37.79 22.21 -21.15
N LYS A 1140 -39.01 22.20 -21.68
CA LYS A 1140 -39.90 23.36 -21.61
C LYS A 1140 -40.21 23.79 -20.18
N MET A 1141 -40.36 22.82 -19.27
CA MET A 1141 -40.66 23.09 -17.86
C MET A 1141 -39.46 23.66 -17.12
N SER A 1142 -38.27 23.07 -17.31
CA SER A 1142 -37.14 23.32 -16.41
C SER A 1142 -36.26 24.50 -16.80
N ILE A 1143 -36.47 25.11 -17.98
CA ILE A 1143 -35.65 26.23 -18.49
C ILE A 1143 -35.62 27.46 -17.58
N ASP A 1144 -36.69 27.68 -16.80
CA ASP A 1144 -36.82 28.83 -15.90
C ASP A 1144 -36.24 28.56 -14.49
N TYR A 1145 -35.70 27.35 -14.25
CA TYR A 1145 -35.19 26.95 -12.94
C TYR A 1145 -33.67 27.04 -12.86
N PRO A 1146 -33.12 27.47 -11.71
CA PRO A 1146 -31.68 27.53 -11.52
C PRO A 1146 -31.07 26.14 -11.36
N VAL A 1147 -29.78 26.03 -11.70
CA VAL A 1147 -29.01 24.80 -11.48
C VAL A 1147 -28.73 24.55 -10.00
N ARG A 1148 -28.73 23.28 -9.60
CA ARG A 1148 -28.28 22.86 -8.27
C ARG A 1148 -26.79 23.17 -8.07
N PRO A 1149 -26.37 23.84 -6.98
CA PRO A 1149 -24.96 23.86 -6.58
C PRO A 1149 -24.51 22.50 -6.03
N LYS A 1150 -23.23 22.12 -6.25
CA LYS A 1150 -22.65 20.91 -5.62
C LYS A 1150 -22.76 21.02 -4.09
N ALA A 1151 -23.08 19.91 -3.42
CA ALA A 1151 -23.15 19.89 -1.97
C ALA A 1151 -21.74 19.99 -1.37
N VAL A 1152 -21.61 20.73 -0.27
CA VAL A 1152 -20.40 20.73 0.55
C VAL A 1152 -20.58 19.61 1.58
N VAL A 1153 -19.71 18.60 1.52
CA VAL A 1153 -19.76 17.45 2.42
C VAL A 1153 -18.54 17.43 3.34
N ASP A 1154 -18.73 17.01 4.60
CA ASP A 1154 -17.63 16.97 5.57
C ASP A 1154 -16.58 15.90 5.20
N PRO A 1155 -15.27 16.12 5.42
CA PRO A 1155 -14.22 15.16 5.13
C PRO A 1155 -14.12 14.08 6.23
N VAL A 1156 -15.17 13.28 6.38
CA VAL A 1156 -15.26 12.18 7.36
C VAL A 1156 -15.08 10.81 6.71
N MET A 1157 -14.69 9.81 7.50
CA MET A 1157 -14.64 8.42 7.05
C MET A 1157 -16.06 7.93 6.74
N ARG A 1158 -16.24 7.37 5.54
CA ARG A 1158 -17.51 6.83 5.03
C ARG A 1158 -17.29 5.40 4.56
N ILE A 1159 -17.94 4.47 5.25
CA ILE A 1159 -17.98 3.05 4.88
C ILE A 1159 -19.44 2.58 4.92
N SER A 1160 -19.72 1.37 4.41
CA SER A 1160 -21.09 0.87 4.37
C SER A 1160 -21.16 -0.66 4.30
N GLY A 1161 -22.14 -1.23 5.02
CA GLY A 1161 -22.73 -2.53 4.71
C GLY A 1161 -23.97 -2.31 3.85
N LEU A 1162 -25.12 -2.85 4.27
CA LEU A 1162 -26.43 -2.43 3.76
C LEU A 1162 -26.82 -1.03 4.27
N GLU A 1163 -26.25 -0.61 5.40
CA GLU A 1163 -26.42 0.72 5.99
C GLU A 1163 -25.14 1.57 5.87
N PRO A 1164 -25.25 2.91 5.79
CA PRO A 1164 -24.12 3.80 5.81
C PRO A 1164 -23.55 3.90 7.23
N LEU A 1165 -22.24 3.97 7.33
CA LEU A 1165 -21.50 4.27 8.55
C LEU A 1165 -20.55 5.44 8.28
N ASN A 1166 -21.03 6.64 8.60
CA ASN A 1166 -20.26 7.88 8.51
C ASN A 1166 -19.72 8.22 9.91
N TYR A 1167 -18.40 8.20 10.07
CA TYR A 1167 -17.76 8.40 11.36
C TYR A 1167 -17.44 9.89 11.58
N TYR A 1168 -18.22 10.52 12.46
CA TYR A 1168 -17.98 11.88 12.92
C TYR A 1168 -17.31 11.83 14.29
N PRO A 1169 -16.01 12.11 14.42
CA PRO A 1169 -15.35 12.10 15.72
C PRO A 1169 -15.90 13.23 16.61
N ASP A 1170 -16.28 12.91 17.85
CA ASP A 1170 -16.62 13.94 18.83
C ASP A 1170 -15.34 14.45 19.47
N ALA A 1171 -14.99 15.70 19.12
CA ALA A 1171 -13.81 16.38 19.65
C ALA A 1171 -13.84 16.53 21.19
N ASN A 1172 -15.02 16.47 21.82
CA ASN A 1172 -15.16 16.58 23.27
C ASN A 1172 -15.17 15.22 23.98
N SER A 1173 -15.43 14.12 23.24
CA SER A 1173 -15.48 12.78 23.80
C SER A 1173 -15.33 11.71 22.73
N GLN A 1174 -14.09 11.33 22.41
CA GLN A 1174 -13.83 10.22 21.49
C GLN A 1174 -14.46 8.89 21.95
N ARG A 1175 -14.72 8.75 23.26
CA ARG A 1175 -15.45 7.60 23.81
C ARG A 1175 -16.90 7.54 23.32
N SER A 1176 -17.54 8.69 23.10
CA SER A 1176 -18.93 8.75 22.62
C SER A 1176 -19.06 8.31 21.16
N THR A 1177 -17.97 8.37 20.39
CA THR A 1177 -17.93 8.02 18.97
C THR A 1177 -17.16 6.73 18.68
N PHE A 1178 -16.69 6.00 19.69
CA PHE A 1178 -15.88 4.78 19.52
C PHE A 1178 -16.55 3.72 18.63
N LEU A 1179 -15.82 3.23 17.61
CA LEU A 1179 -16.28 2.16 16.72
C LEU A 1179 -15.93 0.78 17.32
N ASN A 1180 -16.92 -0.08 17.48
CA ASN A 1180 -16.76 -1.42 18.04
C ASN A 1180 -16.47 -2.39 16.90
N ILE A 1181 -15.30 -3.03 16.90
CA ILE A 1181 -14.93 -4.04 15.90
C ILE A 1181 -15.17 -5.44 16.49
N GLY A 1182 -15.92 -6.27 15.79
CA GLY A 1182 -16.24 -7.63 16.21
C GLY A 1182 -15.17 -8.65 15.77
N GLU A 1183 -14.27 -9.01 16.68
CA GLU A 1183 -13.11 -9.91 16.47
C GLU A 1183 -13.42 -11.43 16.37
N ARG A 1184 -14.63 -11.89 16.71
CA ARG A 1184 -14.91 -13.34 16.89
C ARG A 1184 -15.08 -14.12 15.60
N CYS A 1185 -15.03 -13.47 14.44
CA CYS A 1185 -15.01 -14.06 13.10
C CYS A 1185 -13.58 -14.18 12.55
N ASN A 1186 -12.61 -14.30 13.46
CA ASN A 1186 -11.20 -14.47 13.16
C ASN A 1186 -10.73 -15.87 13.62
N VAL A 1187 -10.22 -16.69 12.69
CA VAL A 1187 -9.72 -18.05 12.99
C VAL A 1187 -8.52 -18.07 13.94
N ALA A 1188 -7.74 -17.00 14.01
CA ALA A 1188 -6.65 -16.87 14.98
C ALA A 1188 -7.15 -16.48 16.38
N GLY A 1189 -8.24 -15.70 16.47
CA GLY A 1189 -8.78 -15.15 17.72
C GLY A 1189 -9.92 -15.96 18.37
N SER A 1190 -10.56 -16.89 17.65
CA SER A 1190 -11.76 -17.59 18.11
C SER A 1190 -11.73 -19.10 17.84
N ILE A 1191 -11.48 -19.88 18.90
CA ILE A 1191 -11.45 -21.36 18.84
C ILE A 1191 -12.77 -21.93 18.31
N MET A 1192 -13.90 -21.34 18.70
CA MET A 1192 -15.23 -21.81 18.26
C MET A 1192 -15.45 -21.55 16.77
N TYR A 1193 -15.00 -20.40 16.27
CA TYR A 1193 -15.10 -20.04 14.86
C TYR A 1193 -14.14 -20.88 14.02
N LYS A 1194 -12.88 -21.01 14.45
CA LYS A 1194 -11.89 -21.89 13.82
C LYS A 1194 -12.41 -23.31 13.67
N LYS A 1195 -12.97 -23.88 14.74
CA LYS A 1195 -13.56 -25.22 14.69
C LYS A 1195 -14.72 -25.29 13.68
N ALA A 1196 -15.59 -24.29 13.66
CA ALA A 1196 -16.71 -24.25 12.70
C ALA A 1196 -16.21 -24.24 11.25
N ILE A 1197 -15.20 -23.44 10.92
CA ILE A 1197 -14.63 -23.39 9.56
C ILE A 1197 -13.93 -24.70 9.18
N VAL A 1198 -13.11 -25.27 10.08
CA VAL A 1198 -12.41 -26.55 9.83
C VAL A 1198 -13.39 -27.71 9.64
N ASP A 1199 -14.47 -27.74 10.41
CA ASP A 1199 -15.52 -28.77 10.31
C ASP A 1199 -16.45 -28.54 9.09
N GLY A 1200 -16.27 -27.45 8.33
CA GLY A 1200 -17.16 -27.07 7.21
C GLY A 1200 -18.55 -26.58 7.66
N ASP A 1201 -18.71 -26.28 8.95
CA ASP A 1201 -19.94 -25.82 9.60
C ASP A 1201 -20.10 -24.30 9.47
N TYR A 1202 -20.38 -23.85 8.24
CA TYR A 1202 -20.55 -22.43 7.93
C TYR A 1202 -21.78 -21.80 8.60
N GLU A 1203 -22.80 -22.59 8.95
CA GLU A 1203 -23.98 -22.11 9.70
C GLU A 1203 -23.58 -21.65 11.10
N LYS A 1204 -22.77 -22.44 11.81
CA LYS A 1204 -22.25 -22.08 13.12
C LYS A 1204 -21.30 -20.88 13.06
N ALA A 1205 -20.51 -20.78 11.99
CA ALA A 1205 -19.66 -19.60 11.77
C ALA A 1205 -20.48 -18.32 11.55
N ALA A 1206 -21.57 -18.39 10.79
CA ALA A 1206 -22.50 -17.27 10.60
C ALA A 1206 -23.22 -16.89 11.90
N ALA A 1207 -23.60 -17.87 12.72
CA ALA A 1207 -24.19 -17.61 14.05
C ALA A 1207 -23.24 -16.85 14.99
N ILE A 1208 -21.92 -17.07 14.87
CA ILE A 1208 -20.91 -16.30 15.61
C ILE A 1208 -20.89 -14.85 15.14
N ALA A 1209 -20.91 -14.60 13.83
CA ALA A 1209 -20.98 -13.25 13.25
C ALA A 1209 -22.24 -12.51 13.72
N MET A 1210 -23.41 -13.15 13.60
CA MET A 1210 -24.70 -12.61 14.04
C MET A 1210 -24.66 -12.16 15.51
N LYS A 1211 -24.10 -12.98 16.39
CA LYS A 1211 -24.02 -12.67 17.81
C LYS A 1211 -23.23 -11.39 18.09
N GLN A 1212 -22.15 -11.13 17.34
CA GLN A 1212 -21.35 -9.93 17.51
C GLN A 1212 -22.11 -8.67 17.11
N VAL A 1213 -22.82 -8.74 15.98
CA VAL A 1213 -23.67 -7.63 15.51
C VAL A 1213 -24.78 -7.32 16.52
N GLN A 1214 -25.41 -8.35 17.10
CA GLN A 1214 -26.39 -8.19 18.18
C GLN A 1214 -25.81 -7.60 19.47
N GLN A 1215 -24.50 -7.79 19.70
CA GLN A 1215 -23.77 -7.25 20.86
C GLN A 1215 -23.23 -5.83 20.62
N GLY A 1216 -23.56 -5.20 19.49
CA GLY A 1216 -23.20 -3.81 19.20
C GLY A 1216 -21.88 -3.63 18.46
N ALA A 1217 -21.42 -4.64 17.72
CA ALA A 1217 -20.35 -4.46 16.74
C ALA A 1217 -20.81 -3.50 15.62
N HIS A 1218 -20.00 -2.49 15.32
CA HIS A 1218 -20.19 -1.54 14.23
C HIS A 1218 -19.54 -2.04 12.93
N VAL A 1219 -18.52 -2.91 13.02
CA VAL A 1219 -17.80 -3.55 11.91
C VAL A 1219 -17.46 -5.00 12.31
N LEU A 1220 -17.47 -5.94 11.37
CA LEU A 1220 -17.01 -7.32 11.62
C LEU A 1220 -15.61 -7.56 11.06
N ASP A 1221 -14.72 -8.13 11.87
CA ASP A 1221 -13.42 -8.64 11.43
C ASP A 1221 -13.56 -10.09 10.95
N ILE A 1222 -13.33 -10.33 9.65
CA ILE A 1222 -13.44 -11.65 9.02
C ILE A 1222 -12.06 -12.11 8.56
N ASN A 1223 -11.52 -13.11 9.26
CA ASN A 1223 -10.27 -13.77 8.90
C ASN A 1223 -10.47 -15.29 8.87
N MET A 1224 -10.17 -15.93 7.74
CA MET A 1224 -10.26 -17.39 7.54
C MET A 1224 -8.92 -18.07 7.27
N ASP A 1225 -7.83 -17.33 7.34
CA ASP A 1225 -6.52 -17.82 6.96
C ASP A 1225 -5.77 -18.35 8.19
N ASP A 1226 -5.73 -19.68 8.34
CA ASP A 1226 -4.92 -20.37 9.35
C ASP A 1226 -3.87 -21.31 8.74
N GLY A 1227 -3.68 -21.24 7.42
CA GLY A 1227 -2.76 -22.09 6.66
C GLY A 1227 -3.24 -23.52 6.36
N LEU A 1228 -4.42 -23.95 6.84
CA LEU A 1228 -4.92 -25.33 6.68
C LEU A 1228 -6.16 -25.45 5.77
N ILE A 1229 -6.81 -24.34 5.45
CA ILE A 1229 -8.05 -24.28 4.67
C ILE A 1229 -7.78 -23.65 3.29
N GLU A 1230 -8.50 -24.08 2.25
CA GLU A 1230 -8.46 -23.45 0.92
C GLU A 1230 -9.11 -22.05 1.00
N GLY A 1231 -8.31 -21.07 1.41
CA GLY A 1231 -8.76 -19.77 1.94
C GLY A 1231 -9.64 -18.95 1.00
N VAL A 1232 -9.39 -18.94 -0.31
CA VAL A 1232 -10.17 -18.13 -1.27
C VAL A 1232 -11.57 -18.70 -1.47
N SER A 1233 -11.69 -20.01 -1.71
CA SER A 1233 -12.98 -20.69 -1.91
C SER A 1233 -13.83 -20.65 -0.63
N ALA A 1234 -13.22 -20.93 0.52
CA ALA A 1234 -13.89 -20.88 1.81
C ALA A 1234 -14.33 -19.45 2.19
N MET A 1235 -13.46 -18.45 1.99
CA MET A 1235 -13.78 -17.04 2.24
C MET A 1235 -14.88 -16.55 1.30
N THR A 1236 -14.77 -16.84 0.00
CA THR A 1236 -15.79 -16.47 -0.99
C THR A 1236 -17.14 -17.08 -0.60
N LYS A 1237 -17.16 -18.38 -0.27
CA LYS A 1237 -18.38 -19.06 0.16
C LYS A 1237 -18.95 -18.45 1.44
N PHE A 1238 -18.12 -18.11 2.42
CA PHE A 1238 -18.58 -17.55 3.68
C PHE A 1238 -19.05 -16.10 3.55
N VAL A 1239 -18.31 -15.25 2.85
CA VAL A 1239 -18.74 -13.87 2.56
C VAL A 1239 -20.05 -13.90 1.77
N ASN A 1240 -20.18 -14.77 0.77
CA ASN A 1240 -21.43 -14.95 0.04
C ASN A 1240 -22.59 -15.40 0.94
N LEU A 1241 -22.30 -16.15 2.01
CA LEU A 1241 -23.28 -16.53 3.02
C LEU A 1241 -23.66 -15.34 3.92
N LEU A 1242 -22.68 -14.55 4.37
CA LEU A 1242 -22.92 -13.39 5.24
C LEU A 1242 -23.68 -12.26 4.54
N VAL A 1243 -23.35 -11.97 3.27
CA VAL A 1243 -24.06 -10.93 2.49
C VAL A 1243 -25.50 -11.34 2.16
N SER A 1244 -25.80 -12.64 2.20
CA SER A 1244 -27.17 -13.15 2.05
C SER A 1244 -28.00 -13.05 3.34
N ASP A 1245 -27.39 -12.68 4.47
CA ASP A 1245 -28.08 -12.40 5.74
C ASP A 1245 -28.18 -10.87 5.96
N PRO A 1246 -29.39 -10.28 5.89
CA PRO A 1246 -29.59 -8.82 6.02
C PRO A 1246 -29.16 -8.24 7.38
N GLU A 1247 -29.23 -9.02 8.46
CA GLU A 1247 -28.88 -8.54 9.80
C GLU A 1247 -27.36 -8.53 9.99
N ILE A 1248 -26.64 -9.50 9.42
CA ILE A 1248 -25.17 -9.52 9.46
C ILE A 1248 -24.62 -8.45 8.51
N SER A 1249 -25.14 -8.38 7.28
CA SER A 1249 -24.65 -7.49 6.23
C SER A 1249 -25.01 -6.01 6.43
N ARG A 1250 -25.85 -5.67 7.43
CA ARG A 1250 -26.13 -4.27 7.77
C ARG A 1250 -24.87 -3.48 8.16
N VAL A 1251 -23.87 -4.15 8.75
CA VAL A 1251 -22.58 -3.55 9.11
C VAL A 1251 -21.51 -3.86 8.06
N PRO A 1252 -20.53 -2.97 7.84
CA PRO A 1252 -19.40 -3.25 6.96
C PRO A 1252 -18.53 -4.40 7.49
N PHE A 1253 -17.84 -5.06 6.55
CA PHE A 1253 -16.90 -6.14 6.84
C PHE A 1253 -15.47 -5.67 6.60
N MET A 1254 -14.60 -5.93 7.57
CA MET A 1254 -13.16 -5.86 7.42
C MET A 1254 -12.69 -7.28 7.07
N ILE A 1255 -12.13 -7.44 5.88
CA ILE A 1255 -11.70 -8.76 5.37
C ILE A 1255 -10.18 -8.82 5.49
N ASP A 1256 -9.70 -9.72 6.32
CA ASP A 1256 -8.27 -9.99 6.52
C ASP A 1256 -7.87 -11.26 5.76
N SER A 1257 -6.83 -11.14 4.97
CA SER A 1257 -6.24 -12.24 4.21
C SER A 1257 -4.73 -12.07 4.16
N SER A 1258 -3.97 -13.12 4.46
CA SER A 1258 -2.52 -13.12 4.22
C SER A 1258 -2.18 -13.28 2.72
N LYS A 1259 -3.20 -13.48 1.88
CA LYS A 1259 -3.11 -13.73 0.44
C LYS A 1259 -3.91 -12.68 -0.33
N PHE A 1260 -3.56 -11.40 -0.18
CA PHE A 1260 -3.96 -10.43 -1.19
C PHE A 1260 -3.18 -10.70 -2.49
N HIS A 1261 -3.90 -11.13 -3.52
CA HIS A 1261 -3.46 -10.87 -4.88
C HIS A 1261 -3.73 -9.39 -5.11
N ILE A 1262 -2.70 -8.57 -4.94
CA ILE A 1262 -2.69 -7.23 -5.53
C ILE A 1262 -2.81 -7.49 -7.02
N VAL A 1263 -4.00 -7.32 -7.58
CA VAL A 1263 -4.13 -7.05 -9.01
C VAL A 1263 -3.49 -5.68 -9.15
N GLU A 1264 -2.23 -5.65 -9.61
CA GLU A 1264 -1.56 -4.43 -10.00
C GLU A 1264 -2.36 -3.85 -11.18
N ALA A 1265 -3.44 -3.11 -10.88
CA ALA A 1265 -3.92 -2.07 -11.77
C ALA A 1265 -2.85 -0.99 -11.71
N GLY A 1266 -2.16 -0.80 -12.84
CA GLY A 1266 -0.94 -0.01 -12.91
C GLY A 1266 -1.09 1.44 -12.47
#